data_AF-A0A1I7VMX7-F1
#
_entry.id   AF-A0A1I7VMX7-F1
#
_cell.length_a   1.000
_cell.length_b   1.000
_cell.length_c   1.000
_cell.angle_alpha   90.00
_cell.angle_beta   90.00
_cell.angle_gamma   90.00
#
_symmetry.space_group_name_H-M   'P 1'
#
loop_
_entity.id
_entity.type
_entity.pdbx_description
1 polymer ?
#
loop_
_entity_poly.entity_id
_entity_poly.type
_entity_poly.pdbx_seq_one_letter_code
_entity_poly.pdbx_strand_id
1 'polypeptide(L)'
;MQFPDGPTIRRFFLIIVIICMIIPLRKADLWTETKRMSDLQQWRTLCARYTVALAYMKDSNARITVFAPINDVFIYNPDIRAFSQKEVLSHIVDTQIYEFGENRKWDKQTLIRSTVSSGYMYITQFVNNPGNYSYFANNGMLCNHATSEWAIINGQQYLFKICTPIGHRPYPGTALSFIRDKDKMSFFDRPYNNRDLTELRDVLDRVPDIALAIFGSSAWNGFHTFFLPTNEAFMKVIDRNRVDREVLLAHMTGINRVLFTYPWLYDRGIHYYPSIRFSANVIEDNYDLRLCMRNITDHRTGRWDLYAVSEVHERYGQFRRGAVWAKIVIPNIPVQNGVVHIIDNVLGIVSNTIDQLIMDNNRCTTLIRYISTIGQIVRNYFSATGGMVTFFAPYNEAFERIPEYIERRLLRDRIWLEKILKLHIVPNKELTSNEITNETVVNTVDSIHQLYFIRGEWPRNNITYYITGGGVRAAIVVDNVAAVNGIVHYIDRVLGVPYQTLYEVVRNDSSLQTSYSMLQNMQLRYSLDPWQVLTPQQNFTFFVPTNEAWDKISTSQKYKMTDGKHWLALQYVFKRHIIQGLALMDTDLRERTYVMMNDEKVVIRRRGRFFELYWPRGNRVARIIPGGEKAGINGFLHMIDNVLIYERDLEALACSTLNLTHFLLTSFLMFIELRKHFAYDDKHINVVSSLLLQMKEIAHSQAYGNRVFSRDSAVDSKKDVSISAEQPKTISKLTPYLFEGDIFLSTKQAMTILDSLASKDSANKKGRQRMAHDAPLYLFKGASRKRKRFATDPEAKWFQFPIKYRFDESLDILHISQILKALEIWQSSTCITFENDQEASGDYLEFFEGDGCYSMVGRFGGKQGVSIGKGCERIGTIVHELGHTLGLWHEQSRPDAEKYITVVKEYIIPSYISEFLKRSENEITTFDVPYDLGSIMHYGSTAFSVDQKSKTLLTRDPFYQMTIGQRDSLSFYNIKLINEAYCKGYCKGKDECKNGGFLNPSNCKSCLCPSGFGGSKCETHGASESNSKCGGTLRAEIDWQQLESPGYPDGYPANIMCNWLIKTDKEERIEISFEDDFGIFCSSTCVDYIELKIGSDLANTGYRICCYDKPEDSLVSAKYQAVIIFRATTGEDTGFKLKFRKTTKPAQTTSALLKTTTAAPRTTIIGTNIWSEWGEWSHCSRSCGACGIQSRVRTCKTAQCSGKIQEFSTCNLQACPVDPRCAKVKFKHRLCADGSTCGKYTFLLVDGNIDDSSGDKNGIEVPMIKT
;
A
#
# COMPACT_ATOMS: atom_id res chain seq x y z
N MET A 1 10.07 51.69 -60.02
CA MET A 1 9.03 51.29 -60.99
C MET A 1 7.92 52.33 -60.96
N GLN A 2 7.54 52.86 -62.12
CA GLN A 2 6.21 53.43 -62.40
C GLN A 2 5.20 52.27 -62.59
N PHE A 3 3.88 52.40 -62.56
CA PHE A 3 2.88 53.49 -62.39
C PHE A 3 1.58 52.79 -61.84
N PRO A 4 0.37 53.40 -61.72
CA PRO A 4 -0.08 54.81 -61.85
C PRO A 4 -0.90 55.33 -60.64
N ASP A 5 -1.36 56.58 -60.72
CA ASP A 5 -2.24 57.25 -59.76
C ASP A 5 -3.69 56.71 -59.70
N GLY A 6 -4.30 56.82 -58.51
CA GLY A 6 -5.74 56.61 -58.28
C GLY A 6 -6.24 57.34 -57.02
N PRO A 7 -7.36 58.10 -57.07
CA PRO A 7 -7.71 59.09 -56.03
C PRO A 7 -8.32 58.51 -54.73
N THR A 8 -8.22 57.20 -54.49
CA THR A 8 -8.84 56.50 -53.35
C THR A 8 -7.99 56.55 -52.08
N ILE A 9 -6.65 56.62 -52.18
CA ILE A 9 -5.75 56.49 -51.02
C ILE A 9 -5.80 57.71 -50.09
N ARG A 10 -5.96 58.94 -50.64
CA ARG A 10 -6.05 60.17 -49.82
C ARG A 10 -7.26 60.21 -48.89
N ARG A 11 -8.40 59.59 -49.24
CA ARG A 11 -9.57 59.51 -48.34
C ARG A 11 -9.36 58.50 -47.22
N PHE A 12 -8.70 57.38 -47.48
CA PHE A 12 -8.42 56.36 -46.45
C PHE A 12 -7.44 56.87 -45.38
N PHE A 13 -6.37 57.56 -45.79
CA PHE A 13 -5.42 58.14 -44.83
C PHE A 13 -6.02 59.24 -43.96
N LEU A 14 -6.88 60.11 -44.53
CA LEU A 14 -7.53 61.17 -43.77
C LEU A 14 -8.50 60.61 -42.70
N ILE A 15 -9.25 59.56 -43.05
CA ILE A 15 -10.17 58.89 -42.11
C ILE A 15 -9.41 58.21 -40.96
N ILE A 16 -8.29 57.54 -41.24
CA ILE A 16 -7.47 56.89 -40.19
C ILE A 16 -6.86 57.94 -39.24
N VAL A 17 -6.33 59.06 -39.76
CA VAL A 17 -5.76 60.12 -38.91
C VAL A 17 -6.84 60.81 -38.05
N ILE A 18 -8.04 61.04 -38.60
CA ILE A 18 -9.17 61.62 -37.84
C ILE A 18 -9.68 60.65 -36.77
N ILE A 19 -9.77 59.34 -37.05
CA ILE A 19 -10.15 58.33 -36.05
C ILE A 19 -9.12 58.25 -34.91
N CYS A 20 -7.82 58.34 -35.23
CA CYS A 20 -6.75 58.34 -34.22
C CYS A 20 -6.69 59.61 -33.36
N MET A 21 -7.26 60.74 -33.80
CA MET A 21 -7.31 61.99 -33.01
C MET A 21 -8.60 62.20 -32.19
N ILE A 22 -9.64 61.37 -32.39
CA ILE A 22 -10.95 61.54 -31.71
C ILE A 22 -11.16 60.53 -30.57
N ILE A 23 -10.32 59.50 -30.43
CA ILE A 23 -10.33 58.66 -29.23
C ILE A 23 -9.56 59.39 -28.12
N PRO A 24 -10.21 59.84 -27.02
CA PRO A 24 -9.45 60.24 -25.86
C PRO A 24 -8.71 59.01 -25.34
N LEU A 25 -7.38 59.10 -25.22
CA LEU A 25 -6.57 58.17 -24.47
C LEU A 25 -7.05 58.17 -23.01
N ARG A 26 -8.07 57.36 -22.73
CA ARG A 26 -8.50 57.03 -21.37
C ARG A 26 -7.30 56.38 -20.71
N LYS A 27 -6.59 57.12 -19.84
CA LYS A 27 -5.65 56.53 -18.89
C LYS A 27 -6.36 55.33 -18.25
N ALA A 28 -5.80 54.14 -18.40
CA ALA A 28 -6.36 52.97 -17.72
C ALA A 28 -6.28 53.22 -16.21
N ASP A 29 -7.39 53.03 -15.50
CA ASP A 29 -7.42 52.99 -14.05
C ASP A 29 -7.19 51.54 -13.56
N LEU A 30 -6.68 51.39 -12.33
CA LEU A 30 -6.48 50.09 -11.69
C LEU A 30 -7.76 49.22 -11.73
N TRP A 31 -8.94 49.82 -11.57
CA TRP A 31 -10.22 49.11 -11.62
C TRP A 31 -10.57 48.55 -13.00
N THR A 32 -10.12 49.18 -14.08
CA THR A 32 -10.33 48.72 -15.44
C THR A 32 -9.32 47.64 -15.79
N GLU A 33 -8.05 47.81 -15.41
CA GLU A 33 -6.99 46.87 -15.76
C GLU A 33 -7.08 45.56 -14.97
N THR A 34 -7.41 45.61 -13.67
CA THR A 34 -7.74 44.42 -12.87
C THR A 34 -8.99 43.66 -13.36
N LYS A 35 -9.70 44.14 -14.38
CA LYS A 35 -10.80 43.38 -15.02
C LYS A 35 -10.26 42.37 -16.05
N ARG A 36 -9.10 42.67 -16.64
CA ARG A 36 -8.42 41.82 -17.64
C ARG A 36 -7.62 40.69 -16.97
N MET A 37 -7.19 40.91 -15.73
CA MET A 37 -6.45 39.96 -14.91
C MET A 37 -7.39 38.97 -14.21
N SER A 38 -7.55 37.78 -14.79
CA SER A 38 -8.43 36.72 -14.27
C SER A 38 -8.07 36.25 -12.86
N ASP A 39 -6.79 36.32 -12.50
CA ASP A 39 -6.21 35.94 -11.22
C ASP A 39 -6.45 36.95 -10.08
N LEU A 40 -7.02 38.13 -10.35
CA LEU A 40 -7.34 39.16 -9.34
C LEU A 40 -8.86 39.35 -9.10
N GLN A 41 -9.71 38.46 -9.61
CA GLN A 41 -11.17 38.58 -9.52
C GLN A 41 -11.70 38.62 -8.06
N GLN A 42 -11.09 37.87 -7.14
CA GLN A 42 -11.50 37.89 -5.72
C GLN A 42 -11.08 39.19 -5.03
N TRP A 43 -9.86 39.70 -5.28
CA TRP A 43 -9.41 41.01 -4.80
C TRP A 43 -10.30 42.15 -5.30
N ARG A 44 -10.66 42.12 -6.59
CA ARG A 44 -11.61 43.05 -7.19
C ARG A 44 -12.96 43.03 -6.47
N THR A 45 -13.50 41.83 -6.22
CA THR A 45 -14.79 41.65 -5.52
C THR A 45 -14.74 42.20 -4.10
N LEU A 46 -13.62 42.01 -3.39
CA LEU A 46 -13.40 42.55 -2.05
C LEU A 46 -13.32 44.09 -2.06
N CYS A 47 -12.59 44.69 -3.01
CA CYS A 47 -12.52 46.14 -3.18
C CYS A 47 -13.88 46.77 -3.55
N ALA A 48 -14.71 46.09 -4.34
CA ALA A 48 -16.07 46.55 -4.66
C ALA A 48 -17.00 46.66 -3.44
N ARG A 49 -16.72 45.92 -2.36
CA ARG A 49 -17.56 45.94 -1.14
C ARG A 49 -17.45 47.27 -0.38
N TYR A 50 -16.35 48.01 -0.55
CA TYR A 50 -16.06 49.23 0.23
C TYR A 50 -15.88 50.45 -0.67
N THR A 51 -16.69 51.49 -0.44
CA THR A 51 -16.72 52.70 -1.27
C THR A 51 -15.37 53.40 -1.38
N VAL A 52 -14.61 53.48 -0.28
CA VAL A 52 -13.30 54.15 -0.25
C VAL A 52 -12.23 53.34 -1.00
N ALA A 53 -12.18 52.02 -0.82
CA ALA A 53 -11.24 51.17 -1.56
C ALA A 53 -11.55 51.19 -3.06
N LEU A 54 -12.84 51.15 -3.42
CA LEU A 54 -13.30 51.27 -4.81
C LEU A 54 -12.97 52.65 -5.43
N ALA A 55 -12.96 53.72 -4.64
CA ALA A 55 -12.58 55.06 -5.09
C ALA A 55 -11.08 55.12 -5.45
N TYR A 56 -10.19 54.66 -4.56
CA TYR A 56 -8.75 54.57 -4.84
C TYR A 56 -8.42 53.74 -6.09
N MET A 57 -9.15 52.63 -6.31
CA MET A 57 -8.96 51.79 -7.50
C MET A 57 -9.45 52.44 -8.80
N LYS A 58 -10.40 53.39 -8.75
CA LYS A 58 -10.99 54.05 -9.93
C LYS A 58 -10.36 55.40 -10.27
N ASP A 59 -9.73 56.08 -9.32
CA ASP A 59 -9.10 57.38 -9.58
C ASP A 59 -7.80 57.21 -10.37
N SER A 60 -7.85 57.45 -11.68
CA SER A 60 -6.70 57.35 -12.59
C SER A 60 -5.58 58.37 -12.33
N ASN A 61 -5.78 59.35 -11.44
CA ASN A 61 -4.76 60.32 -11.02
C ASN A 61 -4.17 60.02 -9.64
N ALA A 62 -4.70 59.02 -8.90
CA ALA A 62 -4.20 58.64 -7.60
C ALA A 62 -2.75 58.12 -7.70
N ARG A 63 -1.83 58.75 -6.96
CA ARG A 63 -0.43 58.32 -6.86
C ARG A 63 -0.31 57.20 -5.84
N ILE A 64 -0.62 55.97 -6.24
CA ILE A 64 -0.69 54.83 -5.32
C ILE A 64 0.01 53.58 -5.86
N THR A 65 0.50 52.77 -4.94
CA THR A 65 0.93 51.39 -5.17
C THR A 65 -0.02 50.43 -4.45
N VAL A 66 -0.49 49.39 -5.14
CA VAL A 66 -1.43 48.38 -4.60
C VAL A 66 -0.78 47.01 -4.60
N PHE A 67 -0.76 46.35 -3.44
CA PHE A 67 -0.26 44.99 -3.24
C PHE A 67 -1.44 44.01 -3.23
N ALA A 68 -1.87 43.55 -4.40
CA ALA A 68 -3.10 42.78 -4.59
C ALA A 68 -2.88 41.25 -4.44
N PRO A 69 -3.54 40.56 -3.49
CA PRO A 69 -3.50 39.10 -3.40
C PRO A 69 -4.14 38.43 -4.62
N ILE A 70 -3.51 37.38 -5.15
CA ILE A 70 -4.10 36.55 -6.21
C ILE A 70 -5.21 35.64 -5.67
N ASN A 71 -6.09 35.17 -6.55
CA ASN A 71 -7.22 34.29 -6.24
C ASN A 71 -6.83 33.09 -5.36
N ASP A 72 -5.65 32.49 -5.59
CA ASP A 72 -5.15 31.34 -4.84
C ASP A 72 -4.93 31.67 -3.36
N VAL A 73 -4.51 32.89 -3.02
CA VAL A 73 -4.35 33.32 -1.62
C VAL A 73 -5.67 33.25 -0.87
N PHE A 74 -6.78 33.60 -1.52
CA PHE A 74 -8.14 33.48 -0.97
C PHE A 74 -8.69 32.05 -0.96
N ILE A 75 -8.08 31.12 -1.70
CA ILE A 75 -8.43 29.68 -1.67
C ILE A 75 -7.75 29.04 -0.45
N TYR A 76 -6.45 29.32 -0.26
CA TYR A 76 -5.69 28.79 0.88
C TYR A 76 -5.98 29.50 2.22
N ASN A 77 -6.46 30.75 2.18
CA ASN A 77 -6.79 31.56 3.35
C ASN A 77 -8.21 32.17 3.16
N PRO A 78 -9.27 31.39 3.38
CA PRO A 78 -10.65 31.80 3.08
C PRO A 78 -11.10 33.03 3.89
N ASP A 79 -10.55 33.21 5.10
CA ASP A 79 -10.87 34.30 6.03
C ASP A 79 -10.55 35.70 5.46
N ILE A 80 -9.61 35.78 4.49
CA ILE A 80 -9.29 37.02 3.77
C ILE A 80 -10.50 37.59 3.01
N ARG A 81 -11.51 36.76 2.69
CA ARG A 81 -12.78 37.23 2.09
C ARG A 81 -13.63 38.07 3.04
N ALA A 82 -13.35 38.07 4.34
CA ALA A 82 -14.04 38.85 5.36
C ALA A 82 -13.36 40.20 5.68
N PHE A 83 -12.22 40.51 5.05
CA PHE A 83 -11.43 41.73 5.27
C PHE A 83 -12.26 43.01 5.38
N SER A 84 -12.04 43.80 6.44
CA SER A 84 -12.73 45.07 6.63
C SER A 84 -12.11 46.14 5.75
N GLN A 85 -12.81 47.27 5.59
CA GLN A 85 -12.30 48.41 4.81
C GLN A 85 -10.87 48.83 5.22
N LYS A 86 -10.54 48.79 6.52
CA LYS A 86 -9.20 49.18 7.00
C LYS A 86 -8.12 48.19 6.58
N GLU A 87 -8.43 46.89 6.54
CA GLU A 87 -7.49 45.87 6.06
C GLU A 87 -7.33 45.91 4.54
N VAL A 88 -8.40 46.10 3.78
CA VAL A 88 -8.32 46.32 2.32
C VAL A 88 -7.44 47.54 2.01
N LEU A 89 -7.56 48.63 2.78
CA LEU A 89 -6.73 49.83 2.63
C LEU A 89 -5.26 49.62 3.08
N SER A 90 -4.95 48.64 3.93
CA SER A 90 -3.56 48.33 4.31
C SER A 90 -2.71 47.71 3.20
N HIS A 91 -3.34 47.26 2.11
CA HIS A 91 -2.67 46.84 0.88
C HIS A 91 -2.36 48.01 -0.07
N ILE A 92 -2.77 49.24 0.27
CA ILE A 92 -2.60 50.45 -0.55
C ILE A 92 -1.62 51.41 0.13
N VAL A 93 -0.69 51.93 -0.65
CA VAL A 93 0.34 52.88 -0.21
C VAL A 93 0.33 54.09 -1.14
N ASP A 94 0.37 55.30 -0.59
CA ASP A 94 0.40 56.60 -1.29
C ASP A 94 1.81 57.00 -1.80
N THR A 95 2.72 56.04 -1.85
CA THR A 95 4.05 56.16 -2.46
C THR A 95 4.10 55.30 -3.72
N GLN A 96 4.69 55.83 -4.79
CA GLN A 96 4.89 55.13 -6.05
C GLN A 96 6.17 54.29 -5.97
N ILE A 97 6.05 52.98 -6.10
CA ILE A 97 7.19 52.04 -6.08
C ILE A 97 7.32 51.48 -7.48
N TYR A 98 8.36 51.91 -8.21
CA TYR A 98 8.63 51.51 -9.60
C TYR A 98 9.89 50.64 -9.72
N GLU A 99 10.75 50.70 -8.70
CA GLU A 99 12.09 50.14 -8.67
C GLU A 99 12.12 48.61 -8.69
N PHE A 100 11.04 47.94 -8.27
CA PHE A 100 10.88 46.48 -8.41
C PHE A 100 10.98 46.00 -9.87
N GLY A 101 10.69 46.86 -10.85
CA GLY A 101 10.80 46.54 -12.28
C GLY A 101 12.22 46.64 -12.86
N GLU A 102 13.17 47.24 -12.15
CA GLU A 102 14.51 47.56 -12.69
C GLU A 102 15.59 46.51 -12.39
N ASN A 103 15.27 45.44 -11.66
CA ASN A 103 16.21 44.40 -11.20
C ASN A 103 17.44 44.94 -10.42
N ARG A 104 17.30 46.14 -9.83
CA ARG A 104 18.35 46.77 -9.03
C ARG A 104 18.40 46.20 -7.61
N LYS A 105 19.60 46.25 -7.02
CA LYS A 105 19.80 45.95 -5.60
C LYS A 105 19.13 47.07 -4.77
N TRP A 106 18.27 46.69 -3.84
CA TRP A 106 17.70 47.61 -2.84
C TRP A 106 18.47 47.45 -1.53
N ASP A 107 18.24 48.37 -0.59
CA ASP A 107 18.65 48.13 0.79
C ASP A 107 17.82 46.98 1.39
N LYS A 108 18.44 46.21 2.30
CA LYS A 108 17.88 44.91 2.75
C LYS A 108 16.47 45.03 3.35
N GLN A 109 16.15 46.19 3.94
CA GLN A 109 14.82 46.54 4.41
C GLN A 109 14.52 48.00 4.07
N THR A 110 13.46 48.24 3.30
CA THR A 110 12.98 49.60 2.97
C THR A 110 11.64 49.83 3.65
N LEU A 111 11.54 50.94 4.39
CA LEU A 111 10.34 51.35 5.09
C LEU A 111 9.54 52.34 4.24
N ILE A 112 8.24 52.10 4.05
CA ILE A 112 7.36 53.02 3.35
C ILE A 112 6.18 53.36 4.26
N ARG A 113 6.00 54.65 4.56
CA ARG A 113 4.88 55.16 5.35
C ARG A 113 3.64 55.27 4.45
N SER A 114 2.51 54.72 4.89
CA SER A 114 1.21 54.85 4.21
C SER A 114 0.29 55.76 5.01
N THR A 115 -0.13 56.88 4.43
CA THR A 115 -1.19 57.71 5.02
C THR A 115 -2.56 57.05 4.88
N VAL A 116 -2.77 56.29 3.80
CA VAL A 116 -4.01 55.57 3.48
C VAL A 116 -4.39 54.55 4.55
N SER A 117 -3.40 53.87 5.14
CA SER A 117 -3.60 52.89 6.22
C SER A 117 -3.16 53.37 7.61
N SER A 118 -2.62 54.59 7.71
CA SER A 118 -2.06 55.15 8.96
C SER A 118 -1.01 54.24 9.61
N GLY A 119 -0.13 53.66 8.79
CA GLY A 119 0.86 52.68 9.22
C GLY A 119 2.07 52.61 8.29
N TYR A 120 2.83 51.51 8.42
CA TYR A 120 4.03 51.26 7.62
C TYR A 120 3.91 49.98 6.81
N MET A 121 4.48 50.01 5.60
CA MET A 121 4.72 48.87 4.75
C MET A 121 6.23 48.60 4.76
N TYR A 122 6.62 47.44 5.24
CA TYR A 122 8.00 46.99 5.30
C TYR A 122 8.31 46.16 4.05
N ILE A 123 9.24 46.61 3.23
CA ILE A 123 9.73 45.84 2.09
C ILE A 123 11.02 45.12 2.47
N THR A 124 11.05 43.79 2.33
CA THR A 124 12.25 42.97 2.55
C THR A 124 12.74 42.35 1.23
N GLN A 125 14.05 42.38 0.98
CA GLN A 125 14.67 41.80 -0.22
C GLN A 125 15.58 40.61 0.15
N PHE A 126 15.42 39.49 -0.54
CA PHE A 126 16.31 38.31 -0.47
C PHE A 126 16.96 38.02 -1.83
N VAL A 127 18.17 37.45 -1.80
CA VAL A 127 18.92 37.07 -3.01
C VAL A 127 18.76 35.58 -3.24
N ASN A 128 18.08 35.19 -4.32
CA ASN A 128 17.80 33.79 -4.65
C ASN A 128 18.98 33.13 -5.38
N ASN A 129 19.56 33.90 -6.31
CA ASN A 129 20.71 33.57 -7.13
C ASN A 129 21.47 34.88 -7.40
N PRO A 130 22.75 34.84 -7.82
CA PRO A 130 23.46 36.04 -8.26
C PRO A 130 22.68 36.78 -9.34
N GLY A 131 22.16 37.98 -9.01
CA GLY A 131 21.35 38.81 -9.92
C GLY A 131 19.83 38.55 -9.94
N ASN A 132 19.28 37.67 -9.09
CA ASN A 132 17.83 37.46 -8.97
C ASN A 132 17.34 37.62 -7.52
N TYR A 133 16.33 38.46 -7.33
CA TYR A 133 15.84 38.89 -6.02
C TYR A 133 14.37 38.51 -5.79
N SER A 134 14.03 38.13 -4.56
CA SER A 134 12.65 38.01 -4.09
C SER A 134 12.31 39.14 -3.14
N TYR A 135 11.12 39.72 -3.33
CA TYR A 135 10.62 40.84 -2.54
C TYR A 135 9.38 40.43 -1.73
N PHE A 136 9.26 41.00 -0.54
CA PHE A 136 8.15 40.80 0.38
C PHE A 136 7.61 42.14 0.84
N ALA A 137 6.29 42.30 0.86
CA ALA A 137 5.57 43.42 1.45
C ALA A 137 4.91 42.95 2.76
N ASN A 138 5.44 43.42 3.89
CA ASN A 138 5.23 42.84 5.22
C ASN A 138 5.46 41.31 5.19
N ASN A 139 4.43 40.49 5.42
CA ASN A 139 4.50 39.03 5.34
C ASN A 139 4.20 38.47 3.93
N GLY A 140 3.75 39.31 3.00
CA GLY A 140 3.26 38.91 1.68
C GLY A 140 4.37 38.85 0.63
N MET A 141 4.60 37.67 0.06
CA MET A 141 5.55 37.46 -1.03
C MET A 141 5.00 38.04 -2.34
N LEU A 142 5.81 38.82 -3.05
CA LEU A 142 5.46 39.24 -4.42
C LEU A 142 5.61 38.05 -5.38
N CYS A 143 4.61 37.86 -6.25
CA CYS A 143 4.59 36.77 -7.21
C CYS A 143 5.66 36.97 -8.31
N ASN A 144 6.43 35.92 -8.58
CA ASN A 144 7.32 35.69 -9.74
C ASN A 144 7.88 36.96 -10.43
N HIS A 145 9.18 37.28 -10.27
CA HIS A 145 9.76 38.51 -10.83
C HIS A 145 10.25 38.43 -12.29
N ALA A 146 10.01 37.33 -13.01
CA ALA A 146 10.79 36.99 -14.21
C ALA A 146 10.33 37.57 -15.58
N THR A 147 9.12 38.12 -15.74
CA THR A 147 8.60 38.58 -17.07
C THR A 147 8.47 40.10 -17.20
N SER A 148 8.69 40.86 -16.12
CA SER A 148 8.53 42.33 -16.08
C SER A 148 7.14 42.86 -16.48
N GLU A 149 6.11 42.01 -16.54
CA GLU A 149 4.73 42.38 -16.93
C GLU A 149 3.93 43.11 -15.83
N TRP A 150 4.54 43.38 -14.67
CA TRP A 150 3.85 43.81 -13.45
C TRP A 150 4.39 45.13 -12.87
N ALA A 151 4.45 46.16 -13.71
CA ALA A 151 4.63 47.52 -13.27
C ALA A 151 3.95 48.49 -14.25
N ILE A 152 3.42 49.61 -13.74
CA ILE A 152 2.89 50.75 -14.50
C ILE A 152 1.55 50.48 -15.22
N ILE A 153 0.45 50.91 -14.60
CA ILE A 153 -0.88 50.97 -15.28
C ILE A 153 -1.01 52.26 -16.12
N ASN A 154 -0.50 53.39 -15.61
CA ASN A 154 -0.64 54.71 -16.22
C ASN A 154 0.45 55.72 -15.81
N GLY A 155 1.59 55.24 -15.30
CA GLY A 155 2.68 56.08 -14.76
C GLY A 155 2.39 56.73 -13.40
N GLN A 156 1.15 56.64 -12.90
CA GLN A 156 0.76 57.17 -11.60
C GLN A 156 0.35 56.07 -10.61
N GLN A 157 -0.21 54.96 -11.13
CA GLN A 157 -0.65 53.79 -10.38
C GLN A 157 0.21 52.55 -10.67
N TYR A 158 0.58 51.85 -9.61
CA TYR A 158 1.38 50.62 -9.62
C TYR A 158 0.61 49.46 -8.96
N LEU A 159 0.78 48.25 -9.50
CA LEU A 159 0.08 47.04 -9.05
C LEU A 159 1.07 45.89 -8.95
N PHE A 160 1.26 45.39 -7.74
CA PHE A 160 2.08 44.20 -7.47
C PHE A 160 1.20 43.05 -7.01
N LYS A 161 1.34 41.90 -7.66
CA LYS A 161 0.61 40.67 -7.31
C LYS A 161 1.29 39.99 -6.12
N ILE A 162 0.47 39.58 -5.17
CA ILE A 162 0.91 38.98 -3.90
C ILE A 162 0.45 37.52 -3.84
N CYS A 163 1.40 36.63 -3.53
CA CYS A 163 1.23 35.19 -3.53
C CYS A 163 1.05 34.59 -2.12
N THR A 164 1.18 35.39 -1.05
CA THR A 164 0.96 34.96 0.35
C THR A 164 0.34 36.10 1.19
N PRO A 165 -0.34 35.84 2.32
CA PRO A 165 -0.99 36.91 3.09
C PRO A 165 -0.01 37.98 3.62
N ILE A 166 -0.34 39.26 3.43
CA ILE A 166 0.46 40.42 3.87
C ILE A 166 0.57 40.52 5.40
N GLY A 167 -0.39 39.98 6.14
CA GLY A 167 -0.43 39.98 7.61
C GLY A 167 -1.69 40.65 8.15
N HIS A 168 -1.67 41.03 9.43
CA HIS A 168 -2.78 41.73 10.07
C HIS A 168 -2.71 43.25 9.83
N ARG A 169 -3.81 43.95 10.16
CA ARG A 169 -3.89 45.41 10.11
C ARG A 169 -2.77 46.06 10.94
N PRO A 170 -2.11 47.13 10.46
CA PRO A 170 -1.20 47.91 11.29
C PRO A 170 -1.91 48.46 12.53
N TYR A 171 -1.28 48.33 13.69
CA TYR A 171 -1.67 49.04 14.89
C TYR A 171 -1.20 50.51 14.79
N PRO A 172 -2.04 51.51 15.09
CA PRO A 172 -1.74 52.91 14.83
C PRO A 172 -0.70 53.53 15.77
N GLY A 173 -0.16 52.79 16.74
CA GLY A 173 0.85 53.25 17.72
C GLY A 173 2.09 52.36 17.79
N THR A 174 3.00 52.67 18.72
CA THR A 174 4.22 51.89 19.01
C THR A 174 3.92 50.62 19.81
N ALA A 175 4.90 49.71 19.89
CA ALA A 175 4.80 48.48 20.68
C ALA A 175 4.40 48.75 22.15
N LEU A 176 4.91 49.82 22.79
CA LEU A 176 4.52 50.18 24.16
C LEU A 176 3.03 50.55 24.25
N SER A 177 2.52 51.31 23.27
CA SER A 177 1.10 51.68 23.25
C SER A 177 0.21 50.46 23.01
N PHE A 178 0.61 49.55 22.12
CA PHE A 178 -0.07 48.26 21.91
C PHE A 178 -0.10 47.42 23.20
N ILE A 179 1.02 47.36 23.93
CA ILE A 179 1.09 46.67 25.23
C ILE A 179 0.20 47.37 26.27
N ARG A 180 0.16 48.71 26.33
CA ARG A 180 -0.63 49.44 27.33
C ARG A 180 -2.13 49.47 27.05
N ASP A 181 -2.54 49.32 25.80
CA ASP A 181 -3.94 49.19 25.37
C ASP A 181 -4.62 47.99 26.05
N LYS A 182 -5.78 48.20 26.67
CA LYS A 182 -6.51 47.19 27.48
C LYS A 182 -7.72 46.60 26.75
N ASP A 183 -8.01 47.08 25.54
CA ASP A 183 -9.19 46.67 24.79
C ASP A 183 -8.97 45.35 24.03
N LYS A 184 -10.08 44.68 23.71
CA LYS A 184 -10.05 43.41 22.97
C LYS A 184 -9.94 43.69 21.47
N MET A 185 -8.78 43.36 20.88
CA MET A 185 -8.57 43.53 19.45
C MET A 185 -9.10 42.34 18.64
N SER A 186 -10.00 42.62 17.69
CA SER A 186 -10.42 41.65 16.68
C SER A 186 -9.40 41.57 15.54
N PHE A 187 -8.78 40.40 15.34
CA PHE A 187 -8.10 40.00 14.12
C PHE A 187 -8.90 38.84 13.49
N PHE A 188 -8.84 38.66 12.16
CA PHE A 188 -9.71 37.71 11.43
C PHE A 188 -9.68 36.30 11.97
N ASP A 189 -8.48 35.78 12.19
CA ASP A 189 -8.30 34.34 12.43
C ASP A 189 -8.39 34.02 13.93
N ARG A 190 -8.09 35.01 14.80
CA ARG A 190 -8.08 34.89 16.27
C ARG A 190 -8.39 36.24 16.93
N PRO A 191 -9.52 36.41 17.65
CA PRO A 191 -9.73 37.59 18.48
C PRO A 191 -8.75 37.57 19.66
N TYR A 192 -7.86 38.54 19.74
CA TYR A 192 -6.87 38.63 20.81
C TYR A 192 -7.35 39.53 21.94
N ASN A 193 -6.98 39.19 23.16
CA ASN A 193 -7.29 39.96 24.35
C ASN A 193 -6.01 40.57 24.90
N ASN A 194 -5.81 41.88 24.74
CA ASN A 194 -4.60 42.53 25.25
C ASN A 194 -4.48 42.41 26.79
N ARG A 195 -5.55 42.06 27.51
CA ARG A 195 -5.47 41.71 28.94
C ARG A 195 -4.49 40.56 29.24
N ASP A 196 -4.17 39.72 28.25
CA ASP A 196 -3.25 38.60 28.38
C ASP A 196 -1.76 39.04 28.42
N LEU A 197 -1.50 40.37 28.43
CA LEU A 197 -0.18 41.00 28.60
C LEU A 197 -0.05 41.79 29.92
N THR A 198 -0.90 41.56 30.94
CA THR A 198 -0.82 42.33 32.21
C THR A 198 0.50 42.14 32.94
N GLU A 199 0.99 40.91 33.04
CA GLU A 199 2.29 40.63 33.67
C GLU A 199 3.44 41.34 32.91
N LEU A 200 3.37 41.42 31.58
CA LEU A 200 4.35 42.17 30.77
C LEU A 200 4.29 43.68 31.04
N ARG A 201 3.09 44.27 31.20
CA ARG A 201 2.94 45.68 31.60
C ARG A 201 3.60 45.93 32.95
N ASP A 202 3.29 45.09 33.93
CA ASP A 202 3.81 45.20 35.30
C ASP A 202 5.34 45.03 35.34
N VAL A 203 5.91 44.23 34.44
CA VAL A 203 7.38 44.14 34.26
C VAL A 203 7.95 45.42 33.63
N LEU A 204 7.32 45.95 32.57
CA LEU A 204 7.79 47.16 31.89
C LEU A 204 7.68 48.43 32.74
N ASP A 205 6.65 48.53 33.58
CA ASP A 205 6.48 49.67 34.50
C ASP A 205 7.53 49.63 35.64
N ARG A 206 8.24 48.52 35.86
CA ARG A 206 9.45 48.45 36.73
C ARG A 206 10.74 48.91 36.03
N VAL A 207 10.77 48.98 34.70
CA VAL A 207 11.91 49.45 33.89
C VAL A 207 11.48 50.53 32.89
N PRO A 208 11.00 51.69 33.39
CA PRO A 208 10.37 52.73 32.56
C PRO A 208 11.33 53.37 31.55
N ASP A 209 12.63 53.34 31.83
CA ASP A 209 13.72 53.76 30.94
C ASP A 209 13.74 52.93 29.65
N ILE A 210 13.76 51.60 29.78
CA ILE A 210 13.78 50.65 28.66
C ILE A 210 12.42 50.62 27.95
N ALA A 211 11.33 50.64 28.73
CA ALA A 211 9.98 50.68 28.20
C ALA A 211 9.76 51.89 27.28
N LEU A 212 10.16 53.09 27.71
CA LEU A 212 10.00 54.29 26.90
C LEU A 212 11.01 54.37 25.75
N ALA A 213 12.28 54.05 25.99
CA ALA A 213 13.33 54.20 24.99
C ALA A 213 13.17 53.24 23.79
N ILE A 214 12.84 51.97 24.04
CA ILE A 214 12.86 50.93 23.00
C ILE A 214 11.44 50.55 22.53
N PHE A 215 10.50 50.28 23.45
CA PHE A 215 9.13 49.97 23.05
C PHE A 215 8.32 51.23 22.68
N GLY A 216 8.62 52.38 23.29
CA GLY A 216 7.80 53.59 23.23
C GLY A 216 8.20 54.63 22.18
N SER A 217 9.47 54.69 21.79
CA SER A 217 10.03 55.72 20.90
C SER A 217 10.31 55.18 19.50
N SER A 218 9.97 55.95 18.48
CA SER A 218 10.48 55.79 17.10
C SER A 218 11.63 56.75 16.79
N ALA A 219 11.88 57.73 17.66
CA ALA A 219 12.88 58.80 17.47
C ALA A 219 14.28 58.43 17.99
N TRP A 220 14.39 57.37 18.79
CA TRP A 220 15.66 56.86 19.33
C TRP A 220 16.05 55.51 18.68
N ASN A 221 16.14 55.56 17.35
CA ASN A 221 16.97 54.70 16.49
C ASN A 221 16.75 53.18 16.50
N GLY A 222 15.59 52.71 16.05
CA GLY A 222 15.47 51.36 15.51
C GLY A 222 14.06 50.89 15.18
N PHE A 223 13.93 50.08 14.12
CA PHE A 223 12.77 49.20 13.94
C PHE A 223 13.12 47.78 14.37
N HIS A 224 12.27 47.17 15.19
CA HIS A 224 12.56 45.89 15.86
C HIS A 224 11.50 44.82 15.61
N THR A 225 11.87 43.57 15.86
CA THR A 225 10.95 42.45 16.00
C THR A 225 10.76 42.18 17.48
N PHE A 226 9.56 42.39 18.00
CA PHE A 226 9.21 42.21 19.40
C PHE A 226 8.48 40.88 19.60
N PHE A 227 9.01 40.03 20.48
CA PHE A 227 8.35 38.79 20.91
C PHE A 227 7.72 39.00 22.28
N LEU A 228 6.39 39.14 22.36
CA LEU A 228 5.70 39.54 23.59
C LEU A 228 5.16 38.31 24.34
N PRO A 229 5.70 37.97 25.53
CA PRO A 229 5.21 36.86 26.32
C PRO A 229 3.84 37.16 26.95
N THR A 230 2.95 36.17 26.92
CA THR A 230 1.64 36.23 27.58
C THR A 230 1.73 36.00 29.10
N ASN A 231 0.66 36.30 29.83
CA ASN A 231 0.53 35.94 31.25
C ASN A 231 0.80 34.45 31.51
N GLU A 232 0.38 33.56 30.60
CA GLU A 232 0.65 32.11 30.70
C GLU A 232 2.15 31.80 30.59
N ALA A 233 2.89 32.51 29.73
CA ALA A 233 4.33 32.42 29.66
C ALA A 233 4.99 32.77 31.01
N PHE A 234 4.55 33.85 31.66
CA PHE A 234 5.08 34.24 32.97
C PHE A 234 4.72 33.28 34.10
N MET A 235 3.59 32.56 34.02
CA MET A 235 3.27 31.50 34.99
C MET A 235 4.25 30.32 34.95
N LYS A 236 4.92 30.07 33.82
CA LYS A 236 5.94 29.01 33.68
C LYS A 236 7.27 29.38 34.37
N VAL A 237 7.52 30.66 34.65
CA VAL A 237 8.77 31.13 35.26
C VAL A 237 8.69 31.03 36.79
N ILE A 238 9.40 30.04 37.35
CA ILE A 238 9.41 29.75 38.80
C ILE A 238 9.91 30.95 39.64
N ASP A 239 10.99 31.61 39.22
CA ASP A 239 11.53 32.79 39.89
C ASP A 239 11.32 34.04 39.02
N ARG A 240 10.24 34.76 39.31
CA ARG A 240 9.86 36.00 38.61
C ARG A 240 10.89 37.13 38.76
N ASN A 241 11.75 37.10 39.78
CA ASN A 241 12.77 38.13 39.97
C ASN A 241 13.91 38.03 38.96
N ARG A 242 14.04 36.90 38.26
CA ARG A 242 14.96 36.73 37.12
C ARG A 242 14.46 37.39 35.84
N VAL A 243 13.20 37.85 35.79
CA VAL A 243 12.70 38.67 34.68
C VAL A 243 13.14 40.12 34.90
N ASP A 244 14.37 40.40 34.51
CA ASP A 244 14.99 41.72 34.58
C ASP A 244 15.10 42.41 33.20
N ARG A 245 15.87 43.50 33.17
CA ARG A 245 16.17 44.27 31.96
C ARG A 245 16.79 43.45 30.84
N GLU A 246 17.69 42.51 31.12
CA GLU A 246 18.42 41.76 30.09
C GLU A 246 17.51 40.72 29.44
N VAL A 247 16.64 40.09 30.24
CA VAL A 247 15.64 39.16 29.74
C VAL A 247 14.65 39.85 28.80
N LEU A 248 14.21 41.08 29.09
CA LEU A 248 13.34 41.82 28.17
C LEU A 248 14.01 42.12 26.81
N LEU A 249 15.32 42.35 26.80
CA LEU A 249 16.07 42.62 25.55
C LEU A 249 16.33 41.33 24.76
N ALA A 250 16.40 40.18 25.44
CA ALA A 250 16.39 38.87 24.80
C ALA A 250 15.09 38.57 24.01
N HIS A 251 14.02 39.34 24.22
CA HIS A 251 12.76 39.26 23.48
C HIS A 251 12.71 40.18 22.23
N MET A 252 13.84 40.78 21.86
CA MET A 252 13.94 41.73 20.75
C MET A 252 15.09 41.41 19.83
N THR A 253 14.90 41.59 18.52
CA THR A 253 16.01 41.63 17.57
C THR A 253 16.75 42.96 17.62
N GLY A 254 18.04 42.92 17.24
CA GLY A 254 18.89 44.11 17.07
C GLY A 254 18.32 45.21 16.17
N ILE A 255 19.04 46.32 16.07
CA ILE A 255 18.56 47.56 15.43
C ILE A 255 18.27 47.35 13.93
N ASN A 256 17.13 47.88 13.46
CA ASN A 256 16.67 47.83 12.05
C ASN A 256 16.54 46.42 11.49
N ARG A 257 15.92 45.52 12.25
CA ARG A 257 15.68 44.11 11.91
C ARG A 257 14.20 43.76 12.16
N VAL A 258 13.32 44.16 11.23
CA VAL A 258 11.88 43.83 11.26
C VAL A 258 11.63 42.56 10.48
N LEU A 259 11.09 41.53 11.13
CA LEU A 259 11.04 40.20 10.55
C LEU A 259 9.64 39.62 10.68
N PHE A 260 8.95 39.58 9.55
CA PHE A 260 7.69 38.86 9.37
C PHE A 260 7.98 37.37 9.12
N THR A 261 7.00 36.53 9.41
CA THR A 261 7.20 35.07 9.44
C THR A 261 7.55 34.45 8.08
N TYR A 262 6.90 34.88 7.00
CA TYR A 262 7.15 34.34 5.66
C TYR A 262 8.49 34.79 5.08
N PRO A 263 8.88 36.09 5.14
CA PRO A 263 10.23 36.54 4.81
C PRO A 263 11.31 35.77 5.57
N TRP A 264 11.11 35.51 6.86
CA TRP A 264 12.04 34.71 7.66
C TRP A 264 12.20 33.28 7.13
N LEU A 265 11.06 32.57 6.99
CA LEU A 265 11.04 31.16 6.59
C LEU A 265 11.49 30.95 5.14
N TYR A 266 11.41 31.99 4.29
CA TYR A 266 11.83 31.93 2.90
C TYR A 266 13.33 31.62 2.75
N ASP A 267 14.18 32.19 3.62
CA ASP A 267 15.60 31.84 3.73
C ASP A 267 15.86 30.67 4.71
N ARG A 268 14.85 29.79 4.83
CA ARG A 268 14.84 28.54 5.61
C ARG A 268 15.24 28.68 7.08
N GLY A 269 15.13 29.88 7.65
CA GLY A 269 15.48 30.17 9.03
C GLY A 269 16.96 30.10 9.38
N ILE A 270 17.86 30.12 8.39
CA ILE A 270 19.31 29.93 8.58
C ILE A 270 19.98 31.15 9.26
N HIS A 271 19.37 32.33 9.14
CA HIS A 271 19.91 33.56 9.72
C HIS A 271 19.60 33.68 11.20
N TYR A 272 20.65 33.62 12.02
CA TYR A 272 20.60 34.04 13.41
C TYR A 272 20.68 35.56 13.49
N TYR A 273 19.77 36.18 14.24
CA TYR A 273 19.78 37.62 14.48
C TYR A 273 20.23 37.85 15.93
N PRO A 274 21.24 38.70 16.19
CA PRO A 274 21.55 39.13 17.55
C PRO A 274 20.32 39.74 18.20
N SER A 275 20.19 39.51 19.50
CA SER A 275 19.27 40.25 20.36
C SER A 275 19.86 41.64 20.69
N ILE A 276 19.29 42.35 21.66
CA ILE A 276 19.83 43.63 22.14
C ILE A 276 20.54 43.41 23.49
N ARG A 277 21.56 44.23 23.78
CA ARG A 277 22.07 44.45 25.15
C ARG A 277 22.35 45.93 25.40
N PHE A 278 22.34 46.32 26.68
CA PHE A 278 22.87 47.62 27.12
C PHE A 278 24.33 47.47 27.54
N SER A 279 25.22 48.20 26.88
CA SER A 279 26.64 48.27 27.18
C SER A 279 27.05 49.73 27.34
N ALA A 280 27.58 50.11 28.51
CA ALA A 280 28.01 51.49 28.80
C ALA A 280 26.98 52.60 28.44
N ASN A 281 25.69 52.37 28.73
CA ASN A 281 24.55 53.23 28.38
C ASN A 281 24.25 53.37 26.87
N VAL A 282 24.87 52.53 26.03
CA VAL A 282 24.58 52.40 24.59
C VAL A 282 23.80 51.11 24.33
N ILE A 283 22.87 51.17 23.38
CA ILE A 283 22.12 50.02 22.88
C ILE A 283 22.94 49.40 21.75
N GLU A 284 23.33 48.13 21.88
CA GLU A 284 24.11 47.41 20.87
C GLU A 284 23.57 45.99 20.60
N ASP A 285 23.95 45.44 19.45
CA ASP A 285 23.59 44.07 19.03
C ASP A 285 24.34 43.03 19.90
N ASN A 286 23.58 42.13 20.52
CA ASN A 286 24.08 41.03 21.35
C ASN A 286 24.26 39.74 20.52
N TYR A 287 25.51 39.40 20.19
CA TYR A 287 25.83 38.22 19.38
C TYR A 287 25.89 36.90 20.17
N ASP A 288 25.90 36.98 21.50
CA ASP A 288 26.00 35.84 22.43
C ASP A 288 24.63 35.16 22.63
N LEU A 289 23.54 35.94 22.57
CA LEU A 289 22.15 35.48 22.55
C LEU A 289 21.51 35.79 21.20
N ARG A 290 21.26 34.73 20.43
CA ARG A 290 20.75 34.76 19.07
C ARG A 290 19.28 34.40 19.03
N LEU A 291 18.50 35.15 18.26
CA LEU A 291 17.10 34.87 17.99
C LEU A 291 16.95 34.22 16.61
N CYS A 292 16.12 33.18 16.54
CA CYS A 292 15.61 32.65 15.28
C CYS A 292 14.12 32.28 15.33
N MET A 293 13.43 32.32 14.19
CA MET A 293 12.13 31.67 14.03
C MET A 293 12.30 30.32 13.32
N ARG A 294 11.62 29.29 13.82
CA ARG A 294 11.63 27.93 13.26
C ARG A 294 10.22 27.36 13.21
N ASN A 295 9.87 26.67 12.14
CA ASN A 295 8.57 26.00 12.01
C ASN A 295 8.70 24.50 12.30
N ILE A 296 7.69 23.93 12.95
CA ILE A 296 7.56 22.48 13.18
C ILE A 296 6.26 22.02 12.53
N THR A 297 6.36 21.13 11.54
CA THR A 297 5.20 20.56 10.84
C THR A 297 4.73 19.28 11.52
N ASP A 298 3.44 19.20 11.84
CA ASP A 298 2.77 17.95 12.19
C ASP A 298 2.50 17.16 10.89
N HIS A 299 3.20 16.04 10.74
CA HIS A 299 3.07 15.16 9.58
C HIS A 299 1.69 14.50 9.43
N ARG A 300 0.88 14.42 10.51
CA ARG A 300 -0.44 13.78 10.50
C ARG A 300 -1.54 14.73 10.06
N THR A 301 -1.47 16.01 10.44
CA THR A 301 -2.48 17.02 10.07
C THR A 301 -2.03 17.96 8.94
N GLY A 302 -0.75 17.96 8.58
CA GLY A 302 -0.15 18.90 7.63
C GLY A 302 -0.07 20.34 8.13
N ARG A 303 -0.54 20.61 9.35
CA ARG A 303 -0.42 21.93 10.00
C ARG A 303 0.98 22.11 10.55
N TRP A 304 1.48 23.34 10.52
CA TRP A 304 2.75 23.69 11.14
C TRP A 304 2.55 24.77 12.18
N ASP A 305 3.27 24.63 13.29
CA ASP A 305 3.39 25.66 14.32
C ASP A 305 4.69 26.43 14.13
N LEU A 306 4.68 27.72 14.46
CA LEU A 306 5.88 28.56 14.42
C LEU A 306 6.38 28.82 15.84
N TYR A 307 7.69 28.80 16.01
CA TYR A 307 8.38 29.03 17.27
C TYR A 307 9.39 30.16 17.11
N ALA A 308 9.43 31.07 18.08
CA ALA A 308 10.57 31.91 18.36
C ALA A 308 11.55 31.12 19.25
N VAL A 309 12.84 31.22 18.97
CA VAL A 309 13.88 30.46 19.66
C VAL A 309 15.02 31.40 20.01
N SER A 310 15.34 31.51 21.30
CA SER A 310 16.53 32.22 21.79
C SER A 310 17.62 31.20 22.11
N GLU A 311 18.72 31.23 21.36
CA GLU A 311 19.85 30.32 21.51
C GLU A 311 21.09 31.05 22.07
N VAL A 312 21.75 30.40 23.02
CA VAL A 312 22.89 30.91 23.79
C VAL A 312 24.03 29.90 23.69
N HIS A 313 25.16 30.31 23.09
CA HIS A 313 26.25 29.38 22.76
C HIS A 313 27.15 29.03 23.96
N GLU A 314 27.42 30.03 24.80
CA GLU A 314 28.17 29.90 26.06
C GLU A 314 27.40 30.59 27.19
N ARG A 315 27.61 30.12 28.42
CA ARG A 315 26.92 30.67 29.59
C ARG A 315 27.40 32.10 29.88
N TYR A 316 26.49 33.07 29.78
CA TYR A 316 26.75 34.47 30.07
C TYR A 316 25.67 35.02 31.02
N GLY A 317 26.08 35.77 32.05
CA GLY A 317 25.17 36.33 33.05
C GLY A 317 24.26 35.26 33.68
N GLN A 318 22.95 35.47 33.57
CA GLN A 318 21.92 34.51 34.00
C GLN A 318 21.44 33.54 32.91
N PHE A 319 21.91 33.71 31.67
CA PHE A 319 21.53 32.91 30.52
C PHE A 319 22.32 31.61 30.52
N ARG A 320 21.62 30.48 30.44
CA ARG A 320 22.23 29.15 30.31
C ARG A 320 22.47 28.82 28.85
N ARG A 321 23.46 27.96 28.62
CA ARG A 321 23.75 27.36 27.31
C ARG A 321 22.55 26.58 26.78
N GLY A 322 22.35 26.62 25.47
CA GLY A 322 21.25 25.96 24.77
C GLY A 322 20.21 26.95 24.27
N ALA A 323 18.99 26.47 24.04
CA ALA A 323 17.91 27.19 23.38
C ALA A 323 16.61 27.14 24.19
N VAL A 324 15.95 28.29 24.33
CA VAL A 324 14.58 28.39 24.85
C VAL A 324 13.64 28.60 23.68
N TRP A 325 12.66 27.70 23.55
CA TRP A 325 11.66 27.72 22.49
C TRP A 325 10.33 28.27 23.03
N ALA A 326 9.69 29.14 22.24
CA ALA A 326 8.40 29.76 22.55
C ALA A 326 7.51 29.72 21.30
N LYS A 327 6.32 29.13 21.40
CA LYS A 327 5.36 29.08 20.30
C LYS A 327 4.79 30.46 20.03
N ILE A 328 4.79 30.88 18.76
CA ILE A 328 4.15 32.13 18.33
C ILE A 328 2.65 31.86 18.21
N VAL A 329 1.89 32.41 19.15
CA VAL A 329 0.43 32.28 19.26
C VAL A 329 -0.28 33.15 18.23
N ILE A 330 0.25 34.37 17.99
CA ILE A 330 -0.24 35.33 17.01
C ILE A 330 0.96 36.03 16.35
N PRO A 331 1.21 35.81 15.05
CA PRO A 331 2.31 36.42 14.32
C PRO A 331 1.92 37.74 13.63
N ASN A 332 2.93 38.47 13.14
CA ASN A 332 2.80 39.50 12.10
C ASN A 332 1.86 40.69 12.43
N ILE A 333 1.88 41.21 13.66
CA ILE A 333 1.14 42.43 14.04
C ILE A 333 2.05 43.65 13.77
N PRO A 334 1.81 44.49 12.74
CA PRO A 334 2.66 45.64 12.47
C PRO A 334 2.40 46.77 13.48
N VAL A 335 3.46 47.42 13.98
CA VAL A 335 3.41 48.58 14.88
C VAL A 335 4.28 49.72 14.33
N GLN A 336 4.15 50.93 14.87
CA GLN A 336 4.90 52.10 14.37
C GLN A 336 6.44 51.94 14.41
N ASN A 337 6.98 51.16 15.35
CA ASN A 337 8.41 50.91 15.55
C ASN A 337 8.84 49.47 15.23
N GLY A 338 8.06 48.73 14.42
CA GLY A 338 8.44 47.40 13.94
C GLY A 338 7.29 46.41 13.80
N VAL A 339 7.50 45.17 14.24
CA VAL A 339 6.51 44.09 14.21
C VAL A 339 6.46 43.35 15.55
N VAL A 340 5.25 42.97 15.96
CA VAL A 340 4.95 42.23 17.19
C VAL A 340 4.52 40.80 16.85
N HIS A 341 5.05 39.83 17.59
CA HIS A 341 4.61 38.44 17.63
C HIS A 341 4.32 38.06 19.08
N ILE A 342 3.13 37.51 19.36
CA ILE A 342 2.74 37.07 20.71
C ILE A 342 3.24 35.65 20.95
N ILE A 343 3.90 35.39 22.09
CA ILE A 343 4.52 34.09 22.41
C ILE A 343 4.05 33.49 23.74
N ASP A 344 4.13 32.16 23.87
CA ASP A 344 3.62 31.38 25.01
C ASP A 344 4.68 30.98 26.07
N ASN A 345 5.92 31.43 25.93
CA ASN A 345 7.03 31.14 26.84
C ASN A 345 7.98 32.36 26.94
N VAL A 346 8.76 32.46 28.02
CA VAL A 346 9.68 33.59 28.25
C VAL A 346 11.08 33.22 27.71
N LEU A 347 11.52 33.92 26.67
CA LEU A 347 12.82 33.69 26.02
C LEU A 347 13.99 34.01 26.97
N GLY A 348 15.12 33.33 26.75
CA GLY A 348 16.36 33.47 27.53
C GLY A 348 16.34 32.87 28.95
N ILE A 349 15.19 32.79 29.63
CA ILE A 349 15.11 32.16 30.96
C ILE A 349 14.96 30.65 30.84
N VAL A 350 15.86 29.92 31.50
CA VAL A 350 15.74 28.48 31.78
C VAL A 350 15.30 28.30 33.23
N SER A 351 14.15 27.65 33.43
CA SER A 351 13.55 27.43 34.76
C SER A 351 13.06 26.01 35.02
N ASN A 352 12.59 25.28 34.00
CA ASN A 352 12.13 23.89 34.12
C ASN A 352 13.30 22.89 34.19
N THR A 353 13.11 21.79 34.92
CA THR A 353 13.96 20.59 34.80
C THR A 353 13.58 19.77 33.57
N ILE A 354 14.41 18.80 33.19
CA ILE A 354 14.12 17.86 32.09
C ILE A 354 12.80 17.11 32.34
N ASP A 355 12.54 16.65 33.58
CA ASP A 355 11.30 15.95 33.94
C ASP A 355 10.06 16.84 33.71
N GLN A 356 10.12 18.11 34.12
CA GLN A 356 9.05 19.10 33.89
C GLN A 356 8.84 19.41 32.41
N LEU A 357 9.92 19.66 31.65
CA LEU A 357 9.83 19.92 30.20
C LEU A 357 9.15 18.78 29.43
N ILE A 358 9.37 17.53 29.84
CA ILE A 358 8.73 16.37 29.23
C ILE A 358 7.26 16.30 29.67
N MET A 359 6.95 16.55 30.95
CA MET A 359 5.57 16.52 31.49
C MET A 359 4.66 17.59 30.88
N ASP A 360 5.17 18.81 30.69
CA ASP A 360 4.40 19.93 30.11
C ASP A 360 4.19 19.75 28.59
N ASN A 361 4.93 18.84 27.95
CA ASN A 361 4.90 18.61 26.51
C ASN A 361 3.87 17.54 26.10
N ASN A 362 2.77 17.98 25.49
CA ASN A 362 1.71 17.10 24.99
C ASN A 362 2.18 16.05 23.96
N ARG A 363 3.33 16.26 23.28
CA ARG A 363 3.93 15.30 22.35
C ARG A 363 4.83 14.26 23.02
N CYS A 364 4.96 14.26 24.36
CA CYS A 364 5.74 13.28 25.10
C CYS A 364 4.92 12.41 26.06
N THR A 365 3.59 12.46 26.00
CA THR A 365 2.69 11.67 26.87
C THR A 365 2.97 10.16 26.82
N THR A 366 3.31 9.61 25.66
CA THR A 366 3.70 8.20 25.53
C THR A 366 5.05 7.94 26.19
N LEU A 367 6.05 8.81 26.02
CA LEU A 367 7.35 8.68 26.70
C LEU A 367 7.20 8.68 28.23
N ILE A 368 6.36 9.56 28.78
CA ILE A 368 6.05 9.61 30.22
C ILE A 368 5.46 8.28 30.71
N ARG A 369 4.55 7.66 29.95
CA ARG A 369 3.96 6.34 30.27
C ARG A 369 5.05 5.27 30.43
N TYR A 370 6.06 5.29 29.57
CA TYR A 370 7.15 4.32 29.57
C TYR A 370 8.12 4.56 30.74
N ILE A 371 8.55 5.81 30.96
CA ILE A 371 9.39 6.19 32.11
C ILE A 371 8.69 5.82 33.43
N SER A 372 7.38 6.07 33.53
CA SER A 372 6.56 5.74 34.71
C SER A 372 6.43 4.23 34.95
N THR A 373 6.62 3.39 33.93
CA THR A 373 6.56 1.93 34.04
C THR A 373 7.82 1.34 34.69
N ILE A 374 8.99 1.94 34.43
CA ILE A 374 10.28 1.57 35.05
C ILE A 374 10.47 2.22 36.43
N GLY A 375 9.90 3.40 36.65
CA GLY A 375 9.91 4.09 37.95
C GLY A 375 11.16 4.93 38.18
N GLN A 376 11.62 4.98 39.43
CA GLN A 376 12.53 6.04 39.91
C GLN A 376 13.96 5.97 39.32
N ILE A 377 14.40 4.80 38.83
CA ILE A 377 15.77 4.56 38.34
C ILE A 377 16.17 5.57 37.25
N VAL A 378 15.29 5.80 36.28
CA VAL A 378 15.55 6.72 35.16
C VAL A 378 15.22 8.17 35.54
N ARG A 379 14.11 8.39 36.28
CA ARG A 379 13.68 9.73 36.71
C ARG A 379 14.71 10.47 37.57
N ASN A 380 15.55 9.76 38.33
CA ASN A 380 16.62 10.39 39.11
C ASN A 380 17.56 11.27 38.26
N TYR A 381 17.87 10.87 37.02
CA TYR A 381 18.69 11.68 36.10
C TYR A 381 17.98 12.94 35.59
N PHE A 382 16.64 12.94 35.54
CA PHE A 382 15.84 14.07 35.07
C PHE A 382 15.47 15.06 36.18
N SER A 383 15.74 14.70 37.44
CA SER A 383 15.61 15.57 38.60
C SER A 383 16.75 16.60 38.70
N ALA A 384 16.53 17.69 39.43
CA ALA A 384 17.55 18.72 39.67
C ALA A 384 18.81 18.20 40.40
N THR A 385 18.72 17.07 41.11
CA THR A 385 19.82 16.40 41.80
C THR A 385 20.54 15.36 40.94
N GLY A 386 20.10 15.10 39.71
CA GLY A 386 20.60 14.05 38.82
C GLY A 386 21.95 14.31 38.14
N GLY A 387 22.55 15.49 38.34
CA GLY A 387 23.70 15.96 37.57
C GLY A 387 23.30 16.54 36.20
N MET A 388 24.28 17.00 35.42
CA MET A 388 24.03 17.50 34.06
C MET A 388 23.91 16.33 33.08
N VAL A 389 22.85 16.29 32.28
CA VAL A 389 22.65 15.26 31.25
C VAL A 389 22.22 15.85 29.90
N THR A 390 22.54 15.17 28.81
CA THR A 390 21.86 15.39 27.53
C THR A 390 20.86 14.25 27.31
N PHE A 391 19.60 14.58 27.11
CA PHE A 391 18.52 13.61 26.90
C PHE A 391 17.95 13.71 25.48
N PHE A 392 17.88 12.57 24.80
CA PHE A 392 17.24 12.46 23.49
C PHE A 392 15.79 11.97 23.68
N ALA A 393 14.83 12.87 23.60
CA ALA A 393 13.42 12.62 23.94
C ALA A 393 12.59 12.25 22.70
N PRO A 394 12.16 11.00 22.50
CA PRO A 394 11.27 10.65 21.41
C PRO A 394 9.86 11.24 21.61
N TYR A 395 9.29 11.83 20.55
CA TYR A 395 7.89 12.25 20.53
C TYR A 395 6.92 11.07 20.37
N ASN A 396 5.63 11.28 20.61
CA ASN A 396 4.57 10.28 20.49
C ASN A 396 4.58 9.58 19.12
N GLU A 397 4.81 10.30 18.03
CA GLU A 397 4.85 9.74 16.67
C GLU A 397 6.06 8.79 16.47
N ALA A 398 7.09 8.87 17.32
CA ALA A 398 8.19 7.89 17.34
C ALA A 398 7.71 6.51 17.81
N PHE A 399 6.76 6.49 18.77
CA PHE A 399 6.18 5.26 19.30
C PHE A 399 5.09 4.69 18.40
N GLU A 400 4.28 5.54 17.75
CA GLU A 400 3.27 5.13 16.76
C GLU A 400 3.86 4.36 15.55
N ARG A 401 5.17 4.55 15.27
CA ARG A 401 5.89 3.83 14.21
C ARG A 401 6.36 2.44 14.64
N ILE A 402 6.30 2.09 15.91
CA ILE A 402 6.73 0.78 16.43
C ILE A 402 5.60 -0.23 16.17
N PRO A 403 5.86 -1.39 15.52
CA PRO A 403 4.86 -2.43 15.37
C PRO A 403 4.31 -2.91 16.71
N GLU A 404 2.99 -3.10 16.81
CA GLU A 404 2.29 -3.36 18.08
C GLU A 404 2.85 -4.59 18.85
N TYR A 405 3.30 -5.63 18.16
CA TYR A 405 3.88 -6.81 18.80
C TYR A 405 5.25 -6.52 19.44
N ILE A 406 6.04 -5.58 18.89
CA ILE A 406 7.29 -5.09 19.49
C ILE A 406 6.96 -4.24 20.70
N GLU A 407 5.96 -3.35 20.60
CA GLU A 407 5.49 -2.51 21.71
C GLU A 407 5.04 -3.36 22.91
N ARG A 408 4.20 -4.36 22.67
CA ARG A 408 3.72 -5.32 23.68
C ARG A 408 4.87 -6.10 24.32
N ARG A 409 5.91 -6.47 23.56
CA ARG A 409 7.12 -7.13 24.10
C ARG A 409 7.94 -6.18 24.96
N LEU A 410 8.15 -4.95 24.50
CA LEU A 410 8.93 -3.91 25.20
C LEU A 410 8.30 -3.54 26.55
N LEU A 411 6.96 -3.41 26.61
CA LEU A 411 6.25 -3.14 27.86
C LEU A 411 6.23 -4.33 28.83
N ARG A 412 6.40 -5.56 28.34
CA ARG A 412 6.48 -6.78 29.16
C ARG A 412 7.88 -7.02 29.71
N ASP A 413 8.91 -6.71 28.94
CA ASP A 413 10.33 -6.86 29.32
C ASP A 413 10.88 -5.58 29.93
N ARG A 414 10.77 -5.46 31.26
CA ARG A 414 11.27 -4.31 32.02
C ARG A 414 12.79 -4.11 31.87
N ILE A 415 13.57 -5.19 31.69
CA ILE A 415 15.03 -5.11 31.57
C ILE A 415 15.40 -4.49 30.23
N TRP A 416 14.73 -4.93 29.16
CA TRP A 416 14.93 -4.34 27.83
C TRP A 416 14.47 -2.87 27.79
N LEU A 417 13.30 -2.56 28.35
CA LEU A 417 12.81 -1.18 28.43
C LEU A 417 13.73 -0.25 29.24
N GLU A 418 14.29 -0.71 30.37
CA GLU A 418 15.26 0.09 31.13
C GLU A 418 16.52 0.42 30.31
N LYS A 419 17.08 -0.57 29.59
CA LYS A 419 18.24 -0.35 28.71
C LYS A 419 17.93 0.66 27.59
N ILE A 420 16.77 0.53 26.96
CA ILE A 420 16.31 1.47 25.92
C ILE A 420 16.20 2.89 26.49
N LEU A 421 15.62 3.08 27.69
CA LEU A 421 15.55 4.41 28.30
C LEU A 421 16.95 4.97 28.65
N LYS A 422 17.88 4.13 29.14
CA LYS A 422 19.26 4.51 29.43
C LYS A 422 20.08 4.88 28.18
N LEU A 423 19.82 4.24 27.04
CA LEU A 423 20.43 4.55 25.74
C LEU A 423 20.14 5.99 25.28
N HIS A 424 19.00 6.56 25.68
CA HIS A 424 18.62 7.93 25.32
C HIS A 424 19.28 9.01 26.22
N ILE A 425 20.04 8.63 27.26
CA ILE A 425 20.65 9.54 28.23
C ILE A 425 22.17 9.54 28.09
N VAL A 426 22.74 10.72 27.89
CA VAL A 426 24.19 10.99 27.98
C VAL A 426 24.48 11.65 29.33
N PRO A 427 25.27 11.01 30.22
CA PRO A 427 25.61 11.58 31.52
C PRO A 427 26.77 12.58 31.43
N ASN A 428 26.77 13.58 32.33
CA ASN A 428 27.85 14.54 32.58
C ASN A 428 28.30 15.37 31.36
N LYS A 429 27.44 15.59 30.37
CA LYS A 429 27.74 16.41 29.19
C LYS A 429 26.49 17.15 28.70
N GLU A 430 26.64 18.44 28.40
CA GLU A 430 25.65 19.30 27.74
C GLU A 430 26.03 19.43 26.25
N LEU A 431 25.65 18.45 25.44
CA LEU A 431 25.99 18.38 24.02
C LEU A 431 25.04 19.28 23.22
N THR A 432 25.58 20.35 22.63
CA THR A 432 24.82 21.24 21.72
C THR A 432 25.01 20.82 20.26
N SER A 433 24.05 21.11 19.38
CA SER A 433 24.11 20.75 17.95
C SER A 433 25.29 21.35 17.21
N ASN A 434 25.82 22.49 17.67
CA ASN A 434 27.03 23.12 17.15
C ASN A 434 28.31 22.29 17.44
N GLU A 435 28.31 21.47 18.48
CA GLU A 435 29.42 20.56 18.81
C GLU A 435 29.31 19.20 18.08
N ILE A 436 28.16 18.93 17.45
CA ILE A 436 27.89 17.66 16.78
C ILE A 436 28.58 17.66 15.40
N THR A 437 29.66 16.91 15.29
CA THR A 437 30.35 16.58 14.03
C THR A 437 30.15 15.11 13.67
N ASN A 438 30.45 14.76 12.41
CA ASN A 438 30.41 13.36 11.93
C ASN A 438 31.36 12.41 12.67
N GLU A 439 32.31 12.96 13.44
CA GLU A 439 33.29 12.22 14.24
C GLU A 439 32.90 12.15 15.72
N THR A 440 31.83 12.83 16.14
CA THR A 440 31.39 12.78 17.53
C THR A 440 30.80 11.41 17.86
N VAL A 441 31.37 10.82 18.92
CA VAL A 441 30.91 9.57 19.53
C VAL A 441 30.79 9.81 21.03
N VAL A 442 29.64 9.45 21.61
CA VAL A 442 29.32 9.77 23.01
C VAL A 442 28.79 8.53 23.73
N ASN A 443 29.24 8.31 24.96
CA ASN A 443 28.77 7.21 25.80
C ASN A 443 27.41 7.53 26.44
N THR A 444 26.58 6.51 26.60
CA THR A 444 25.26 6.60 27.25
C THR A 444 25.29 6.04 28.67
N VAL A 445 24.22 6.26 29.45
CA VAL A 445 24.03 5.64 30.77
C VAL A 445 23.98 4.11 30.70
N ASP A 446 23.62 3.53 29.54
CA ASP A 446 23.61 2.09 29.35
C ASP A 446 25.03 1.48 29.32
N SER A 447 26.08 2.31 29.14
CA SER A 447 27.53 1.97 29.14
C SER A 447 28.02 0.98 28.06
N ILE A 448 27.11 0.18 27.50
CA ILE A 448 27.35 -0.80 26.43
C ILE A 448 27.27 -0.13 25.05
N HIS A 449 26.34 0.81 24.88
CA HIS A 449 26.03 1.44 23.60
C HIS A 449 26.51 2.90 23.54
N GLN A 450 27.08 3.26 22.41
CA GLN A 450 27.50 4.63 22.08
C GLN A 450 26.50 5.27 21.09
N LEU A 451 26.42 6.59 21.12
CA LEU A 451 25.67 7.39 20.16
C LEU A 451 26.65 7.96 19.12
N TYR A 452 26.34 7.72 17.86
CA TYR A 452 27.04 8.25 16.69
C TYR A 452 26.21 9.35 16.07
N PHE A 453 26.86 10.41 15.60
CA PHE A 453 26.16 11.53 14.98
C PHE A 453 26.59 11.75 13.54
N ILE A 454 25.64 12.16 12.70
CA ILE A 454 25.85 12.49 11.30
C ILE A 454 25.13 13.81 11.02
N ARG A 455 25.89 14.83 10.62
CA ARG A 455 25.38 16.08 10.07
C ARG A 455 24.98 15.85 8.62
N GLY A 456 23.67 15.84 8.35
CA GLY A 456 23.12 15.74 7.00
C GLY A 456 22.69 17.10 6.45
N GLU A 457 22.88 17.32 5.16
CA GLU A 457 22.44 18.55 4.47
C GLU A 457 21.33 18.23 3.48
N TRP A 458 20.07 18.45 3.88
CA TRP A 458 18.90 18.18 3.04
C TRP A 458 17.71 19.08 3.43
N PRO A 459 17.08 19.79 2.47
CA PRO A 459 17.59 20.19 1.16
C PRO A 459 18.75 21.23 1.27
N ARG A 460 19.50 21.49 0.18
CA ARG A 460 20.69 22.39 0.14
C ARG A 460 20.59 23.58 1.11
N ASN A 461 21.56 23.70 2.03
CA ASN A 461 21.67 24.70 3.11
C ASN A 461 20.81 24.45 4.38
N ASN A 462 19.94 23.43 4.44
CA ASN A 462 19.29 23.04 5.69
C ASN A 462 20.08 21.90 6.38
N ILE A 463 20.59 22.16 7.58
CA ILE A 463 21.39 21.20 8.35
C ILE A 463 20.45 20.41 9.26
N THR A 464 20.33 19.11 9.01
CA THR A 464 19.60 18.18 9.89
C THR A 464 20.59 17.26 10.58
N TYR A 465 20.58 17.27 11.91
CA TYR A 465 21.42 16.39 12.72
C TYR A 465 20.73 15.05 12.92
N TYR A 466 21.44 13.97 12.57
CA TYR A 466 20.99 12.61 12.80
C TYR A 466 21.82 11.98 13.91
N ILE A 467 21.14 11.25 14.78
CA ILE A 467 21.75 10.43 15.83
C ILE A 467 21.47 8.96 15.53
N THR A 468 22.46 8.09 15.73
CA THR A 468 22.31 6.63 15.60
C THR A 468 22.68 5.97 16.92
N GLY A 469 21.77 5.16 17.46
CA GLY A 469 21.95 4.43 18.71
C GLY A 469 21.16 3.12 18.71
N GLY A 470 21.80 2.02 19.12
CA GLY A 470 21.23 0.66 19.07
C GLY A 470 20.71 0.28 17.67
N GLY A 471 21.51 0.55 16.63
CA GLY A 471 21.15 0.35 15.22
C GLY A 471 20.02 1.25 14.67
N VAL A 472 19.36 2.10 15.45
CA VAL A 472 18.29 2.99 14.96
C VAL A 472 18.84 4.40 14.71
N ARG A 473 18.65 4.91 13.49
CA ARG A 473 18.93 6.31 13.11
C ARG A 473 17.67 7.17 13.30
N ALA A 474 17.76 8.17 14.17
CA ALA A 474 16.74 9.19 14.39
C ALA A 474 17.22 10.57 13.88
N ALA A 475 16.28 11.42 13.47
CA ALA A 475 16.52 12.83 13.20
C ALA A 475 16.20 13.66 14.45
N ILE A 476 17.02 14.66 14.75
CA ILE A 476 16.70 15.66 15.78
C ILE A 476 15.72 16.66 15.17
N VAL A 477 14.50 16.69 15.71
CA VAL A 477 13.39 17.55 15.25
C VAL A 477 13.47 18.93 15.91
N VAL A 478 13.88 18.97 17.18
CA VAL A 478 14.05 20.17 17.99
C VAL A 478 15.32 19.99 18.81
N ASP A 479 16.33 20.82 18.55
CA ASP A 479 17.64 20.74 19.19
C ASP A 479 17.82 21.78 20.30
N ASN A 480 18.84 21.52 21.13
CA ASN A 480 19.39 22.42 22.14
C ASN A 480 18.43 22.85 23.27
N VAL A 481 17.25 22.24 23.45
CA VAL A 481 16.25 22.71 24.42
C VAL A 481 16.82 22.71 25.84
N ALA A 482 17.01 23.90 26.42
CA ALA A 482 17.75 24.06 27.65
C ALA A 482 16.90 23.79 28.90
N ALA A 483 17.49 23.09 29.87
CA ALA A 483 16.90 22.73 31.15
C ALA A 483 17.84 23.09 32.32
N VAL A 484 17.31 23.14 33.54
CA VAL A 484 18.11 23.43 34.75
C VAL A 484 19.19 22.35 35.02
N ASN A 485 18.96 21.12 34.57
CA ASN A 485 19.85 19.96 34.72
C ASN A 485 20.39 19.42 33.37
N GLY A 486 20.42 20.26 32.32
CA GLY A 486 21.12 19.94 31.07
C GLY A 486 20.34 20.30 29.81
N ILE A 487 20.39 19.45 28.79
CA ILE A 487 19.84 19.74 27.45
C ILE A 487 18.93 18.59 26.97
N VAL A 488 17.80 18.93 26.35
CA VAL A 488 16.89 18.00 25.68
C VAL A 488 16.96 18.21 24.17
N HIS A 489 17.09 17.12 23.41
CA HIS A 489 16.90 17.09 21.96
C HIS A 489 15.72 16.19 21.66
N TYR A 490 14.67 16.71 21.02
CA TYR A 490 13.52 15.90 20.66
C TYR A 490 13.75 15.18 19.33
N ILE A 491 13.45 13.87 19.28
CA ILE A 491 13.78 13.00 18.15
C ILE A 491 12.54 12.33 17.54
N ASP A 492 12.62 11.99 16.26
CA ASP A 492 11.49 11.42 15.48
C ASP A 492 11.25 9.91 15.69
N ARG A 493 12.20 9.20 16.33
CA ARG A 493 12.25 7.73 16.47
C ARG A 493 12.82 7.31 17.81
N VAL A 494 12.42 6.14 18.31
CA VAL A 494 12.97 5.57 19.55
C VAL A 494 14.28 4.83 19.24
N LEU A 495 15.39 5.25 19.85
CA LEU A 495 16.70 4.61 19.70
C LEU A 495 16.66 3.17 20.25
N GLY A 496 17.34 2.24 19.57
CA GLY A 496 17.39 0.83 19.97
C GLY A 496 16.11 -0.01 19.72
N VAL A 497 15.04 0.56 19.16
CA VAL A 497 13.80 -0.18 18.83
C VAL A 497 13.54 -0.17 17.32
N PRO A 498 13.67 -1.30 16.60
CA PRO A 498 13.49 -1.35 15.16
C PRO A 498 12.02 -1.17 14.74
N TYR A 499 11.82 -0.50 13.61
CA TYR A 499 10.51 -0.16 13.05
C TYR A 499 10.38 -0.48 11.54
N GLN A 500 11.44 -1.01 10.93
CA GLN A 500 11.54 -1.35 9.50
C GLN A 500 12.15 -2.73 9.32
N THR A 501 11.82 -3.43 8.24
CA THR A 501 12.52 -4.67 7.85
C THR A 501 13.94 -4.37 7.36
N LEU A 502 14.84 -5.36 7.41
CA LEU A 502 16.20 -5.19 6.89
C LEU A 502 16.21 -4.81 5.39
N TYR A 503 15.21 -5.25 4.61
CA TYR A 503 15.03 -4.81 3.23
C TYR A 503 14.64 -3.34 3.11
N GLU A 504 13.71 -2.86 3.93
CA GLU A 504 13.33 -1.44 3.97
C GLU A 504 14.49 -0.54 4.40
N VAL A 505 15.32 -0.99 5.35
CA VAL A 505 16.56 -0.29 5.74
C VAL A 505 17.51 -0.15 4.54
N VAL A 506 17.77 -1.25 3.82
CA VAL A 506 18.63 -1.24 2.62
C VAL A 506 18.06 -0.37 1.50
N ARG A 507 16.73 -0.38 1.32
CA ARG A 507 16.01 0.45 0.34
C ARG A 507 16.12 1.95 0.63
N ASN A 508 16.05 2.33 1.89
CA ASN A 508 15.98 3.74 2.29
C ASN A 508 17.35 4.40 2.50
N ASP A 509 18.42 3.63 2.74
CA ASP A 509 19.75 4.20 2.93
C ASP A 509 20.43 4.52 1.58
N SER A 510 20.83 5.78 1.39
CA SER A 510 21.49 6.24 0.16
C SER A 510 22.85 5.58 -0.10
N SER A 511 23.54 5.12 0.94
CA SER A 511 24.84 4.46 0.85
C SER A 511 24.76 2.99 0.42
N LEU A 512 23.54 2.43 0.37
CA LEU A 512 23.27 1.02 0.06
C LEU A 512 22.47 0.84 -1.24
N GLN A 513 22.24 1.90 -2.03
CA GLN A 513 21.41 1.86 -3.24
C GLN A 513 21.90 0.87 -4.31
N THR A 514 23.21 0.62 -4.42
CA THR A 514 23.76 -0.42 -5.30
C THR A 514 23.44 -1.83 -4.77
N SER A 515 23.53 -2.05 -3.46
CA SER A 515 23.07 -3.30 -2.84
C SER A 515 21.56 -3.49 -3.00
N TYR A 516 20.77 -2.42 -2.85
CA TYR A 516 19.32 -2.43 -3.05
C TYR A 516 18.94 -2.79 -4.49
N SER A 517 19.52 -2.14 -5.50
CA SER A 517 19.19 -2.43 -6.91
C SER A 517 19.59 -3.85 -7.31
N MET A 518 20.68 -4.38 -6.78
CA MET A 518 21.05 -5.79 -6.91
C MET A 518 20.06 -6.73 -6.22
N LEU A 519 19.47 -6.33 -5.09
CA LEU A 519 18.45 -7.08 -4.35
C LEU A 519 17.03 -7.02 -4.96
N GLN A 520 16.70 -6.01 -5.78
CA GLN A 520 15.33 -5.79 -6.28
C GLN A 520 14.72 -6.99 -7.02
N ASN A 521 15.54 -7.71 -7.79
CA ASN A 521 15.12 -8.82 -8.64
C ASN A 521 15.49 -10.20 -8.06
N MET A 522 15.97 -10.26 -6.81
CA MET A 522 16.38 -11.52 -6.18
C MET A 522 15.34 -12.02 -5.18
N GLN A 523 15.12 -13.33 -5.23
CA GLN A 523 14.29 -14.12 -4.29
C GLN A 523 14.59 -13.84 -2.80
N LEU A 524 15.85 -13.49 -2.48
CA LEU A 524 16.31 -13.16 -1.13
C LEU A 524 15.57 -11.96 -0.50
N ARG A 525 14.97 -11.09 -1.33
CA ARG A 525 14.08 -10.01 -0.90
C ARG A 525 13.00 -10.49 0.06
N TYR A 526 12.35 -11.62 -0.22
CA TYR A 526 11.22 -12.10 0.60
C TYR A 526 11.64 -12.60 1.99
N SER A 527 12.91 -12.98 2.17
CA SER A 527 13.46 -13.30 3.50
C SER A 527 13.80 -12.04 4.30
N LEU A 528 14.22 -10.97 3.60
CA LEU A 528 14.57 -9.69 4.19
C LEU A 528 13.36 -8.78 4.41
N ASP A 529 12.22 -9.06 3.75
CA ASP A 529 10.94 -8.31 3.80
C ASP A 529 9.72 -9.25 4.00
N PRO A 530 9.60 -9.94 5.14
CA PRO A 530 8.57 -10.96 5.34
C PRO A 530 7.18 -10.36 5.60
N TRP A 531 6.19 -10.82 4.82
CA TRP A 531 4.79 -10.37 4.89
C TRP A 531 3.97 -10.96 6.05
N GLN A 532 4.62 -11.62 7.02
CA GLN A 532 3.97 -12.39 8.10
C GLN A 532 4.71 -12.21 9.43
N VAL A 533 4.05 -12.58 10.54
CA VAL A 533 4.59 -12.48 11.90
C VAL A 533 5.84 -13.37 12.03
N LEU A 534 6.95 -12.75 12.44
CA LEU A 534 8.25 -13.39 12.55
C LEU A 534 8.32 -14.44 13.66
N THR A 535 8.90 -15.60 13.36
CA THR A 535 9.37 -16.57 14.36
C THR A 535 10.82 -16.26 14.77
N PRO A 536 11.29 -16.66 15.97
CA PRO A 536 12.68 -16.45 16.39
C PRO A 536 13.75 -17.04 15.46
N GLN A 537 13.37 -18.05 14.66
CA GLN A 537 14.19 -18.70 13.64
C GLN A 537 14.41 -17.85 12.37
N GLN A 538 13.65 -16.76 12.22
CA GLN A 538 13.72 -15.81 11.09
C GLN A 538 14.51 -14.53 11.43
N ASN A 539 15.40 -14.61 12.43
CA ASN A 539 16.37 -13.57 12.77
C ASN A 539 17.62 -13.67 11.88
N PHE A 540 18.14 -12.54 11.40
CA PHE A 540 19.30 -12.48 10.52
C PHE A 540 20.40 -11.53 11.04
N THR A 541 21.64 -11.80 10.65
CA THR A 541 22.74 -10.82 10.70
C THR A 541 23.25 -10.63 9.26
N PHE A 542 23.09 -9.44 8.69
CA PHE A 542 23.37 -9.16 7.28
C PHE A 542 24.52 -8.18 7.12
N PHE A 543 25.68 -8.66 6.64
CA PHE A 543 26.83 -7.82 6.33
C PHE A 543 26.62 -7.18 4.95
N VAL A 544 26.19 -5.92 4.87
CA VAL A 544 25.80 -5.31 3.58
C VAL A 544 26.92 -4.44 2.99
N PRO A 545 27.37 -4.69 1.76
CA PRO A 545 28.34 -3.82 1.11
C PRO A 545 27.75 -2.44 0.79
N THR A 546 28.56 -1.40 0.97
CA THR A 546 28.22 -0.04 0.53
C THR A 546 28.37 0.14 -0.98
N ASN A 547 27.86 1.24 -1.54
CA ASN A 547 28.10 1.61 -2.94
C ASN A 547 29.61 1.65 -3.26
N GLU A 548 30.43 2.21 -2.35
CA GLU A 548 31.90 2.23 -2.47
C GLU A 548 32.54 0.83 -2.43
N ALA A 549 31.95 -0.10 -1.66
CA ALA A 549 32.40 -1.49 -1.63
C ALA A 549 32.13 -2.17 -2.98
N TRP A 550 30.98 -1.88 -3.61
CA TRP A 550 30.72 -2.34 -4.97
C TRP A 550 31.68 -1.73 -5.98
N ASP A 551 32.02 -0.44 -5.87
CA ASP A 551 32.93 0.24 -6.80
C ASP A 551 34.37 -0.28 -6.82
N LYS A 552 34.76 -1.09 -5.83
CA LYS A 552 36.03 -1.84 -5.83
C LYS A 552 36.00 -3.09 -6.74
N ILE A 553 34.82 -3.58 -7.13
CA ILE A 553 34.67 -4.72 -8.04
C ILE A 553 34.80 -4.26 -9.49
N SER A 554 35.54 -5.03 -10.29
CA SER A 554 35.72 -4.73 -11.71
C SER A 554 34.40 -4.67 -12.48
N THR A 555 34.32 -3.82 -13.50
CA THR A 555 33.14 -3.69 -14.36
C THR A 555 32.74 -5.01 -15.04
N SER A 556 33.71 -5.89 -15.36
CA SER A 556 33.46 -7.23 -15.89
C SER A 556 32.74 -8.14 -14.88
N GLN A 557 33.21 -8.15 -13.62
CA GLN A 557 32.59 -8.94 -12.55
C GLN A 557 31.21 -8.39 -12.17
N LYS A 558 31.05 -7.06 -12.08
CA LYS A 558 29.74 -6.41 -11.93
C LYS A 558 28.79 -6.81 -13.07
N TYR A 559 29.23 -6.69 -14.32
CA TYR A 559 28.43 -7.03 -15.49
C TYR A 559 27.98 -8.50 -15.46
N LYS A 560 28.88 -9.45 -15.17
CA LYS A 560 28.53 -10.87 -14.98
C LYS A 560 27.40 -11.04 -13.96
N MET A 561 27.46 -10.34 -12.82
CA MET A 561 26.42 -10.41 -11.78
C MET A 561 25.09 -9.74 -12.17
N THR A 562 25.10 -8.74 -13.06
CA THR A 562 23.92 -7.94 -13.42
C THR A 562 23.39 -8.16 -14.84
N ASP A 563 23.93 -9.12 -15.61
CA ASP A 563 23.53 -9.40 -17.01
C ASP A 563 22.17 -10.10 -17.15
N GLY A 564 21.49 -10.36 -16.03
CA GLY A 564 20.22 -11.09 -15.96
C GLY A 564 20.34 -12.61 -16.16
N LYS A 565 21.52 -13.13 -16.50
CA LYS A 565 21.77 -14.56 -16.74
C LYS A 565 22.41 -15.25 -15.54
N HIS A 566 23.20 -14.53 -14.75
CA HIS A 566 23.87 -15.09 -13.56
C HIS A 566 23.28 -14.58 -12.23
N TRP A 567 21.97 -14.30 -12.18
CA TRP A 567 21.29 -13.87 -10.95
C TRP A 567 21.45 -14.89 -9.80
N LEU A 568 21.61 -16.18 -10.13
CA LEU A 568 21.92 -17.26 -9.17
C LEU A 568 23.28 -17.04 -8.47
N ALA A 569 24.30 -16.62 -9.22
CA ALA A 569 25.63 -16.33 -8.67
C ALA A 569 25.58 -15.10 -7.75
N LEU A 570 24.84 -14.05 -8.14
CA LEU A 570 24.60 -12.89 -7.29
C LEU A 570 23.85 -13.27 -6.00
N GLN A 571 22.83 -14.13 -6.10
CA GLN A 571 22.09 -14.64 -4.94
C GLN A 571 22.99 -15.47 -4.01
N TYR A 572 23.87 -16.31 -4.56
CA TYR A 572 24.84 -17.08 -3.79
C TYR A 572 25.85 -16.19 -3.06
N VAL A 573 26.36 -15.15 -3.74
CA VAL A 573 27.20 -14.11 -3.10
C VAL A 573 26.44 -13.44 -1.96
N PHE A 574 25.20 -12.98 -2.16
CA PHE A 574 24.43 -12.36 -1.08
C PHE A 574 24.05 -13.31 0.07
N LYS A 575 23.81 -14.60 -0.19
CA LYS A 575 23.66 -15.62 0.88
C LYS A 575 24.95 -15.71 1.74
N ARG A 576 26.15 -15.55 1.17
CA ARG A 576 27.40 -15.46 1.94
C ARG A 576 27.52 -14.21 2.83
N HIS A 577 26.67 -13.21 2.63
CA HIS A 577 26.65 -12.00 3.46
C HIS A 577 25.70 -12.12 4.66
N ILE A 578 24.91 -13.19 4.77
CA ILE A 578 23.87 -13.37 5.81
C ILE A 578 24.23 -14.53 6.74
N ILE A 579 24.08 -14.31 8.05
CA ILE A 579 23.96 -15.37 9.06
C ILE A 579 22.48 -15.54 9.36
N GLN A 580 21.98 -16.78 9.28
CA GLN A 580 20.58 -17.12 9.58
C GLN A 580 20.42 -17.62 11.02
N GLY A 581 19.27 -17.33 11.63
CA GLY A 581 18.89 -17.77 12.98
C GLY A 581 19.54 -16.97 14.13
N LEU A 582 20.44 -16.04 13.82
CA LEU A 582 21.15 -15.21 14.78
C LEU A 582 21.04 -13.73 14.38
N ALA A 583 20.47 -12.91 15.25
CA ALA A 583 20.51 -11.45 15.17
C ALA A 583 21.61 -10.95 16.12
N LEU A 584 22.79 -10.64 15.59
CA LEU A 584 23.98 -10.28 16.36
C LEU A 584 24.26 -8.78 16.23
N MET A 585 24.25 -8.07 17.35
CA MET A 585 24.76 -6.69 17.44
C MET A 585 26.30 -6.69 17.38
N ASP A 586 26.91 -5.52 17.18
CA ASP A 586 28.37 -5.30 17.32
C ASP A 586 28.90 -5.82 18.68
N THR A 587 28.06 -5.76 19.72
CA THR A 587 28.38 -6.22 21.08
C THR A 587 28.23 -7.74 21.27
N ASP A 588 27.54 -8.44 20.36
CA ASP A 588 27.41 -9.90 20.32
C ASP A 588 28.46 -10.56 19.40
N LEU A 589 29.08 -9.79 18.51
CA LEU A 589 30.19 -10.28 17.68
C LEU A 589 31.36 -10.74 18.56
N ARG A 590 31.81 -11.97 18.33
CA ARG A 590 32.92 -12.62 19.03
C ARG A 590 33.94 -13.09 17.99
N GLU A 591 35.19 -13.21 18.41
CA GLU A 591 36.24 -13.76 17.55
C GLU A 591 36.04 -15.26 17.35
N ARG A 592 35.35 -15.63 16.26
CA ARG A 592 35.08 -17.01 15.87
C ARG A 592 34.76 -17.11 14.38
N THR A 593 34.69 -18.35 13.91
CA THR A 593 34.12 -18.69 12.61
C THR A 593 32.59 -18.71 12.71
N TYR A 594 31.94 -18.00 11.80
CA TYR A 594 30.50 -18.05 11.58
C TYR A 594 30.20 -18.83 10.30
N VAL A 595 29.07 -19.53 10.28
CA VAL A 595 28.52 -20.19 9.09
C VAL A 595 27.48 -19.25 8.50
N MET A 596 27.58 -19.00 7.19
CA MET A 596 26.71 -18.10 6.44
C MET A 596 25.54 -18.87 5.82
N MET A 597 24.56 -18.18 5.23
CA MET A 597 23.33 -18.76 4.67
C MET A 597 23.56 -19.64 3.42
N ASN A 598 24.78 -19.70 2.91
CA ASN A 598 25.22 -20.63 1.85
C ASN A 598 26.23 -21.68 2.37
N ASP A 599 26.19 -21.98 3.66
CA ASP A 599 27.05 -22.94 4.38
C ASP A 599 28.57 -22.65 4.40
N GLU A 600 28.99 -21.59 3.69
CA GLU A 600 30.35 -21.07 3.70
C GLU A 600 30.73 -20.46 5.05
N LYS A 601 32.04 -20.41 5.32
CA LYS A 601 32.58 -20.00 6.62
C LYS A 601 33.31 -18.67 6.52
N VAL A 602 32.97 -17.73 7.41
CA VAL A 602 33.66 -16.44 7.53
C VAL A 602 34.19 -16.28 8.96
N VAL A 603 35.45 -15.90 9.09
CA VAL A 603 36.11 -15.70 10.39
C VAL A 603 36.09 -14.22 10.74
N ILE A 604 35.50 -13.87 11.88
CA ILE A 604 35.51 -12.51 12.40
C ILE A 604 36.65 -12.36 13.41
N ARG A 605 37.45 -11.29 13.29
CA ARG A 605 38.51 -10.92 14.24
C ARG A 605 38.35 -9.45 14.64
N ARG A 606 38.73 -9.11 15.86
CA ARG A 606 38.64 -7.75 16.41
C ARG A 606 39.98 -7.05 16.29
N ARG A 607 40.01 -5.88 15.64
CA ARG A 607 41.18 -5.00 15.53
C ARG A 607 40.87 -3.69 16.27
N GLY A 608 41.15 -3.69 17.57
CA GLY A 608 40.86 -2.54 18.44
C GLY A 608 39.35 -2.29 18.59
N ARG A 609 38.85 -1.20 17.98
CA ARG A 609 37.44 -0.78 18.09
C ARG A 609 36.53 -1.33 16.99
N PHE A 610 37.06 -1.99 15.96
CA PHE A 610 36.29 -2.50 14.82
C PHE A 610 36.57 -3.97 14.53
N PHE A 611 35.69 -4.59 13.74
CA PHE A 611 35.77 -5.98 13.34
C PHE A 611 36.20 -6.12 11.87
N GLU A 612 37.04 -7.11 11.60
CA GLU A 612 37.52 -7.46 10.26
C GLU A 612 37.12 -8.91 9.91
N LEU A 613 36.69 -9.10 8.67
CA LEU A 613 36.18 -10.35 8.12
C LEU A 613 37.29 -11.03 7.30
N TYR A 614 37.54 -12.31 7.56
CA TYR A 614 38.60 -13.12 6.96
C TYR A 614 38.05 -14.42 6.37
N TRP A 615 38.67 -14.89 5.28
CA TRP A 615 38.45 -16.27 4.81
C TRP A 615 39.12 -17.28 5.77
N PRO A 616 38.56 -18.50 5.95
CA PRO A 616 39.04 -19.46 6.96
C PRO A 616 40.51 -19.89 6.83
N ARG A 617 41.08 -19.77 5.62
CA ARG A 617 42.49 -20.06 5.29
C ARG A 617 43.09 -18.97 4.39
N GLY A 618 42.63 -17.72 4.51
CA GLY A 618 42.99 -16.65 3.57
C GLY A 618 43.14 -15.27 4.20
N ASN A 619 43.32 -14.29 3.33
CA ASN A 619 43.56 -12.89 3.69
C ASN A 619 42.27 -12.20 4.20
N ARG A 620 42.44 -10.97 4.73
CA ARG A 620 41.31 -10.08 5.07
C ARG A 620 40.46 -9.84 3.81
N VAL A 621 39.15 -9.94 3.96
CA VAL A 621 38.16 -9.73 2.90
C VAL A 621 37.57 -8.33 2.99
N ALA A 622 37.03 -8.00 4.17
CA ALA A 622 36.29 -6.77 4.43
C ALA A 622 36.50 -6.31 5.90
N ARG A 623 36.05 -5.11 6.21
CA ARG A 623 35.95 -4.52 7.54
C ARG A 623 34.53 -3.99 7.75
N ILE A 624 33.99 -4.19 8.94
CA ILE A 624 32.72 -3.60 9.36
C ILE A 624 32.95 -2.12 9.66
N ILE A 625 32.16 -1.26 9.03
CA ILE A 625 32.27 0.19 9.11
C ILE A 625 31.76 0.65 10.49
N PRO A 626 32.56 1.37 11.30
CA PRO A 626 32.11 1.88 12.60
C PRO A 626 30.86 2.76 12.47
N GLY A 627 29.83 2.51 13.28
CA GLY A 627 28.53 3.20 13.17
C GLY A 627 27.66 2.74 11.98
N GLY A 628 28.13 1.73 11.24
CA GLY A 628 27.43 1.08 10.13
C GLY A 628 26.42 0.01 10.56
N GLU A 629 26.20 -0.18 11.86
CA GLU A 629 25.11 -1.04 12.36
C GLU A 629 23.74 -0.40 12.08
N LYS A 630 22.79 -1.22 11.62
CA LYS A 630 21.36 -0.87 11.51
C LYS A 630 20.50 -1.99 12.10
N ALA A 631 19.51 -1.61 12.91
CA ALA A 631 18.53 -2.52 13.49
C ALA A 631 17.32 -2.65 12.56
N GLY A 632 16.94 -3.88 12.25
CA GLY A 632 15.71 -4.22 11.54
C GLY A 632 14.80 -5.12 12.39
N ILE A 633 13.53 -5.16 12.00
CA ILE A 633 12.48 -5.99 12.61
C ILE A 633 12.87 -7.48 12.62
N ASN A 634 13.59 -7.94 11.59
CA ASN A 634 14.08 -9.29 11.38
C ASN A 634 15.60 -9.47 11.67
N GLY A 635 16.25 -8.54 12.38
CA GLY A 635 17.62 -8.72 12.87
C GLY A 635 18.53 -7.50 12.72
N PHE A 636 19.83 -7.71 12.52
CA PHE A 636 20.83 -6.64 12.40
C PHE A 636 21.51 -6.62 11.05
N LEU A 637 21.84 -5.43 10.57
CA LEU A 637 22.65 -5.18 9.39
C LEU A 637 23.94 -4.49 9.82
N HIS A 638 25.04 -4.87 9.18
CA HIS A 638 26.38 -4.33 9.42
C HIS A 638 26.98 -3.89 8.10
N MET A 639 27.18 -2.59 7.90
CA MET A 639 27.77 -2.08 6.65
C MET A 639 29.24 -2.48 6.53
N ILE A 640 29.67 -2.99 5.37
CA ILE A 640 31.04 -3.44 5.13
C ILE A 640 31.73 -2.70 3.97
N ASP A 641 33.05 -2.53 4.09
CA ASP A 641 33.88 -1.77 3.15
C ASP A 641 34.28 -2.51 1.86
N ASN A 642 33.95 -3.79 1.73
CA ASN A 642 34.26 -4.63 0.57
C ASN A 642 33.28 -5.81 0.46
N VAL A 643 33.10 -6.38 -0.73
CA VAL A 643 32.15 -7.49 -0.96
C VAL A 643 32.77 -8.86 -0.62
N LEU A 644 32.02 -9.74 0.03
CA LEU A 644 32.41 -11.11 0.39
C LEU A 644 32.27 -12.09 -0.79
N ILE A 645 33.05 -11.84 -1.85
CA ILE A 645 33.05 -12.60 -3.11
C ILE A 645 34.38 -13.37 -3.30
N TYR A 646 34.31 -14.58 -3.83
CA TYR A 646 35.45 -15.27 -4.42
C TYR A 646 35.43 -15.09 -5.93
N GLU A 647 36.60 -14.95 -6.53
CA GLU A 647 36.75 -14.82 -7.99
C GLU A 647 36.16 -16.01 -8.75
N ARG A 648 36.24 -17.21 -8.14
CA ARG A 648 35.62 -18.46 -8.62
C ARG A 648 34.09 -18.52 -8.51
N ASP A 649 33.43 -17.66 -7.72
CA ASP A 649 31.95 -17.58 -7.72
C ASP A 649 31.40 -17.10 -9.08
N LEU A 650 32.27 -16.49 -9.89
CA LEU A 650 31.95 -15.95 -11.21
C LEU A 650 32.55 -16.81 -12.34
N GLU A 651 32.94 -18.05 -12.03
CA GLU A 651 33.55 -19.02 -12.94
C GLU A 651 32.88 -20.41 -12.80
N ALA A 652 32.10 -20.79 -13.83
CA ALA A 652 31.24 -21.99 -13.93
C ALA A 652 29.94 -21.92 -13.07
N LEU A 653 28.80 -22.49 -13.50
CA LEU A 653 28.55 -23.50 -14.54
C LEU A 653 27.93 -22.93 -15.83
N ALA A 654 28.77 -22.56 -16.81
CA ALA A 654 28.34 -22.54 -18.20
C ALA A 654 28.37 -23.99 -18.74
N CYS A 655 27.27 -24.74 -18.57
CA CYS A 655 27.12 -25.98 -19.33
C CYS A 655 27.04 -25.62 -20.81
N SER A 656 27.97 -26.16 -21.60
CA SER A 656 28.25 -25.68 -22.95
C SER A 656 27.12 -25.98 -23.94
N THR A 657 26.39 -24.95 -24.37
CA THR A 657 25.69 -24.95 -25.66
C THR A 657 26.21 -23.79 -26.50
N LEU A 658 26.90 -24.13 -27.60
CA LEU A 658 27.49 -23.18 -28.54
C LEU A 658 26.45 -22.22 -29.12
N ASN A 659 26.78 -20.92 -29.14
CA ASN A 659 26.06 -19.95 -29.95
C ASN A 659 26.53 -20.06 -31.42
N LEU A 660 25.65 -20.57 -32.29
CA LEU A 660 25.64 -20.23 -33.70
C LEU A 660 24.20 -19.96 -34.16
N THR A 661 24.08 -19.00 -35.09
CA THR A 661 22.87 -18.67 -35.89
C THR A 661 21.56 -18.45 -35.12
N HIS A 662 21.48 -17.28 -34.47
CA HIS A 662 20.24 -16.71 -33.96
C HIS A 662 19.27 -16.31 -35.09
N PHE A 663 18.48 -17.27 -35.63
CA PHE A 663 17.15 -17.01 -36.20
C PHE A 663 16.20 -18.24 -36.28
N LEU A 664 16.58 -19.42 -35.74
CA LEU A 664 15.77 -20.65 -35.82
C LEU A 664 15.62 -21.43 -34.50
N LEU A 665 16.04 -20.87 -33.36
CA LEU A 665 16.30 -21.66 -32.13
C LEU A 665 15.27 -21.52 -30.98
N THR A 666 14.07 -20.98 -31.21
CA THR A 666 13.03 -20.90 -30.18
C THR A 666 12.35 -22.23 -29.83
N SER A 667 12.54 -23.29 -30.62
CA SER A 667 12.06 -24.65 -30.33
C SER A 667 13.05 -25.52 -29.54
N PHE A 668 14.34 -25.16 -29.48
CA PHE A 668 15.37 -26.07 -28.93
C PHE A 668 15.50 -25.99 -27.40
N LEU A 669 15.26 -24.81 -26.81
CA LEU A 669 15.34 -24.60 -25.36
C LEU A 669 14.26 -25.37 -24.57
N MET A 670 13.06 -25.51 -25.13
CA MET A 670 11.92 -26.19 -24.48
C MET A 670 12.16 -27.70 -24.26
N PHE A 671 12.89 -28.36 -25.17
CA PHE A 671 13.29 -29.76 -24.96
C PHE A 671 14.26 -29.91 -23.78
N ILE A 672 14.97 -28.85 -23.36
CA ILE A 672 15.94 -28.93 -22.25
C ILE A 672 15.21 -29.05 -20.90
N GLU A 673 14.12 -28.31 -20.68
CA GLU A 673 13.34 -28.35 -19.44
C GLU A 673 12.73 -29.74 -19.19
N LEU A 674 11.98 -30.26 -20.17
CA LEU A 674 11.36 -31.59 -20.08
C LEU A 674 12.40 -32.72 -19.96
N ARG A 675 13.51 -32.67 -20.71
CA ARG A 675 14.63 -33.62 -20.55
C ARG A 675 15.28 -33.52 -19.17
N LYS A 676 15.51 -32.31 -18.65
CA LYS A 676 16.17 -32.08 -17.36
C LYS A 676 15.35 -32.70 -16.23
N HIS A 677 14.03 -32.52 -16.22
CA HIS A 677 13.20 -32.83 -15.05
C HIS A 677 12.45 -34.18 -15.09
N PHE A 678 12.21 -34.78 -16.27
CA PHE A 678 11.35 -35.98 -16.39
C PHE A 678 12.03 -37.25 -16.93
N ALA A 679 13.37 -37.31 -16.90
CA ALA A 679 14.16 -38.51 -17.23
C ALA A 679 13.86 -39.16 -18.61
N TYR A 680 13.40 -38.37 -19.59
CA TYR A 680 12.97 -38.83 -20.92
C TYR A 680 13.90 -38.39 -22.06
N ASP A 681 13.91 -39.16 -23.15
CA ASP A 681 14.57 -38.81 -24.42
C ASP A 681 13.62 -38.08 -25.40
N ASP A 682 14.20 -37.46 -26.44
CA ASP A 682 13.42 -36.75 -27.47
C ASP A 682 12.40 -37.66 -28.16
N LYS A 683 12.70 -38.95 -28.27
CA LYS A 683 11.85 -39.91 -28.96
C LYS A 683 10.53 -40.08 -28.20
N HIS A 684 10.56 -40.16 -26.88
CA HIS A 684 9.35 -40.23 -26.05
C HIS A 684 8.51 -38.95 -26.09
N ILE A 685 9.13 -37.77 -25.98
CA ILE A 685 8.40 -36.49 -26.00
C ILE A 685 7.63 -36.32 -27.32
N ASN A 686 8.28 -36.65 -28.45
CA ASN A 686 7.64 -36.61 -29.76
C ASN A 686 6.51 -37.66 -29.91
N VAL A 687 6.69 -38.87 -29.36
CA VAL A 687 5.62 -39.90 -29.33
C VAL A 687 4.41 -39.39 -28.53
N VAL A 688 4.58 -38.89 -27.31
CA VAL A 688 3.46 -38.38 -26.48
C VAL A 688 2.75 -37.23 -27.18
N SER A 689 3.49 -36.27 -27.76
CA SER A 689 2.90 -35.17 -28.53
C SER A 689 2.09 -35.66 -29.73
N SER A 690 2.58 -36.67 -30.47
CA SER A 690 1.82 -37.25 -31.59
C SER A 690 0.54 -37.98 -31.13
N LEU A 691 0.57 -38.67 -29.98
CA LEU A 691 -0.59 -39.34 -29.41
C LEU A 691 -1.64 -38.32 -28.94
N LEU A 692 -1.22 -37.22 -28.31
CA LEU A 692 -2.08 -36.10 -27.92
C LEU A 692 -2.74 -35.42 -29.12
N LEU A 693 -2.01 -35.26 -30.24
CA LEU A 693 -2.57 -34.74 -31.49
C LEU A 693 -3.65 -35.68 -32.06
N GLN A 694 -3.41 -37.00 -32.06
CA GLN A 694 -4.40 -37.99 -32.48
C GLN A 694 -5.64 -38.00 -31.58
N MET A 695 -5.50 -37.80 -30.26
CA MET A 695 -6.65 -37.61 -29.36
C MET A 695 -7.46 -36.37 -29.73
N LYS A 696 -6.79 -35.24 -30.03
CA LYS A 696 -7.42 -33.98 -30.45
C LYS A 696 -8.21 -34.15 -31.76
N GLU A 697 -7.65 -34.85 -32.74
CA GLU A 697 -8.33 -35.18 -34.00
C GLU A 697 -9.57 -36.07 -33.79
N ILE A 698 -9.47 -37.13 -32.99
CA ILE A 698 -10.59 -38.03 -32.68
C ILE A 698 -11.69 -37.30 -31.90
N ALA A 699 -11.33 -36.52 -30.88
CA ALA A 699 -12.28 -35.76 -30.08
C ALA A 699 -13.02 -34.70 -30.92
N HIS A 700 -12.31 -34.00 -31.81
CA HIS A 700 -12.90 -33.04 -32.74
C HIS A 700 -13.85 -33.72 -33.73
N SER A 701 -13.47 -34.87 -34.30
CA SER A 701 -14.34 -35.68 -35.17
C SER A 701 -15.61 -36.13 -34.44
N GLN A 702 -15.49 -36.63 -33.20
CA GLN A 702 -16.64 -37.06 -32.39
C GLN A 702 -17.54 -35.88 -31.95
N ALA A 703 -16.99 -34.67 -31.78
CA ALA A 703 -17.75 -33.49 -31.40
C ALA A 703 -18.44 -32.79 -32.58
N TYR A 704 -17.81 -32.77 -33.77
CA TYR A 704 -18.23 -31.94 -34.90
C TYR A 704 -18.49 -32.72 -36.21
N GLY A 705 -18.40 -34.05 -36.19
CA GLY A 705 -18.68 -34.93 -37.33
C GLY A 705 -17.62 -34.85 -38.43
N ASN A 706 -18.05 -34.83 -39.70
CA ASN A 706 -17.17 -34.79 -40.88
C ASN A 706 -16.33 -33.49 -41.03
N ARG A 707 -16.21 -32.64 -40.01
CA ARG A 707 -15.36 -31.45 -40.03
C ARG A 707 -13.90 -31.86 -39.80
N VAL A 708 -13.10 -31.74 -40.84
CA VAL A 708 -11.64 -31.97 -40.81
C VAL A 708 -10.99 -31.04 -39.78
N PHE A 709 -10.14 -31.59 -38.91
CA PHE A 709 -9.27 -30.83 -38.02
C PHE A 709 -8.30 -30.00 -38.89
N SER A 710 -8.48 -28.68 -38.94
CA SER A 710 -7.83 -27.85 -39.97
C SER A 710 -6.43 -27.41 -39.55
N ARG A 711 -5.69 -26.79 -40.48
CA ARG A 711 -4.41 -26.15 -40.14
C ARG A 711 -4.59 -25.06 -39.07
N ASP A 712 -5.75 -24.40 -39.06
CA ASP A 712 -6.08 -23.38 -38.07
C ASP A 712 -6.37 -24.02 -36.70
N SER A 713 -6.98 -25.21 -36.67
CA SER A 713 -7.12 -26.01 -35.43
C SER A 713 -5.76 -26.35 -34.81
N ALA A 714 -4.73 -26.62 -35.63
CA ALA A 714 -3.34 -26.85 -35.18
C ALA A 714 -2.56 -25.56 -34.80
N VAL A 715 -3.11 -24.38 -35.10
CA VAL A 715 -2.64 -23.07 -34.60
C VAL A 715 -3.37 -22.72 -33.31
N ASP A 716 -4.67 -22.98 -33.24
CA ASP A 716 -5.51 -22.77 -32.05
C ASP A 716 -5.09 -23.64 -30.85
N SER A 717 -4.59 -24.86 -31.08
CA SER A 717 -4.02 -25.74 -30.04
C SER A 717 -2.73 -25.23 -29.40
N LYS A 718 -2.25 -24.04 -29.81
CA LYS A 718 -1.09 -23.33 -29.25
C LYS A 718 -1.49 -22.00 -28.59
N LYS A 719 -2.79 -21.67 -28.51
CA LYS A 719 -3.26 -20.46 -27.82
C LYS A 719 -3.19 -20.65 -26.30
N ASP A 720 -2.71 -19.63 -25.60
CA ASP A 720 -2.68 -19.58 -24.14
C ASP A 720 -4.11 -19.69 -23.57
N VAL A 721 -4.32 -20.69 -22.71
CA VAL A 721 -5.60 -21.02 -22.06
C VAL A 721 -5.36 -21.28 -20.57
N SER A 722 -6.41 -21.20 -19.76
CA SER A 722 -6.35 -21.53 -18.34
C SER A 722 -7.54 -22.41 -17.92
N ILE A 723 -7.28 -23.26 -16.92
CA ILE A 723 -8.22 -24.23 -16.35
C ILE A 723 -9.11 -23.58 -15.26
N SER A 724 -8.56 -22.57 -14.58
CA SER A 724 -9.25 -21.69 -13.66
C SER A 724 -8.89 -20.24 -13.96
N ALA A 725 -9.71 -19.28 -13.50
CA ALA A 725 -9.37 -17.86 -13.55
C ALA A 725 -8.27 -17.49 -12.54
N GLU A 726 -7.95 -18.38 -11.61
CA GLU A 726 -7.02 -18.17 -10.50
C GLU A 726 -5.64 -18.84 -10.70
N GLN A 727 -5.46 -19.61 -11.77
CA GLN A 727 -4.17 -20.16 -12.19
C GLN A 727 -3.55 -19.28 -13.29
N PRO A 728 -2.21 -19.16 -13.36
CA PRO A 728 -1.54 -18.52 -14.49
C PRO A 728 -1.85 -19.27 -15.79
N LYS A 729 -1.85 -18.56 -16.92
CA LYS A 729 -2.02 -19.16 -18.25
C LYS A 729 -0.73 -19.89 -18.64
N THR A 730 -0.85 -21.14 -19.08
CA THR A 730 0.27 -21.88 -19.66
C THR A 730 0.71 -21.22 -20.97
N ILE A 731 2.01 -20.99 -21.11
CA ILE A 731 2.57 -20.31 -22.29
C ILE A 731 2.52 -21.25 -23.51
N SER A 732 2.05 -20.71 -24.64
CA SER A 732 1.86 -21.32 -25.98
C SER A 732 2.84 -22.38 -26.49
N LYS A 733 4.04 -22.47 -25.91
CA LYS A 733 5.07 -23.45 -26.27
C LYS A 733 4.82 -24.82 -25.63
N LEU A 734 4.44 -24.86 -24.34
CA LEU A 734 4.30 -26.10 -23.57
C LEU A 734 2.92 -26.75 -23.71
N THR A 735 1.88 -25.94 -23.97
CA THR A 735 0.47 -26.36 -24.13
C THR A 735 0.22 -27.55 -25.08
N PRO A 736 1.00 -27.79 -26.16
CA PRO A 736 0.86 -28.98 -27.01
C PRO A 736 1.29 -30.31 -26.36
N TYR A 737 2.02 -30.28 -25.24
CA TYR A 737 2.55 -31.45 -24.54
C TYR A 737 1.80 -31.78 -23.25
N LEU A 738 1.00 -30.85 -22.74
CA LEU A 738 0.14 -31.05 -21.59
C LEU A 738 -1.22 -31.60 -22.00
N PHE A 739 -1.76 -32.44 -21.13
CA PHE A 739 -3.07 -33.05 -21.21
C PHE A 739 -3.97 -32.47 -20.13
N GLU A 740 -5.24 -32.22 -20.43
CA GLU A 740 -6.16 -31.51 -19.53
C GLU A 740 -5.64 -30.11 -19.05
N GLY A 741 -4.53 -29.63 -19.65
CA GLY A 741 -3.91 -28.31 -19.46
C GLY A 741 -2.71 -28.27 -18.50
N ASP A 742 -2.60 -29.23 -17.57
CA ASP A 742 -1.59 -29.31 -16.50
C ASP A 742 -1.08 -30.75 -16.20
N ILE A 743 -1.60 -31.78 -16.89
CA ILE A 743 -1.11 -33.17 -16.73
C ILE A 743 -0.06 -33.49 -17.80
N PHE A 744 1.14 -33.92 -17.38
CA PHE A 744 2.12 -34.53 -18.27
C PHE A 744 1.93 -36.06 -18.30
N LEU A 745 1.54 -36.63 -19.44
CA LEU A 745 1.26 -38.07 -19.57
C LEU A 745 2.50 -38.90 -19.87
N SER A 746 2.59 -40.08 -19.22
CA SER A 746 3.44 -41.16 -19.71
C SER A 746 2.91 -41.74 -21.03
N THR A 747 3.80 -42.34 -21.83
CA THR A 747 3.41 -43.03 -23.08
C THR A 747 2.40 -44.16 -22.84
N LYS A 748 2.50 -44.88 -21.71
CA LYS A 748 1.57 -45.96 -21.31
C LYS A 748 0.16 -45.42 -21.03
N GLN A 749 0.06 -44.30 -20.32
CA GLN A 749 -1.22 -43.61 -20.08
C GLN A 749 -1.80 -43.06 -21.39
N ALA A 750 -0.98 -42.38 -22.21
CA ALA A 750 -1.42 -41.82 -23.50
C ALA A 750 -1.94 -42.91 -24.45
N MET A 751 -1.26 -44.05 -24.59
CA MET A 751 -1.75 -45.19 -25.38
C MET A 751 -3.05 -45.77 -24.82
N THR A 752 -3.17 -45.91 -23.50
CA THR A 752 -4.39 -46.46 -22.85
C THR A 752 -5.61 -45.59 -23.12
N ILE A 753 -5.45 -44.26 -23.02
CA ILE A 753 -6.51 -43.29 -23.31
C ILE A 753 -6.87 -43.31 -24.81
N LEU A 754 -5.87 -43.43 -25.70
CA LEU A 754 -6.12 -43.49 -27.14
C LEU A 754 -6.87 -44.78 -27.55
N ASP A 755 -6.51 -45.92 -26.97
CA ASP A 755 -7.22 -47.20 -27.15
C ASP A 755 -8.66 -47.13 -26.61
N SER A 756 -8.88 -46.47 -25.47
CA SER A 756 -10.23 -46.33 -24.88
C SER A 756 -11.13 -45.45 -25.76
N LEU A 757 -10.58 -44.37 -26.35
CA LEU A 757 -11.26 -43.53 -27.34
C LEU A 757 -11.56 -44.29 -28.64
N ALA A 758 -10.56 -44.97 -29.22
CA ALA A 758 -10.70 -45.73 -30.46
C ALA A 758 -11.68 -46.93 -30.32
N SER A 759 -11.82 -47.50 -29.11
CA SER A 759 -12.73 -48.63 -28.86
C SER A 759 -14.22 -48.27 -28.94
N LYS A 760 -14.57 -46.98 -28.84
CA LYS A 760 -15.96 -46.50 -28.98
C LYS A 760 -16.40 -46.36 -30.45
N ASP A 761 -15.46 -46.28 -31.39
CA ASP A 761 -15.74 -46.13 -32.81
C ASP A 761 -15.76 -47.48 -33.55
N SER A 762 -16.96 -48.05 -33.70
CA SER A 762 -17.19 -49.31 -34.44
C SER A 762 -16.83 -49.22 -35.94
N ALA A 763 -16.61 -48.02 -36.48
CA ALA A 763 -16.46 -47.76 -37.91
C ALA A 763 -15.06 -48.05 -38.47
N ASN A 764 -13.99 -48.01 -37.67
CA ASN A 764 -12.62 -47.87 -38.19
C ASN A 764 -11.69 -49.09 -38.01
N LYS A 765 -12.19 -50.30 -38.35
CA LYS A 765 -11.38 -51.55 -38.32
C LYS A 765 -10.09 -51.51 -39.17
N LYS A 766 -9.96 -50.60 -40.15
CA LYS A 766 -8.78 -50.49 -41.03
C LYS A 766 -7.58 -49.76 -40.42
N GLY A 767 -7.78 -48.90 -39.41
CA GLY A 767 -6.66 -48.20 -38.75
C GLY A 767 -5.74 -49.12 -37.94
N ARG A 768 -6.30 -50.20 -37.39
CA ARG A 768 -5.64 -51.14 -36.47
C ARG A 768 -4.41 -51.86 -37.05
N GLN A 769 -4.26 -51.91 -38.38
CA GLN A 769 -3.12 -52.56 -39.05
C GLN A 769 -1.94 -51.61 -39.34
N ARG A 770 -2.12 -50.28 -39.26
CA ARG A 770 -1.00 -49.33 -39.50
C ARG A 770 -0.21 -48.99 -38.23
N MET A 771 -0.83 -49.02 -37.05
CA MET A 771 -0.15 -48.80 -35.77
C MET A 771 0.90 -49.88 -35.41
N ALA A 772 0.87 -51.04 -36.06
CA ALA A 772 1.76 -52.16 -35.77
C ALA A 772 3.15 -52.07 -36.45
N HIS A 773 3.40 -51.08 -37.32
CA HIS A 773 4.59 -51.07 -38.18
C HIS A 773 5.75 -50.19 -37.69
N ASP A 774 5.48 -49.14 -36.90
CA ASP A 774 6.51 -48.18 -36.44
C ASP A 774 6.77 -48.19 -34.91
N ALA A 775 6.01 -48.99 -34.15
CA ALA A 775 6.26 -49.21 -32.72
C ALA A 775 7.26 -50.37 -32.51
N PRO A 776 8.30 -50.23 -31.66
CA PRO A 776 9.29 -51.29 -31.48
C PRO A 776 8.70 -52.61 -30.96
N LEU A 777 8.98 -53.69 -31.68
CA LEU A 777 8.34 -55.02 -31.55
C LEU A 777 8.51 -55.70 -30.17
N TYR A 778 9.39 -55.20 -29.29
CA TYR A 778 9.65 -55.77 -27.97
C TYR A 778 8.58 -55.49 -26.91
N LEU A 779 7.69 -54.50 -27.12
CA LEU A 779 6.62 -54.18 -26.16
C LEU A 779 5.38 -55.11 -26.24
N PHE A 780 5.27 -55.97 -27.26
CA PHE A 780 4.06 -56.78 -27.51
C PHE A 780 4.06 -58.19 -26.89
N LYS A 781 5.09 -58.59 -26.13
CA LYS A 781 5.12 -59.89 -25.43
C LYS A 781 4.90 -59.72 -23.92
N GLY A 782 3.66 -59.95 -23.45
CA GLY A 782 3.42 -60.20 -22.02
C GLY A 782 2.01 -59.94 -21.45
N ALA A 783 1.16 -59.16 -22.12
CA ALA A 783 -0.12 -58.70 -21.55
C ALA A 783 -1.22 -59.78 -21.51
N SER A 784 -1.11 -60.74 -20.59
CA SER A 784 -2.21 -61.64 -20.22
C SER A 784 -3.36 -60.85 -19.57
N ARG A 785 -4.60 -61.11 -20.00
CA ARG A 785 -5.81 -60.44 -19.48
C ARG A 785 -6.04 -60.74 -17.99
N LYS A 786 -5.65 -59.83 -17.09
CA LYS A 786 -6.26 -59.73 -15.73
C LYS A 786 -6.52 -58.27 -15.34
N ARG A 787 -7.78 -58.00 -14.96
CA ARG A 787 -8.31 -56.70 -14.52
C ARG A 787 -7.78 -56.31 -13.12
N LYS A 788 -7.56 -55.02 -12.86
CA LYS A 788 -7.88 -54.30 -11.61
C LYS A 788 -7.83 -52.77 -11.82
N ARG A 789 -7.98 -51.95 -10.77
CA ARG A 789 -8.67 -50.63 -10.80
C ARG A 789 -7.92 -49.50 -10.05
N PHE A 790 -8.29 -48.24 -10.34
CA PHE A 790 -7.69 -46.92 -10.01
C PHE A 790 -6.33 -46.61 -10.63
N ALA A 791 -6.28 -45.65 -11.59
CA ALA A 791 -5.08 -45.31 -12.38
C ALA A 791 -4.29 -46.58 -12.75
N THR A 792 -5.01 -47.54 -13.35
CA THR A 792 -5.14 -48.96 -12.92
C THR A 792 -3.90 -49.84 -12.82
N ASP A 793 -2.77 -49.27 -13.17
CA ASP A 793 -1.45 -49.83 -13.04
C ASP A 793 -1.04 -49.85 -11.56
N PRO A 794 -0.78 -51.01 -10.94
CA PRO A 794 -0.17 -51.05 -9.62
C PRO A 794 1.15 -50.26 -9.61
N GLU A 795 1.89 -50.26 -10.73
CA GLU A 795 3.13 -49.50 -10.86
C GLU A 795 2.90 -47.99 -10.69
N ALA A 796 1.72 -47.45 -11.00
CA ALA A 796 1.40 -46.03 -10.80
C ALA A 796 1.09 -45.64 -9.35
N LYS A 797 1.13 -46.58 -8.39
CA LYS A 797 0.94 -46.30 -6.96
C LYS A 797 2.28 -46.13 -6.25
N TRP A 798 2.35 -45.19 -5.29
CA TRP A 798 3.45 -45.13 -4.32
C TRP A 798 3.36 -46.28 -3.32
N PHE A 799 4.42 -47.08 -3.23
CA PHE A 799 4.51 -48.28 -2.39
C PHE A 799 5.37 -48.12 -1.15
N GLN A 800 6.27 -47.14 -1.14
CA GLN A 800 7.19 -46.85 -0.06
C GLN A 800 6.86 -45.47 0.50
N PHE A 801 6.84 -45.38 1.84
CA PHE A 801 6.66 -44.14 2.58
C PHE A 801 7.80 -44.03 3.59
N PRO A 802 8.43 -42.85 3.76
CA PRO A 802 8.10 -41.58 3.10
C PRO A 802 8.41 -41.55 1.59
N ILE A 803 7.63 -40.78 0.84
CA ILE A 803 7.94 -40.41 -0.55
C ILE A 803 9.10 -39.41 -0.51
N LYS A 804 10.22 -39.77 -1.14
CA LYS A 804 11.37 -38.89 -1.25
C LYS A 804 11.08 -37.72 -2.19
N TYR A 805 11.54 -36.53 -1.81
CA TYR A 805 11.50 -35.36 -2.67
C TYR A 805 12.75 -34.49 -2.54
N ARG A 806 13.00 -33.67 -3.56
CA ARG A 806 14.05 -32.65 -3.55
C ARG A 806 13.61 -31.36 -4.24
N PHE A 807 14.45 -30.34 -4.15
CA PHE A 807 14.21 -29.03 -4.75
C PHE A 807 15.30 -28.77 -5.79
N ASP A 808 14.92 -28.47 -7.02
CA ASP A 808 15.86 -27.97 -8.02
C ASP A 808 16.30 -26.54 -7.66
N GLU A 809 17.52 -26.16 -8.06
CA GLU A 809 18.12 -24.85 -7.80
C GLU A 809 17.32 -23.67 -8.36
N SER A 810 16.39 -23.91 -9.28
CA SER A 810 15.45 -22.90 -9.81
C SER A 810 14.50 -22.34 -8.74
N LEU A 811 14.07 -23.15 -7.75
CA LEU A 811 13.01 -22.76 -6.82
C LEU A 811 13.43 -21.72 -5.78
N ASP A 812 12.51 -20.80 -5.51
CA ASP A 812 12.68 -19.80 -4.47
C ASP A 812 12.19 -20.24 -3.08
N ILE A 813 12.59 -19.46 -2.06
CA ILE A 813 12.25 -19.73 -0.65
C ILE A 813 10.72 -19.64 -0.41
N LEU A 814 9.99 -18.83 -1.19
CA LEU A 814 8.53 -18.73 -1.09
C LEU A 814 7.88 -20.01 -1.63
N HIS A 815 8.24 -20.45 -2.83
CA HIS A 815 7.80 -21.73 -3.40
C HIS A 815 8.12 -22.89 -2.47
N ILE A 816 9.37 -22.99 -1.98
CA ILE A 816 9.78 -24.02 -1.01
C ILE A 816 8.90 -23.99 0.25
N SER A 817 8.66 -22.81 0.83
CA SER A 817 7.80 -22.65 2.02
C SER A 817 6.35 -23.09 1.77
N GLN A 818 5.78 -22.75 0.61
CA GLN A 818 4.41 -23.13 0.24
C GLN A 818 4.32 -24.62 -0.14
N ILE A 819 5.36 -25.19 -0.76
CA ILE A 819 5.47 -26.64 -1.02
C ILE A 819 5.53 -27.41 0.30
N LEU A 820 6.38 -27.01 1.24
CA LEU A 820 6.46 -27.65 2.56
C LEU A 820 5.11 -27.64 3.29
N LYS A 821 4.38 -26.52 3.21
CA LYS A 821 3.02 -26.41 3.77
C LYS A 821 1.99 -27.27 3.01
N ALA A 822 2.11 -27.39 1.69
CA ALA A 822 1.26 -28.27 0.88
C ALA A 822 1.50 -29.76 1.19
N LEU A 823 2.76 -30.15 1.41
CA LEU A 823 3.14 -31.47 1.89
C LEU A 823 2.60 -31.74 3.29
N GLU A 824 2.72 -30.78 4.23
CA GLU A 824 2.14 -30.87 5.57
C GLU A 824 0.63 -31.13 5.55
N ILE A 825 -0.13 -30.44 4.69
CA ILE A 825 -1.59 -30.64 4.53
C ILE A 825 -1.94 -32.08 4.14
N TRP A 826 -1.17 -32.70 3.23
CA TRP A 826 -1.35 -34.10 2.86
C TRP A 826 -0.95 -35.05 4.00
N GLN A 827 0.15 -34.78 4.70
CA GLN A 827 0.64 -35.60 5.82
C GLN A 827 -0.28 -35.55 7.06
N SER A 828 -0.85 -34.38 7.36
CA SER A 828 -1.75 -34.22 8.52
C SER A 828 -3.09 -34.93 8.35
N SER A 829 -3.47 -35.24 7.12
CA SER A 829 -4.81 -35.72 6.74
C SER A 829 -4.83 -37.15 6.18
N THR A 830 -3.66 -37.76 5.98
CA THR A 830 -3.49 -39.09 5.39
C THR A 830 -2.38 -39.89 6.09
N CYS A 831 -2.10 -41.10 5.62
CA CYS A 831 -0.99 -41.94 6.08
C CYS A 831 0.28 -41.74 5.24
N ILE A 832 0.23 -40.89 4.21
CA ILE A 832 1.34 -40.63 3.30
C ILE A 832 2.29 -39.66 3.98
N THR A 833 3.57 -40.00 4.04
CA THR A 833 4.64 -39.15 4.55
C THR A 833 5.61 -38.77 3.44
N PHE A 834 6.34 -37.67 3.61
CA PHE A 834 7.33 -37.17 2.65
C PHE A 834 8.66 -36.87 3.35
N GLU A 835 9.77 -37.12 2.66
CA GLU A 835 11.13 -36.92 3.19
C GLU A 835 11.98 -36.13 2.19
N ASN A 836 12.66 -35.10 2.68
CA ASN A 836 13.56 -34.29 1.87
C ASN A 836 14.92 -34.99 1.75
N ASP A 837 15.27 -35.40 0.53
CA ASP A 837 16.52 -36.10 0.20
C ASP A 837 17.07 -35.53 -1.12
N GLN A 838 18.01 -34.60 -1.03
CA GLN A 838 18.60 -33.95 -2.21
C GLN A 838 19.47 -34.91 -3.04
N GLU A 839 20.02 -35.96 -2.40
CA GLU A 839 20.79 -37.04 -3.03
C GLU A 839 19.90 -38.24 -3.41
N ALA A 840 18.57 -38.07 -3.42
CA ALA A 840 17.62 -39.13 -3.71
C ALA A 840 17.95 -39.88 -5.01
N SER A 841 17.95 -41.21 -4.88
CA SER A 841 18.10 -42.17 -5.97
C SER A 841 16.99 -43.22 -5.89
N GLY A 842 16.60 -43.78 -7.04
CA GLY A 842 15.35 -44.51 -7.19
C GLY A 842 14.19 -43.58 -7.54
N ASP A 843 13.03 -43.81 -6.93
CA ASP A 843 11.80 -43.06 -7.21
C ASP A 843 11.66 -41.85 -6.28
N TYR A 844 11.59 -40.63 -6.82
CA TYR A 844 11.43 -39.40 -6.04
C TYR A 844 10.81 -38.25 -6.83
N LEU A 845 10.26 -37.29 -6.11
CA LEU A 845 9.74 -36.03 -6.65
C LEU A 845 10.84 -34.96 -6.74
N GLU A 846 10.93 -34.24 -7.85
CA GLU A 846 11.77 -33.04 -7.99
C GLU A 846 10.88 -31.84 -8.26
N PHE A 847 10.76 -30.93 -7.29
CA PHE A 847 10.07 -29.66 -7.53
C PHE A 847 11.01 -28.69 -8.25
N PHE A 848 10.52 -27.96 -9.25
CA PHE A 848 11.29 -26.99 -10.04
C PHE A 848 10.41 -25.81 -10.51
N GLU A 849 11.03 -24.66 -10.85
CA GLU A 849 10.33 -23.53 -11.48
C GLU A 849 10.30 -23.74 -13.01
N GLY A 850 9.15 -24.15 -13.55
CA GLY A 850 8.92 -24.35 -14.99
C GLY A 850 7.93 -23.37 -15.61
N ASP A 851 7.65 -23.52 -16.91
CA ASP A 851 6.79 -22.64 -17.73
C ASP A 851 5.26 -22.85 -17.46
N GLY A 852 4.87 -23.05 -16.19
CA GLY A 852 3.49 -23.20 -15.72
C GLY A 852 3.35 -24.04 -14.45
N CYS A 853 2.11 -24.34 -14.07
CA CYS A 853 1.79 -25.35 -13.03
C CYS A 853 1.46 -26.64 -13.76
N TYR A 854 2.22 -27.71 -13.52
CA TYR A 854 1.94 -29.02 -14.12
C TYR A 854 2.69 -30.16 -13.44
N SER A 855 2.14 -31.38 -13.55
CA SER A 855 2.66 -32.57 -12.89
C SER A 855 2.26 -33.87 -13.60
N MET A 856 2.88 -34.99 -13.20
CA MET A 856 2.52 -36.34 -13.66
C MET A 856 1.48 -37.00 -12.73
N VAL A 857 0.57 -37.80 -13.28
CA VAL A 857 -0.43 -38.52 -12.48
C VAL A 857 0.11 -39.86 -11.97
N GLY A 858 0.20 -39.98 -10.63
CA GLY A 858 0.68 -41.17 -9.92
C GLY A 858 2.21 -41.26 -9.82
N ARG A 859 2.72 -42.39 -9.30
CA ARG A 859 4.16 -42.73 -9.32
C ARG A 859 4.58 -43.10 -10.74
N PHE A 860 5.40 -42.27 -11.37
CA PHE A 860 5.97 -42.58 -12.68
C PHE A 860 7.20 -43.50 -12.59
N GLY A 861 8.02 -43.31 -11.54
CA GLY A 861 9.27 -44.04 -11.31
C GLY A 861 10.50 -43.26 -11.77
N GLY A 862 11.63 -43.47 -11.10
CA GLY A 862 12.82 -42.63 -11.26
C GLY A 862 12.57 -41.20 -10.79
N LYS A 863 13.13 -40.22 -11.52
CA LYS A 863 12.94 -38.80 -11.23
C LYS A 863 11.65 -38.27 -11.86
N GLN A 864 10.73 -37.81 -11.01
CA GLN A 864 9.44 -37.26 -11.41
C GLN A 864 9.36 -35.77 -11.08
N GLY A 865 9.37 -34.91 -12.11
CA GLY A 865 9.24 -33.47 -11.95
C GLY A 865 7.85 -33.03 -11.47
N VAL A 866 7.81 -31.94 -10.70
CA VAL A 866 6.60 -31.19 -10.34
C VAL A 866 6.88 -29.71 -10.58
N SER A 867 6.25 -29.12 -11.60
CA SER A 867 6.48 -27.73 -11.97
C SER A 867 5.62 -26.81 -11.10
N ILE A 868 6.26 -26.02 -10.26
CA ILE A 868 5.64 -24.90 -9.55
C ILE A 868 6.24 -23.61 -10.13
N GLY A 869 5.77 -23.26 -11.33
CA GLY A 869 6.19 -22.04 -12.02
C GLY A 869 5.66 -20.75 -11.37
N LYS A 870 6.08 -19.62 -11.92
CA LYS A 870 5.67 -18.29 -11.45
C LYS A 870 4.15 -18.08 -11.52
N GLY A 871 3.52 -17.79 -10.39
CA GLY A 871 2.05 -17.69 -10.23
C GLY A 871 1.41 -18.97 -9.67
N CYS A 872 2.18 -20.05 -9.51
CA CYS A 872 1.72 -21.31 -8.93
C CYS A 872 1.93 -21.39 -7.40
N GLU A 873 2.50 -20.36 -6.77
CA GLU A 873 2.85 -20.33 -5.33
C GLU A 873 1.64 -20.37 -4.37
N ARG A 874 0.41 -20.33 -4.88
CA ARG A 874 -0.81 -20.52 -4.08
C ARG A 874 -0.89 -21.95 -3.54
N ILE A 875 -1.12 -22.09 -2.23
CA ILE A 875 -1.20 -23.40 -1.53
C ILE A 875 -2.13 -24.37 -2.26
N GLY A 876 -3.35 -23.96 -2.64
CA GLY A 876 -4.28 -24.85 -3.32
C GLY A 876 -3.82 -25.29 -4.72
N THR A 877 -3.04 -24.48 -5.43
CA THR A 877 -2.40 -24.89 -6.69
C THR A 877 -1.36 -25.98 -6.44
N ILE A 878 -0.44 -25.79 -5.49
CA ILE A 878 0.59 -26.78 -5.17
C ILE A 878 -0.02 -28.09 -4.64
N VAL A 879 -1.06 -27.97 -3.82
CA VAL A 879 -1.81 -29.12 -3.28
C VAL A 879 -2.58 -29.87 -4.38
N HIS A 880 -3.03 -29.18 -5.43
CA HIS A 880 -3.62 -29.76 -6.64
C HIS A 880 -2.57 -30.54 -7.46
N GLU A 881 -1.40 -29.95 -7.73
CA GLU A 881 -0.29 -30.68 -8.39
C GLU A 881 0.14 -31.93 -7.60
N LEU A 882 0.22 -31.82 -6.27
CA LEU A 882 0.45 -32.98 -5.40
C LEU A 882 -0.69 -34.00 -5.45
N GLY A 883 -1.93 -33.55 -5.66
CA GLY A 883 -3.06 -34.44 -5.93
C GLY A 883 -2.80 -35.32 -7.15
N HIS A 884 -2.30 -34.74 -8.25
CA HIS A 884 -1.88 -35.52 -9.42
C HIS A 884 -0.73 -36.48 -9.09
N THR A 885 0.35 -36.06 -8.42
CA THR A 885 1.46 -36.98 -8.09
C THR A 885 1.03 -38.17 -7.23
N LEU A 886 -0.01 -38.02 -6.40
CA LEU A 886 -0.62 -39.08 -5.62
C LEU A 886 -1.60 -39.97 -6.41
N GLY A 887 -1.96 -39.58 -7.64
CA GLY A 887 -2.78 -40.37 -8.56
C GLY A 887 -4.19 -39.83 -8.81
N LEU A 888 -4.51 -38.61 -8.36
CA LEU A 888 -5.79 -37.98 -8.67
C LEU A 888 -5.84 -37.52 -10.13
N TRP A 889 -6.97 -37.79 -10.76
CA TRP A 889 -7.37 -37.17 -12.03
C TRP A 889 -8.34 -36.03 -11.74
N HIS A 890 -8.60 -35.19 -12.73
CA HIS A 890 -9.59 -34.15 -12.60
C HIS A 890 -11.01 -34.67 -12.33
N GLU A 891 -11.78 -33.90 -11.57
CA GLU A 891 -13.14 -34.27 -11.17
C GLU A 891 -14.07 -34.31 -12.38
N GLN A 892 -14.00 -33.33 -13.29
CA GLN A 892 -14.89 -33.27 -14.47
C GLN A 892 -14.63 -34.40 -15.49
N SER A 893 -13.47 -35.05 -15.46
CA SER A 893 -13.17 -36.19 -16.33
C SER A 893 -13.62 -37.54 -15.74
N ARG A 894 -14.21 -37.57 -14.52
CA ARG A 894 -14.78 -38.78 -13.92
C ARG A 894 -15.88 -39.43 -14.80
N PRO A 895 -16.04 -40.76 -14.76
CA PRO A 895 -17.09 -41.46 -15.53
C PRO A 895 -18.52 -41.02 -15.19
N ASP A 896 -18.77 -40.60 -13.94
CA ASP A 896 -20.07 -40.20 -13.41
C ASP A 896 -20.37 -38.68 -13.51
N ALA A 897 -19.44 -37.88 -14.03
CA ALA A 897 -19.51 -36.41 -14.05
C ALA A 897 -20.78 -35.84 -14.73
N GLU A 898 -21.26 -36.49 -15.79
CA GLU A 898 -22.46 -36.10 -16.54
C GLU A 898 -23.74 -36.04 -15.69
N LYS A 899 -23.77 -36.65 -14.50
CA LYS A 899 -24.89 -36.54 -13.55
C LYS A 899 -24.94 -35.19 -12.83
N TYR A 900 -23.83 -34.45 -12.81
CA TYR A 900 -23.63 -33.24 -12.00
C TYR A 900 -23.30 -32.01 -12.86
N ILE A 901 -22.63 -32.20 -14.00
CA ILE A 901 -22.22 -31.12 -14.91
C ILE A 901 -22.68 -31.37 -16.35
N THR A 902 -22.73 -30.27 -17.12
CA THR A 902 -22.99 -30.23 -18.57
C THR A 902 -21.86 -29.45 -19.24
N VAL A 903 -21.24 -30.05 -20.26
CA VAL A 903 -20.17 -29.43 -21.07
C VAL A 903 -20.79 -28.71 -22.26
N VAL A 904 -20.57 -27.40 -22.37
CA VAL A 904 -21.12 -26.53 -23.43
C VAL A 904 -20.09 -26.39 -24.55
N LYS A 905 -20.19 -27.27 -25.55
CA LYS A 905 -19.20 -27.45 -26.63
C LYS A 905 -19.10 -26.25 -27.58
N GLU A 906 -20.10 -25.37 -27.55
CA GLU A 906 -20.23 -24.18 -28.37
C GLU A 906 -19.30 -23.04 -27.92
N TYR A 907 -18.94 -23.02 -26.63
CA TYR A 907 -18.04 -22.00 -26.03
C TYR A 907 -16.61 -22.49 -25.82
N ILE A 908 -16.34 -23.78 -26.01
CA ILE A 908 -15.01 -24.38 -25.94
C ILE A 908 -14.27 -24.11 -27.26
N ILE A 909 -12.99 -23.73 -27.17
CA ILE A 909 -12.12 -23.61 -28.35
C ILE A 909 -12.04 -24.99 -29.04
N PRO A 910 -12.38 -25.15 -30.34
CA PRO A 910 -12.56 -26.46 -30.97
C PRO A 910 -11.38 -27.44 -30.81
N SER A 911 -10.15 -26.92 -30.75
CA SER A 911 -8.92 -27.71 -30.57
C SER A 911 -8.66 -28.21 -29.15
N TYR A 912 -9.45 -27.75 -28.16
CA TYR A 912 -9.38 -28.12 -26.75
C TYR A 912 -10.60 -28.94 -26.30
N ILE A 913 -11.44 -29.41 -27.23
CA ILE A 913 -12.57 -30.29 -26.90
C ILE A 913 -12.13 -31.65 -26.30
N SER A 914 -10.88 -32.04 -26.54
CA SER A 914 -10.18 -33.16 -25.90
C SER A 914 -10.04 -33.01 -24.38
N GLU A 915 -9.94 -31.78 -23.87
CA GLU A 915 -9.67 -31.54 -22.44
C GLU A 915 -10.92 -31.75 -21.55
N PHE A 916 -12.05 -32.10 -22.15
CA PHE A 916 -13.32 -32.44 -21.49
C PHE A 916 -13.73 -33.91 -21.70
N LEU A 917 -12.79 -34.77 -22.13
CA LEU A 917 -13.06 -36.18 -22.36
C LEU A 917 -13.24 -36.94 -21.04
N LYS A 918 -14.47 -37.41 -20.80
CA LYS A 918 -14.75 -38.36 -19.71
C LYS A 918 -13.94 -39.64 -19.87
N ARG A 919 -13.33 -40.08 -18.77
CA ARG A 919 -12.70 -41.38 -18.62
C ARG A 919 -13.72 -42.51 -18.50
N SER A 920 -13.24 -43.72 -18.72
CA SER A 920 -13.93 -44.97 -18.44
C SER A 920 -13.68 -45.44 -17.00
N GLU A 921 -14.54 -46.33 -16.50
CA GLU A 921 -14.35 -47.05 -15.22
C GLU A 921 -13.10 -47.97 -15.19
N ASN A 922 -12.42 -48.12 -16.32
CA ASN A 922 -11.16 -48.85 -16.45
C ASN A 922 -9.93 -47.94 -16.38
N GLU A 923 -10.10 -46.62 -16.27
CA GLU A 923 -8.99 -45.64 -16.17
C GLU A 923 -9.04 -44.95 -14.80
N ILE A 924 -10.19 -44.35 -14.47
CA ILE A 924 -10.48 -43.80 -13.14
C ILE A 924 -11.27 -44.83 -12.33
N THR A 925 -11.03 -44.85 -11.02
CA THR A 925 -11.92 -45.51 -10.06
C THR A 925 -12.28 -44.48 -9.00
N THR A 926 -13.39 -44.68 -8.30
CA THR A 926 -13.96 -43.68 -7.38
C THR A 926 -13.95 -44.13 -5.92
N PHE A 927 -13.62 -45.40 -5.64
CA PHE A 927 -13.74 -46.03 -4.31
C PHE A 927 -15.09 -45.77 -3.62
N ASP A 928 -16.17 -45.68 -4.40
CA ASP A 928 -17.52 -45.31 -3.97
C ASP A 928 -17.62 -43.94 -3.26
N VAL A 929 -16.60 -43.08 -3.43
CA VAL A 929 -16.62 -41.67 -3.02
C VAL A 929 -17.50 -40.88 -4.01
N PRO A 930 -18.47 -40.08 -3.51
CA PRO A 930 -19.31 -39.22 -4.35
C PRO A 930 -18.51 -38.24 -5.22
N TYR A 931 -19.21 -37.65 -6.19
CA TYR A 931 -18.69 -36.53 -6.97
C TYR A 931 -18.74 -35.25 -6.13
N ASP A 932 -17.66 -34.47 -6.12
CA ASP A 932 -17.56 -33.25 -5.32
C ASP A 932 -17.36 -32.03 -6.22
N LEU A 933 -18.38 -31.17 -6.30
CA LEU A 933 -18.34 -29.95 -7.10
C LEU A 933 -17.36 -28.90 -6.52
N GLY A 934 -16.96 -29.02 -5.25
CA GLY A 934 -15.90 -28.22 -4.64
C GLY A 934 -14.53 -28.90 -4.63
N SER A 935 -14.38 -30.05 -5.30
CA SER A 935 -13.10 -30.75 -5.45
C SER A 935 -12.00 -29.80 -5.97
N ILE A 936 -10.82 -29.83 -5.34
CA ILE A 936 -9.67 -29.03 -5.80
C ILE A 936 -9.24 -29.45 -7.22
N MET A 937 -9.59 -30.67 -7.62
CA MET A 937 -9.34 -31.24 -8.95
C MET A 937 -10.45 -30.89 -9.96
N HIS A 938 -11.40 -30.01 -9.65
CA HIS A 938 -12.44 -29.59 -10.60
C HIS A 938 -11.97 -28.38 -11.43
N TYR A 939 -12.27 -28.38 -12.74
CA TYR A 939 -12.15 -27.21 -13.61
C TYR A 939 -13.07 -26.04 -13.18
N GLY A 940 -12.67 -24.81 -13.52
CA GLY A 940 -13.53 -23.63 -13.39
C GLY A 940 -14.62 -23.54 -14.46
N SER A 941 -15.65 -22.74 -14.19
CA SER A 941 -16.83 -22.61 -15.07
C SER A 941 -16.51 -22.12 -16.49
N THR A 942 -15.41 -21.37 -16.67
CA THR A 942 -14.96 -20.76 -17.94
C THR A 942 -13.72 -21.43 -18.54
N ALA A 943 -13.31 -22.60 -18.05
CA ALA A 943 -12.11 -23.31 -18.52
C ALA A 943 -12.10 -23.50 -20.04
N PHE A 944 -10.97 -23.23 -20.71
CA PHE A 944 -10.81 -23.36 -22.17
C PHE A 944 -11.84 -22.62 -23.05
N SER A 945 -12.51 -21.59 -22.50
CA SER A 945 -13.48 -20.77 -23.25
C SER A 945 -12.83 -19.90 -24.33
N VAL A 946 -13.51 -19.72 -25.46
CA VAL A 946 -13.05 -18.93 -26.62
C VAL A 946 -12.76 -17.46 -26.27
N ASP A 947 -13.50 -16.90 -25.31
CA ASP A 947 -13.47 -15.49 -24.91
C ASP A 947 -13.00 -15.26 -23.46
N GLN A 948 -12.61 -16.33 -22.76
CA GLN A 948 -12.22 -16.34 -21.33
C GLN A 948 -13.33 -15.88 -20.36
N LYS A 949 -14.60 -15.86 -20.80
CA LYS A 949 -15.75 -15.34 -20.03
C LYS A 949 -17.01 -16.22 -20.13
N SER A 950 -17.22 -16.85 -21.29
CA SER A 950 -18.33 -17.76 -21.51
C SER A 950 -18.16 -19.04 -20.69
N LYS A 951 -19.25 -19.52 -20.07
CA LYS A 951 -19.22 -20.74 -19.26
C LYS A 951 -19.21 -21.97 -20.16
N THR A 952 -18.12 -22.73 -20.11
CA THR A 952 -17.94 -24.03 -20.80
C THR A 952 -18.42 -25.19 -19.93
N LEU A 953 -18.47 -25.00 -18.61
CA LEU A 953 -19.01 -25.95 -17.64
C LEU A 953 -20.18 -25.33 -16.88
N LEU A 954 -21.35 -25.93 -17.08
CA LEU A 954 -22.56 -25.62 -16.33
C LEU A 954 -22.85 -26.72 -15.30
N THR A 955 -23.12 -26.35 -14.06
CA THR A 955 -23.63 -27.29 -13.06
C THR A 955 -25.11 -27.59 -13.34
N ARG A 956 -25.55 -28.83 -13.16
CA ARG A 956 -26.96 -29.21 -13.37
C ARG A 956 -27.90 -28.58 -12.34
N ASP A 957 -27.38 -28.39 -11.13
CA ASP A 957 -28.00 -27.56 -10.11
C ASP A 957 -27.30 -26.19 -10.12
N PRO A 958 -28.00 -25.09 -10.47
CA PRO A 958 -27.41 -23.75 -10.57
C PRO A 958 -26.79 -23.23 -9.28
N PHE A 959 -27.22 -23.69 -8.10
CA PHE A 959 -26.69 -23.20 -6.82
C PHE A 959 -25.24 -23.65 -6.56
N TYR A 960 -24.74 -24.69 -7.27
CA TYR A 960 -23.32 -25.07 -7.24
C TYR A 960 -22.46 -24.33 -8.26
N GLN A 961 -23.03 -23.46 -9.11
CA GLN A 961 -22.31 -22.90 -10.26
C GLN A 961 -21.07 -22.07 -9.89
N MET A 962 -21.07 -21.47 -8.69
CA MET A 962 -19.95 -20.70 -8.12
C MET A 962 -19.05 -21.52 -7.18
N THR A 963 -19.33 -22.82 -7.03
CA THR A 963 -18.58 -23.75 -6.18
C THR A 963 -17.44 -24.44 -6.94
N ILE A 964 -17.59 -24.63 -8.25
CA ILE A 964 -16.61 -25.30 -9.11
C ILE A 964 -15.38 -24.43 -9.41
N GLY A 965 -14.19 -25.05 -9.48
CA GLY A 965 -12.96 -24.37 -9.90
C GLY A 965 -12.13 -23.71 -8.80
N GLN A 966 -12.43 -23.98 -7.54
CA GLN A 966 -11.70 -23.42 -6.39
C GLN A 966 -10.24 -23.90 -6.33
N ARG A 967 -9.36 -23.03 -5.82
CA ARG A 967 -7.93 -23.29 -5.60
C ARG A 967 -7.49 -22.81 -4.20
N ASP A 968 -8.39 -22.94 -3.21
CA ASP A 968 -8.16 -22.58 -1.81
C ASP A 968 -7.53 -23.73 -1.01
N SER A 969 -8.16 -24.91 -1.04
CA SER A 969 -7.85 -26.03 -0.14
C SER A 969 -8.43 -27.36 -0.64
N LEU A 970 -7.97 -28.48 -0.08
CA LEU A 970 -8.57 -29.79 -0.36
C LEU A 970 -10.03 -29.84 0.09
N SER A 971 -10.87 -30.47 -0.73
CA SER A 971 -12.17 -30.91 -0.25
C SER A 971 -12.05 -32.16 0.63
N PHE A 972 -13.05 -32.40 1.46
CA PHE A 972 -13.10 -33.59 2.31
C PHE A 972 -13.07 -34.90 1.48
N TYR A 973 -13.63 -34.89 0.27
CA TYR A 973 -13.62 -36.04 -0.62
C TYR A 973 -12.34 -36.21 -1.43
N ASN A 974 -11.54 -35.17 -1.68
CA ASN A 974 -10.16 -35.36 -2.15
C ASN A 974 -9.34 -36.19 -1.15
N ILE A 975 -9.43 -35.85 0.14
CA ILE A 975 -8.72 -36.55 1.21
C ILE A 975 -9.25 -37.99 1.38
N LYS A 976 -10.58 -38.17 1.38
CA LYS A 976 -11.20 -39.50 1.48
C LYS A 976 -10.76 -40.44 0.35
N LEU A 977 -10.71 -39.94 -0.88
CA LEU A 977 -10.31 -40.71 -2.07
C LEU A 977 -8.87 -41.23 -1.96
N ILE A 978 -7.94 -40.38 -1.49
CA ILE A 978 -6.56 -40.78 -1.21
C ILE A 978 -6.47 -41.75 -0.03
N ASN A 979 -7.26 -41.57 1.03
CA ASN A 979 -7.25 -42.47 2.17
C ASN A 979 -7.81 -43.87 1.86
N GLU A 980 -8.83 -43.98 1.01
CA GLU A 980 -9.28 -45.28 0.46
C GLU A 980 -8.23 -45.92 -0.45
N ALA A 981 -7.50 -45.12 -1.24
CA ALA A 981 -6.44 -45.58 -2.13
C ALA A 981 -5.22 -46.13 -1.37
N TYR A 982 -4.75 -45.42 -0.34
CA TYR A 982 -3.46 -45.63 0.32
C TYR A 982 -3.55 -46.17 1.75
N CYS A 983 -4.54 -45.72 2.53
CA CYS A 983 -4.53 -45.82 4.00
C CYS A 983 -5.54 -46.82 4.57
N LYS A 984 -6.18 -47.60 3.71
CA LYS A 984 -7.18 -48.60 4.09
C LYS A 984 -6.59 -49.64 5.04
N GLY A 985 -7.13 -49.70 6.27
CA GLY A 985 -6.67 -50.61 7.32
C GLY A 985 -5.46 -50.11 8.14
N TYR A 986 -4.99 -48.87 7.93
CA TYR A 986 -3.91 -48.27 8.71
C TYR A 986 -4.32 -48.09 10.18
N CYS A 987 -5.49 -47.51 10.42
CA CYS A 987 -6.10 -47.45 11.75
C CYS A 987 -6.87 -48.74 12.06
N LYS A 988 -6.50 -49.41 13.17
CA LYS A 988 -7.15 -50.66 13.65
C LYS A 988 -8.34 -50.42 14.58
N GLY A 989 -8.65 -49.17 14.91
CA GLY A 989 -9.78 -48.79 15.76
C GLY A 989 -11.12 -48.94 15.04
N LYS A 990 -12.20 -49.11 15.81
CA LYS A 990 -13.57 -49.03 15.28
C LYS A 990 -13.87 -47.58 14.93
N ASP A 991 -14.41 -47.32 13.75
CA ASP A 991 -14.84 -45.97 13.38
C ASP A 991 -16.08 -45.56 14.19
N GLU A 992 -15.94 -44.52 15.01
CA GLU A 992 -17.01 -43.93 15.80
C GLU A 992 -17.42 -42.53 15.32
N CYS A 993 -16.76 -42.02 14.28
CA CYS A 993 -16.94 -40.69 13.75
C CYS A 993 -18.38 -40.48 13.22
N LYS A 994 -18.87 -39.25 13.33
CA LYS A 994 -20.23 -38.83 12.95
C LYS A 994 -20.22 -37.95 11.72
N ASN A 995 -21.42 -37.70 11.18
CA ASN A 995 -21.66 -36.73 10.10
C ASN A 995 -20.83 -36.95 8.83
N GLY A 996 -20.39 -38.18 8.57
CA GLY A 996 -19.58 -38.55 7.40
C GLY A 996 -18.06 -38.44 7.60
N GLY A 997 -17.60 -38.00 8.78
CA GLY A 997 -16.21 -38.09 9.20
C GLY A 997 -15.70 -39.54 9.31
N PHE A 998 -14.39 -39.71 9.34
CA PHE A 998 -13.70 -41.01 9.49
C PHE A 998 -12.41 -40.85 10.31
N LEU A 999 -11.85 -41.95 10.83
CA LEU A 999 -10.60 -41.91 11.61
C LEU A 999 -9.43 -41.36 10.79
N ASN A 1000 -8.75 -40.31 11.27
CA ASN A 1000 -7.61 -39.70 10.59
C ASN A 1000 -6.41 -40.66 10.57
N PRO A 1001 -5.88 -41.07 9.41
CA PRO A 1001 -4.75 -42.00 9.38
C PRO A 1001 -3.45 -41.47 9.98
N SER A 1002 -3.24 -40.14 10.00
CA SER A 1002 -2.07 -39.54 10.67
C SER A 1002 -2.16 -39.63 12.20
N ASN A 1003 -3.38 -39.68 12.74
CA ASN A 1003 -3.65 -39.80 14.17
C ASN A 1003 -4.94 -40.58 14.40
N CYS A 1004 -4.80 -41.91 14.46
CA CYS A 1004 -5.90 -42.89 14.62
C CYS A 1004 -6.73 -42.78 15.92
N LYS A 1005 -6.45 -41.79 16.78
CA LYS A 1005 -7.28 -41.44 17.96
C LYS A 1005 -8.27 -40.29 17.68
N SER A 1006 -8.18 -39.67 16.51
CA SER A 1006 -8.96 -38.47 16.14
C SER A 1006 -9.75 -38.70 14.85
N CYS A 1007 -10.92 -38.08 14.75
CA CYS A 1007 -11.72 -38.08 13.53
C CYS A 1007 -11.30 -36.91 12.62
N LEU A 1008 -11.16 -37.17 11.33
CA LEU A 1008 -11.15 -36.14 10.29
C LEU A 1008 -12.60 -35.78 9.98
N CYS A 1009 -12.95 -34.50 10.12
CA CYS A 1009 -14.32 -34.01 9.97
C CYS A 1009 -14.53 -33.30 8.63
N PRO A 1010 -15.71 -33.43 8.00
CA PRO A 1010 -16.05 -32.60 6.84
C PRO A 1010 -16.17 -31.13 7.21
N SER A 1011 -15.90 -30.25 6.26
CA SER A 1011 -15.89 -28.79 6.47
C SER A 1011 -17.19 -28.31 7.13
N GLY A 1012 -17.04 -27.55 8.23
CA GLY A 1012 -18.13 -27.03 9.06
C GLY A 1012 -18.55 -27.93 10.24
N PHE A 1013 -18.05 -29.16 10.33
CA PHE A 1013 -18.15 -30.01 11.53
C PHE A 1013 -16.86 -30.01 12.36
N GLY A 1014 -16.99 -30.33 13.64
CA GLY A 1014 -15.87 -30.41 14.60
C GLY A 1014 -16.23 -31.25 15.82
N GLY A 1015 -15.38 -31.19 16.85
CA GLY A 1015 -15.48 -32.06 18.02
C GLY A 1015 -14.71 -33.38 17.84
N SER A 1016 -14.66 -34.18 18.91
CA SER A 1016 -13.82 -35.38 18.98
C SER A 1016 -14.20 -36.47 17.98
N LYS A 1017 -15.48 -36.50 17.60
CA LYS A 1017 -16.16 -37.45 16.72
C LYS A 1017 -16.96 -36.75 15.62
N CYS A 1018 -16.65 -35.49 15.29
CA CYS A 1018 -17.38 -34.67 14.31
C CYS A 1018 -18.86 -34.38 14.69
N GLU A 1019 -19.14 -34.32 15.99
CA GLU A 1019 -20.46 -34.18 16.62
C GLU A 1019 -20.95 -32.73 16.80
N THR A 1020 -20.01 -31.77 16.80
CA THR A 1020 -20.26 -30.32 16.96
C THR A 1020 -20.08 -29.56 15.64
N HIS A 1021 -20.33 -28.24 15.68
CA HIS A 1021 -19.86 -27.32 14.65
C HIS A 1021 -18.32 -27.30 14.61
N GLY A 1022 -17.75 -26.95 13.45
CA GLY A 1022 -16.32 -26.69 13.27
C GLY A 1022 -15.87 -25.44 14.02
N ALA A 1023 -14.58 -25.34 14.33
CA ALA A 1023 -14.04 -24.15 15.00
C ALA A 1023 -14.29 -22.88 14.17
N SER A 1024 -14.70 -21.80 14.82
CA SER A 1024 -14.67 -20.44 14.24
C SER A 1024 -13.41 -19.74 14.76
N GLU A 1025 -12.82 -18.84 13.97
CA GLU A 1025 -11.52 -18.25 14.32
C GLU A 1025 -11.61 -17.33 15.55
N SER A 1026 -10.58 -17.32 16.39
CA SER A 1026 -10.61 -16.88 17.80
C SER A 1026 -10.88 -15.39 18.06
N ASN A 1027 -11.09 -14.58 17.03
CA ASN A 1027 -11.47 -13.16 17.11
C ASN A 1027 -12.91 -12.87 16.65
N SER A 1028 -13.65 -13.84 16.10
CA SER A 1028 -14.97 -13.61 15.51
C SER A 1028 -16.11 -13.88 16.50
N LYS A 1029 -17.08 -12.96 16.60
CA LYS A 1029 -18.29 -13.10 17.45
C LYS A 1029 -19.38 -13.98 16.80
N CYS A 1030 -18.99 -14.97 15.99
CA CYS A 1030 -19.88 -15.73 15.12
C CYS A 1030 -19.62 -17.24 15.18
N GLY A 1031 -20.49 -18.02 14.53
CA GLY A 1031 -20.51 -19.47 14.62
C GLY A 1031 -21.29 -19.98 15.84
N GLY A 1032 -21.42 -21.30 15.94
CA GLY A 1032 -22.08 -21.97 17.06
C GLY A 1032 -22.98 -23.14 16.65
N THR A 1033 -23.69 -23.71 17.62
CA THR A 1033 -24.76 -24.71 17.35
C THR A 1033 -26.10 -24.12 17.73
N LEU A 1034 -27.01 -24.03 16.75
CA LEU A 1034 -28.31 -23.38 16.87
C LEU A 1034 -29.42 -24.44 16.79
N ARG A 1035 -30.50 -24.25 17.55
CA ARG A 1035 -31.73 -25.04 17.42
C ARG A 1035 -32.73 -24.24 16.58
N ALA A 1036 -33.30 -24.87 15.56
CA ALA A 1036 -34.34 -24.27 14.74
C ALA A 1036 -35.70 -24.42 15.44
N GLU A 1037 -36.42 -23.31 15.59
CA GLU A 1037 -37.76 -23.26 16.19
C GLU A 1037 -38.84 -23.04 15.12
N ILE A 1038 -40.13 -23.06 15.49
CA ILE A 1038 -41.26 -22.85 14.54
C ILE A 1038 -41.23 -21.43 13.96
N ASP A 1039 -40.90 -20.46 14.79
CA ASP A 1039 -40.77 -19.05 14.42
C ASP A 1039 -39.42 -18.78 13.73
N TRP A 1040 -39.39 -17.73 12.90
CA TRP A 1040 -38.19 -17.33 12.18
C TRP A 1040 -37.15 -16.72 13.12
N GLN A 1041 -35.95 -17.32 13.12
CA GLN A 1041 -34.76 -16.86 13.84
C GLN A 1041 -33.77 -16.24 12.85
N GLN A 1042 -33.13 -15.12 13.20
CA GLN A 1042 -32.20 -14.41 12.32
C GLN A 1042 -30.73 -14.79 12.57
N LEU A 1043 -29.91 -14.69 11.52
CA LEU A 1043 -28.46 -14.93 11.50
C LEU A 1043 -27.81 -13.97 10.51
N GLU A 1044 -26.73 -13.31 10.92
CA GLU A 1044 -26.09 -12.22 10.18
C GLU A 1044 -24.57 -12.44 10.09
N SER A 1045 -23.94 -11.93 9.03
CA SER A 1045 -22.48 -11.82 8.95
C SER A 1045 -21.95 -10.79 9.97
N PRO A 1046 -20.74 -11.00 10.55
CA PRO A 1046 -20.14 -10.01 11.45
C PRO A 1046 -20.03 -8.63 10.80
N GLY A 1047 -20.58 -7.60 11.43
CA GLY A 1047 -20.54 -6.21 10.92
C GLY A 1047 -21.65 -5.85 9.93
N TYR A 1048 -22.62 -6.74 9.66
CA TYR A 1048 -23.79 -6.40 8.85
C TYR A 1048 -24.56 -5.19 9.40
N PRO A 1049 -25.04 -4.23 8.57
CA PRO A 1049 -24.83 -4.07 7.13
C PRO A 1049 -23.63 -3.16 6.77
N ASP A 1050 -22.88 -2.67 7.75
CA ASP A 1050 -21.75 -1.74 7.57
C ASP A 1050 -20.49 -2.42 6.97
N GLY A 1051 -20.48 -3.76 6.96
CA GLY A 1051 -19.56 -4.60 6.21
C GLY A 1051 -18.72 -5.53 7.08
N TYR A 1052 -18.24 -6.62 6.47
CA TYR A 1052 -17.57 -7.70 7.19
C TYR A 1052 -16.03 -7.62 7.12
N PRO A 1053 -15.31 -8.00 8.20
CA PRO A 1053 -13.84 -7.92 8.23
C PRO A 1053 -13.17 -8.99 7.36
N ALA A 1054 -11.92 -8.73 6.98
CA ALA A 1054 -11.06 -9.68 6.27
C ALA A 1054 -10.53 -10.79 7.21
N ASN A 1055 -10.20 -11.94 6.63
CA ASN A 1055 -9.69 -13.12 7.34
C ASN A 1055 -10.58 -13.54 8.53
N ILE A 1056 -11.83 -13.92 8.22
CA ILE A 1056 -12.72 -14.56 9.20
C ILE A 1056 -13.35 -15.83 8.63
N MET A 1057 -13.59 -16.78 9.54
CA MET A 1057 -14.41 -17.96 9.30
C MET A 1057 -15.43 -18.13 10.43
N CYS A 1058 -16.71 -18.20 10.06
CA CYS A 1058 -17.85 -18.47 10.94
C CYS A 1058 -18.48 -19.81 10.57
N ASN A 1059 -18.60 -20.73 11.53
CA ASN A 1059 -19.18 -22.06 11.33
C ASN A 1059 -20.42 -22.27 12.20
N TRP A 1060 -21.61 -22.36 11.59
CA TRP A 1060 -22.87 -22.62 12.29
C TRP A 1060 -23.43 -24.00 11.94
N LEU A 1061 -23.83 -24.76 12.96
CA LEU A 1061 -24.54 -26.03 12.84
C LEU A 1061 -25.96 -25.88 13.37
N ILE A 1062 -26.94 -25.83 12.46
CA ILE A 1062 -28.36 -25.71 12.81
C ILE A 1062 -28.94 -27.13 12.93
N LYS A 1063 -29.68 -27.41 14.01
CA LYS A 1063 -30.32 -28.71 14.29
C LYS A 1063 -31.82 -28.54 14.59
N THR A 1064 -32.64 -29.49 14.14
CA THR A 1064 -34.04 -29.65 14.55
C THR A 1064 -34.35 -31.11 14.91
N ASP A 1065 -35.60 -31.42 15.23
CA ASP A 1065 -36.04 -32.78 15.54
C ASP A 1065 -36.01 -33.69 14.29
N LYS A 1066 -35.80 -35.01 14.46
CA LYS A 1066 -35.39 -35.93 13.37
C LYS A 1066 -36.35 -36.02 12.18
N GLU A 1067 -37.63 -35.75 12.39
CA GLU A 1067 -38.69 -35.83 11.37
C GLU A 1067 -38.92 -34.49 10.65
N GLU A 1068 -38.27 -33.43 11.12
CA GLU A 1068 -38.39 -32.06 10.60
C GLU A 1068 -37.17 -31.66 9.75
N ARG A 1069 -37.33 -30.53 9.06
CA ARG A 1069 -36.33 -29.93 8.17
C ARG A 1069 -36.10 -28.48 8.56
N ILE A 1070 -35.07 -27.87 8.01
CA ILE A 1070 -34.70 -26.48 8.26
C ILE A 1070 -34.98 -25.69 6.98
N GLU A 1071 -35.79 -24.65 7.10
CA GLU A 1071 -36.10 -23.69 6.04
C GLU A 1071 -35.21 -22.47 6.22
N ILE A 1072 -34.53 -22.02 5.17
CA ILE A 1072 -33.58 -20.89 5.17
C ILE A 1072 -34.00 -19.90 4.09
N SER A 1073 -34.01 -18.60 4.40
CA SER A 1073 -34.35 -17.52 3.46
C SER A 1073 -33.47 -16.30 3.72
N PHE A 1074 -32.94 -15.66 2.68
CA PHE A 1074 -32.11 -14.46 2.82
C PHE A 1074 -32.98 -13.20 2.86
N GLU A 1075 -32.72 -12.32 3.82
CA GLU A 1075 -33.43 -11.05 4.02
C GLU A 1075 -32.55 -9.86 3.62
N ASP A 1076 -33.18 -8.70 3.45
CA ASP A 1076 -32.53 -7.40 3.28
C ASP A 1076 -31.45 -7.37 2.18
N ASP A 1077 -30.46 -6.47 2.31
CA ASP A 1077 -29.34 -6.30 1.38
C ASP A 1077 -28.38 -7.50 1.47
N PHE A 1078 -27.91 -7.99 0.32
CA PHE A 1078 -26.89 -9.04 0.22
C PHE A 1078 -25.73 -8.55 -0.66
N GLY A 1079 -24.52 -8.60 -0.10
CA GLY A 1079 -23.29 -8.24 -0.79
C GLY A 1079 -22.14 -9.07 -0.25
N ILE A 1080 -21.53 -9.87 -1.11
CA ILE A 1080 -20.29 -10.62 -0.82
C ILE A 1080 -19.39 -10.45 -2.04
N PHE A 1081 -18.08 -10.25 -1.81
CA PHE A 1081 -17.11 -9.96 -2.87
C PHE A 1081 -17.24 -10.90 -4.09
N CYS A 1082 -17.39 -10.32 -5.28
CA CYS A 1082 -17.78 -11.03 -6.48
C CYS A 1082 -16.59 -11.49 -7.33
N SER A 1083 -16.49 -12.79 -7.57
CA SER A 1083 -15.45 -13.43 -8.40
C SER A 1083 -16.00 -14.68 -9.10
N SER A 1084 -15.37 -15.10 -10.21
CA SER A 1084 -15.89 -16.19 -11.06
C SER A 1084 -15.93 -17.57 -10.37
N THR A 1085 -15.06 -17.76 -9.39
CA THR A 1085 -15.20 -18.72 -8.30
C THR A 1085 -15.23 -17.88 -7.03
N CYS A 1086 -16.13 -18.13 -6.07
CA CYS A 1086 -16.26 -17.26 -4.90
C CYS A 1086 -15.01 -17.33 -4.00
N VAL A 1087 -14.32 -16.19 -3.79
CA VAL A 1087 -13.18 -16.05 -2.86
C VAL A 1087 -13.65 -15.75 -1.43
N ASP A 1088 -14.66 -14.87 -1.32
CA ASP A 1088 -15.49 -14.72 -0.14
C ASP A 1088 -16.84 -15.40 -0.45
N TYR A 1089 -17.42 -16.13 0.51
CA TYR A 1089 -18.69 -16.83 0.30
C TYR A 1089 -19.43 -17.17 1.58
N ILE A 1090 -20.74 -17.33 1.45
CA ILE A 1090 -21.53 -18.20 2.32
C ILE A 1090 -21.70 -19.57 1.63
N GLU A 1091 -21.31 -20.66 2.31
CA GLU A 1091 -21.53 -22.04 1.87
C GLU A 1091 -22.68 -22.67 2.66
N LEU A 1092 -23.74 -23.07 1.95
CA LEU A 1092 -24.91 -23.74 2.53
C LEU A 1092 -24.85 -25.25 2.28
N LYS A 1093 -24.60 -26.04 3.33
CA LYS A 1093 -24.72 -27.50 3.29
C LYS A 1093 -26.09 -27.91 3.82
N ILE A 1094 -27.02 -28.06 2.88
CA ILE A 1094 -28.41 -28.47 3.15
C ILE A 1094 -28.82 -29.75 2.41
N GLY A 1095 -27.91 -30.36 1.64
CA GLY A 1095 -28.12 -31.59 0.88
C GLY A 1095 -28.26 -32.86 1.74
N SER A 1096 -28.58 -33.98 1.08
CA SER A 1096 -28.70 -35.29 1.74
C SER A 1096 -27.36 -35.79 2.28
N ASP A 1097 -26.26 -35.33 1.71
CA ASP A 1097 -24.90 -35.56 2.16
C ASP A 1097 -24.27 -34.23 2.59
N LEU A 1098 -23.97 -34.11 3.89
CA LEU A 1098 -23.37 -32.92 4.49
C LEU A 1098 -21.83 -33.01 4.52
N ALA A 1099 -21.25 -34.12 4.07
CA ALA A 1099 -19.80 -34.25 3.96
C ALA A 1099 -19.27 -33.62 2.67
N ASN A 1100 -20.07 -33.61 1.61
CA ASN A 1100 -19.79 -32.92 0.35
C ASN A 1100 -19.68 -31.39 0.53
N THR A 1101 -19.11 -30.70 -0.46
CA THR A 1101 -19.11 -29.23 -0.51
C THR A 1101 -20.52 -28.70 -0.74
N GLY A 1102 -20.91 -27.61 -0.07
CA GLY A 1102 -22.24 -27.02 -0.17
C GLY A 1102 -22.39 -25.95 -1.27
N TYR A 1103 -23.56 -25.33 -1.35
CA TYR A 1103 -23.82 -24.22 -2.27
C TYR A 1103 -23.02 -22.99 -1.84
N ARG A 1104 -21.97 -22.62 -2.58
CA ARG A 1104 -21.28 -21.34 -2.39
C ARG A 1104 -22.01 -20.20 -3.10
N ILE A 1105 -22.40 -19.19 -2.33
CA ILE A 1105 -23.09 -17.98 -2.80
C ILE A 1105 -22.20 -16.78 -2.50
N CYS A 1106 -22.00 -15.93 -3.51
CA CYS A 1106 -21.30 -14.65 -3.45
C CYS A 1106 -21.85 -13.71 -4.53
N CYS A 1107 -21.24 -12.54 -4.73
CA CYS A 1107 -21.80 -11.42 -5.50
C CYS A 1107 -23.04 -10.83 -4.79
N TYR A 1108 -23.93 -10.18 -5.55
CA TYR A 1108 -25.12 -9.48 -5.04
C TYR A 1108 -26.42 -10.29 -5.21
N ASP A 1109 -26.34 -11.42 -5.90
CA ASP A 1109 -27.48 -12.28 -6.20
C ASP A 1109 -27.70 -13.25 -5.03
N LYS A 1110 -28.87 -13.19 -4.40
CA LYS A 1110 -29.30 -14.11 -3.33
C LYS A 1110 -30.47 -14.99 -3.80
N PRO A 1111 -30.65 -16.21 -3.28
CA PRO A 1111 -31.85 -17.01 -3.54
C PRO A 1111 -33.13 -16.22 -3.19
N GLU A 1112 -34.05 -16.11 -4.15
CA GLU A 1112 -35.35 -15.47 -3.96
C GLU A 1112 -36.27 -16.35 -3.09
N ASP A 1113 -36.31 -17.64 -3.39
CA ASP A 1113 -37.08 -18.65 -2.66
C ASP A 1113 -36.39 -19.12 -1.38
N SER A 1114 -37.19 -19.58 -0.42
CA SER A 1114 -36.71 -20.30 0.78
C SER A 1114 -36.17 -21.69 0.42
N LEU A 1115 -34.92 -21.97 0.79
CA LEU A 1115 -34.28 -23.27 0.63
C LEU A 1115 -34.62 -24.21 1.80
N VAL A 1116 -34.97 -25.47 1.53
CA VAL A 1116 -35.37 -26.46 2.57
C VAL A 1116 -34.40 -27.64 2.62
N SER A 1117 -33.89 -27.95 3.81
CA SER A 1117 -32.87 -28.99 4.02
C SER A 1117 -33.36 -30.43 3.82
N ALA A 1118 -32.48 -31.26 3.28
CA ALA A 1118 -32.70 -32.70 3.10
C ALA A 1118 -32.63 -33.50 4.42
N LYS A 1119 -32.05 -32.94 5.48
CA LYS A 1119 -31.89 -33.54 6.81
C LYS A 1119 -32.35 -32.57 7.92
N TYR A 1120 -32.56 -33.12 9.12
CA TYR A 1120 -32.78 -32.37 10.37
C TYR A 1120 -31.56 -31.54 10.85
N GLN A 1121 -30.52 -31.43 10.02
CA GLN A 1121 -29.31 -30.67 10.27
C GLN A 1121 -28.93 -29.91 9.00
N ALA A 1122 -28.45 -28.67 9.17
CA ALA A 1122 -27.89 -27.83 8.13
C ALA A 1122 -26.59 -27.20 8.65
N VAL A 1123 -25.61 -27.01 7.78
CA VAL A 1123 -24.37 -26.29 8.11
C VAL A 1123 -24.27 -25.05 7.24
N ILE A 1124 -23.97 -23.93 7.89
CA ILE A 1124 -23.70 -22.64 7.24
C ILE A 1124 -22.26 -22.27 7.56
N ILE A 1125 -21.46 -22.04 6.53
CA ILE A 1125 -20.08 -21.57 6.65
C ILE A 1125 -20.02 -20.19 6.00
N PHE A 1126 -19.57 -19.17 6.73
CA PHE A 1126 -19.20 -17.90 6.11
C PHE A 1126 -17.69 -17.74 6.17
N ARG A 1127 -17.08 -17.44 5.02
CA ARG A 1127 -15.64 -17.21 4.89
C ARG A 1127 -15.41 -15.90 4.15
N ALA A 1128 -14.60 -15.03 4.75
CA ALA A 1128 -14.11 -13.80 4.12
C ALA A 1128 -12.59 -13.76 4.17
N THR A 1129 -11.97 -13.61 3.01
CA THR A 1129 -10.51 -13.49 2.84
C THR A 1129 -10.13 -12.04 2.57
N THR A 1130 -10.90 -11.31 1.75
CA THR A 1130 -10.59 -9.92 1.37
C THR A 1130 -11.33 -8.86 2.19
N GLY A 1131 -12.59 -9.11 2.58
CA GLY A 1131 -13.28 -8.31 3.62
C GLY A 1131 -13.74 -6.91 3.21
N GLU A 1132 -14.43 -6.77 2.07
CA GLU A 1132 -15.07 -5.52 1.63
C GLU A 1132 -16.39 -5.79 0.86
N ASP A 1133 -17.52 -5.92 1.57
CA ASP A 1133 -18.90 -5.68 1.05
C ASP A 1133 -19.92 -5.63 2.23
N THR A 1134 -21.22 -5.38 1.99
CA THR A 1134 -22.25 -5.22 3.03
C THR A 1134 -22.50 -6.47 3.91
N GLY A 1135 -22.21 -7.66 3.38
CA GLY A 1135 -22.44 -8.94 4.04
C GLY A 1135 -23.81 -9.55 3.73
N PHE A 1136 -24.32 -10.38 4.63
CA PHE A 1136 -25.63 -11.01 4.49
C PHE A 1136 -26.41 -11.04 5.80
N LYS A 1137 -27.74 -11.04 5.63
CA LYS A 1137 -28.71 -11.40 6.66
C LYS A 1137 -29.60 -12.52 6.15
N LEU A 1138 -29.86 -13.51 6.99
CA LEU A 1138 -30.78 -14.59 6.69
C LEU A 1138 -31.63 -14.94 7.90
N LYS A 1139 -32.76 -15.60 7.62
CA LYS A 1139 -33.62 -16.22 8.62
C LYS A 1139 -33.71 -17.71 8.40
N PHE A 1140 -33.85 -18.46 9.50
CA PHE A 1140 -34.07 -19.89 9.50
C PHE A 1140 -35.18 -20.29 10.47
N ARG A 1141 -35.85 -21.43 10.21
CA ARG A 1141 -36.84 -22.05 11.10
C ARG A 1141 -36.95 -23.55 10.84
N LYS A 1142 -37.62 -24.30 11.73
CA LYS A 1142 -38.02 -25.68 11.49
C LYS A 1142 -39.29 -25.74 10.64
N THR A 1143 -39.37 -26.74 9.76
CA THR A 1143 -40.43 -26.87 8.77
C THR A 1143 -40.73 -28.35 8.48
N THR A 1144 -41.97 -28.63 8.08
CA THR A 1144 -42.40 -29.93 7.53
C THR A 1144 -42.52 -29.92 6.00
N LYS A 1145 -42.25 -28.77 5.35
CA LYS A 1145 -42.16 -28.66 3.88
C LYS A 1145 -41.22 -29.75 3.32
N PRO A 1146 -41.51 -30.37 2.17
CA PRO A 1146 -40.59 -31.29 1.54
C PRO A 1146 -39.26 -30.60 1.23
N ALA A 1147 -38.15 -31.36 1.28
CA ALA A 1147 -36.86 -30.85 0.83
C ALA A 1147 -36.94 -30.46 -0.64
N GLN A 1148 -36.27 -29.37 -1.00
CA GLN A 1148 -36.22 -28.89 -2.37
C GLN A 1148 -35.26 -29.80 -3.17
N THR A 1149 -35.77 -30.92 -3.67
CA THR A 1149 -35.03 -31.73 -4.66
C THR A 1149 -34.93 -30.92 -5.95
N THR A 1150 -33.73 -30.46 -6.28
CA THR A 1150 -33.34 -29.89 -7.57
C THR A 1150 -33.33 -30.99 -8.66
N SER A 1151 -34.51 -31.58 -8.86
CA SER A 1151 -34.84 -32.55 -9.91
C SER A 1151 -35.95 -31.96 -10.77
N ALA A 1152 -35.64 -30.86 -11.44
CA ALA A 1152 -36.47 -30.32 -12.51
C ALA A 1152 -35.55 -29.94 -13.66
N LEU A 1153 -35.71 -30.62 -14.79
CA LEU A 1153 -35.00 -30.31 -16.02
C LEU A 1153 -35.22 -28.83 -16.36
N LEU A 1154 -34.15 -28.17 -16.80
CA LEU A 1154 -34.29 -27.11 -17.80
C LEU A 1154 -34.96 -27.77 -19.02
N LYS A 1155 -36.28 -27.63 -19.12
CA LYS A 1155 -37.03 -28.05 -20.31
C LYS A 1155 -36.40 -27.34 -21.49
N THR A 1156 -35.90 -28.10 -22.46
CA THR A 1156 -35.33 -27.57 -23.71
C THR A 1156 -36.45 -27.04 -24.61
N THR A 1157 -37.13 -25.97 -24.18
CA THR A 1157 -38.22 -25.29 -24.91
C THR A 1157 -37.65 -24.31 -25.92
N THR A 1158 -36.97 -24.85 -26.93
CA THR A 1158 -37.20 -24.51 -28.34
C THR A 1158 -36.47 -25.52 -29.22
N ALA A 1159 -37.18 -26.55 -29.65
CA ALA A 1159 -36.87 -27.18 -30.93
C ALA A 1159 -37.25 -26.19 -32.05
N ALA A 1160 -36.39 -25.21 -32.31
CA ALA A 1160 -36.50 -24.38 -33.50
C ALA A 1160 -36.13 -25.23 -34.73
N PRO A 1161 -36.82 -25.10 -35.89
CA PRO A 1161 -36.64 -26.01 -37.00
C PRO A 1161 -35.24 -25.95 -37.62
N ARG A 1162 -34.79 -27.06 -38.21
CA ARG A 1162 -33.67 -27.05 -39.18
C ARG A 1162 -34.09 -26.28 -40.44
N THR A 1163 -33.89 -24.97 -40.44
CA THR A 1163 -33.87 -24.16 -41.67
C THR A 1163 -32.69 -23.20 -41.61
N THR A 1164 -31.48 -23.74 -41.82
CA THR A 1164 -30.36 -22.94 -42.33
C THR A 1164 -30.75 -22.39 -43.69
N ILE A 1165 -31.21 -21.14 -43.71
CA ILE A 1165 -31.50 -20.44 -44.97
C ILE A 1165 -30.15 -20.17 -45.66
N ILE A 1166 -30.08 -20.36 -46.97
CA ILE A 1166 -28.85 -20.12 -47.73
C ILE A 1166 -28.63 -18.60 -47.80
N GLY A 1167 -27.56 -18.12 -47.18
CA GLY A 1167 -27.21 -16.71 -47.09
C GLY A 1167 -26.06 -16.48 -46.11
N THR A 1168 -25.53 -15.27 -46.08
CA THR A 1168 -24.52 -14.82 -45.12
C THR A 1168 -25.15 -13.85 -44.11
N ASN A 1169 -24.80 -14.01 -42.83
CA ASN A 1169 -25.07 -13.05 -41.77
C ASN A 1169 -26.56 -12.72 -41.45
N ILE A 1170 -27.46 -13.72 -41.49
CA ILE A 1170 -28.85 -13.52 -41.11
C ILE A 1170 -29.03 -13.82 -39.62
N TRP A 1171 -29.23 -12.77 -38.82
CA TRP A 1171 -29.54 -12.87 -37.40
C TRP A 1171 -31.06 -13.04 -37.15
N SER A 1172 -31.44 -13.56 -35.98
CA SER A 1172 -32.76 -13.33 -35.42
C SER A 1172 -32.91 -11.91 -34.89
N GLU A 1173 -34.14 -11.50 -34.64
CA GLU A 1173 -34.47 -10.45 -33.67
C GLU A 1173 -33.71 -10.68 -32.36
N TRP A 1174 -33.42 -9.58 -31.65
CA TRP A 1174 -32.91 -9.66 -30.29
C TRP A 1174 -34.00 -10.14 -29.33
N GLY A 1175 -33.64 -10.99 -28.38
CA GLY A 1175 -34.52 -11.30 -27.24
C GLY A 1175 -34.72 -10.08 -26.32
N GLU A 1176 -35.67 -10.21 -25.41
CA GLU A 1176 -35.90 -9.30 -24.30
C GLU A 1176 -34.61 -9.04 -23.49
N TRP A 1177 -34.50 -7.87 -22.86
CA TRP A 1177 -33.45 -7.59 -21.90
C TRP A 1177 -33.71 -8.34 -20.58
N SER A 1178 -32.65 -8.86 -19.96
CA SER A 1178 -32.70 -9.33 -18.58
C SER A 1178 -33.12 -8.18 -17.64
N HIS A 1179 -33.62 -8.53 -16.45
CA HIS A 1179 -33.75 -7.54 -15.39
C HIS A 1179 -32.39 -6.87 -15.09
N CYS A 1180 -32.46 -5.63 -14.61
CA CYS A 1180 -31.28 -4.80 -14.37
C CYS A 1180 -30.60 -5.17 -13.06
N SER A 1181 -29.27 -5.33 -13.05
CA SER A 1181 -28.50 -5.77 -11.88
C SER A 1181 -28.49 -4.80 -10.68
N ARG A 1182 -29.12 -3.61 -10.80
CA ARG A 1182 -29.39 -2.65 -9.70
C ARG A 1182 -30.68 -1.91 -10.00
N SER A 1183 -31.49 -1.61 -8.98
CA SER A 1183 -32.76 -0.88 -9.14
C SER A 1183 -32.60 0.61 -9.47
N CYS A 1184 -31.45 1.22 -9.16
CA CYS A 1184 -31.14 2.62 -9.41
C CYS A 1184 -29.61 2.88 -9.35
N GLY A 1185 -29.18 4.12 -9.61
CA GLY A 1185 -27.82 4.59 -9.33
C GLY A 1185 -26.85 4.53 -10.51
N ALA A 1186 -27.33 4.40 -11.75
CA ALA A 1186 -26.54 4.46 -12.99
C ALA A 1186 -25.36 3.48 -13.10
N CYS A 1187 -25.44 2.35 -12.38
CA CYS A 1187 -24.44 1.29 -12.38
C CYS A 1187 -25.04 -0.13 -12.49
N GLY A 1188 -26.33 -0.23 -12.82
CA GLY A 1188 -26.94 -1.51 -13.19
C GLY A 1188 -26.54 -1.94 -14.60
N ILE A 1189 -26.48 -3.24 -14.84
CA ILE A 1189 -26.19 -3.87 -16.14
C ILE A 1189 -27.30 -4.88 -16.46
N GLN A 1190 -27.74 -4.90 -17.71
CA GLN A 1190 -28.67 -5.89 -18.26
C GLN A 1190 -28.09 -6.48 -19.55
N SER A 1191 -28.52 -7.69 -19.93
CA SER A 1191 -28.05 -8.37 -21.15
C SER A 1191 -29.19 -8.98 -21.95
N ARG A 1192 -28.99 -9.12 -23.26
CA ARG A 1192 -29.91 -9.82 -24.18
C ARG A 1192 -29.15 -10.60 -25.24
N VAL A 1193 -29.80 -11.60 -25.83
CA VAL A 1193 -29.18 -12.56 -26.77
C VAL A 1193 -29.98 -12.65 -28.07
N ARG A 1194 -29.31 -12.94 -29.19
CA ARG A 1194 -29.93 -13.29 -30.47
C ARG A 1194 -29.25 -14.51 -31.10
N THR A 1195 -29.98 -15.21 -31.96
CA THR A 1195 -29.52 -16.44 -32.62
C THR A 1195 -29.12 -16.17 -34.07
N CYS A 1196 -28.13 -16.91 -34.59
CA CYS A 1196 -27.76 -16.86 -36.00
C CYS A 1196 -28.59 -17.89 -36.80
N LYS A 1197 -29.22 -17.46 -37.90
CA LYS A 1197 -30.05 -18.32 -38.77
C LYS A 1197 -29.29 -18.88 -39.98
N THR A 1198 -28.06 -18.42 -40.22
CA THR A 1198 -27.15 -18.87 -41.30
C THR A 1198 -25.95 -19.66 -40.77
N ALA A 1199 -25.18 -20.31 -41.66
CA ALA A 1199 -24.01 -21.10 -41.26
C ALA A 1199 -22.85 -20.25 -40.66
N GLN A 1200 -22.78 -18.96 -41.01
CA GLN A 1200 -21.94 -17.95 -40.37
C GLN A 1200 -22.73 -16.65 -40.22
N CYS A 1201 -22.55 -15.99 -39.08
CA CYS A 1201 -22.93 -14.60 -38.86
C CYS A 1201 -21.76 -13.83 -38.22
N SER A 1202 -21.55 -12.60 -38.64
CA SER A 1202 -20.59 -11.65 -38.08
C SER A 1202 -21.33 -10.55 -37.31
N GLY A 1203 -20.95 -10.37 -36.05
CA GLY A 1203 -21.65 -9.52 -35.08
C GLY A 1203 -21.77 -10.20 -33.72
N LYS A 1204 -22.24 -9.47 -32.71
CA LYS A 1204 -22.40 -9.99 -31.36
C LYS A 1204 -23.66 -10.88 -31.25
N ILE A 1205 -23.51 -12.01 -30.56
CA ILE A 1205 -24.59 -12.93 -30.15
C ILE A 1205 -25.29 -12.42 -28.88
N GLN A 1206 -24.55 -11.81 -27.97
CA GLN A 1206 -25.04 -11.22 -26.72
C GLN A 1206 -24.63 -9.75 -26.65
N GLU A 1207 -25.54 -8.92 -26.15
CA GLU A 1207 -25.34 -7.48 -25.92
C GLU A 1207 -25.51 -7.19 -24.43
N PHE A 1208 -24.70 -6.27 -23.91
CA PHE A 1208 -24.79 -5.74 -22.55
C PHE A 1208 -25.08 -4.24 -22.64
N SER A 1209 -25.99 -3.74 -21.80
CA SER A 1209 -26.25 -2.31 -21.64
C SER A 1209 -26.26 -1.94 -20.17
N THR A 1210 -25.85 -0.71 -19.87
CA THR A 1210 -26.17 -0.11 -18.57
C THR A 1210 -27.68 0.16 -18.47
N CYS A 1211 -28.21 0.09 -17.27
CA CYS A 1211 -29.62 0.25 -16.98
C CYS A 1211 -29.81 0.93 -15.61
N ASN A 1212 -31.04 1.42 -15.37
CA ASN A 1212 -31.41 2.20 -14.19
C ASN A 1212 -30.47 3.40 -13.95
N LEU A 1213 -30.35 4.21 -15.01
CA LEU A 1213 -29.53 5.43 -15.14
C LEU A 1213 -29.98 6.61 -14.26
N GLN A 1214 -31.13 6.51 -13.60
CA GLN A 1214 -31.59 7.51 -12.64
C GLN A 1214 -30.85 7.36 -11.31
N ALA A 1215 -30.56 8.47 -10.64
CA ALA A 1215 -29.99 8.46 -9.30
C ALA A 1215 -30.97 7.80 -8.31
N CYS A 1216 -30.45 7.00 -7.37
CA CYS A 1216 -31.27 6.44 -6.31
C CYS A 1216 -31.91 7.55 -5.46
N PRO A 1217 -33.18 7.42 -5.05
CA PRO A 1217 -33.75 8.24 -3.99
C PRO A 1217 -32.87 8.11 -2.74
N VAL A 1218 -32.55 9.25 -2.14
CA VAL A 1218 -31.50 9.49 -1.13
C VAL A 1218 -31.31 8.36 -0.09
N ASP A 1219 -30.34 7.46 -0.29
CA ASP A 1219 -29.75 6.69 0.81
C ASP A 1219 -28.62 7.52 1.46
N PRO A 1220 -28.70 7.88 2.76
CA PRO A 1220 -27.65 8.60 3.47
C PRO A 1220 -26.26 7.95 3.42
N ARG A 1221 -26.17 6.64 3.16
CA ARG A 1221 -24.90 5.87 3.09
C ARG A 1221 -24.08 6.20 1.84
N CYS A 1222 -24.71 6.60 0.73
CA CYS A 1222 -24.01 6.87 -0.52
C CYS A 1222 -23.17 8.18 -0.50
N ALA A 1223 -23.40 9.05 0.49
CA ALA A 1223 -22.61 10.27 0.68
C ALA A 1223 -21.16 10.03 1.11
N LYS A 1224 -20.83 8.85 1.67
CA LYS A 1224 -19.50 8.52 2.21
C LYS A 1224 -18.50 7.95 1.20
N VAL A 1225 -18.91 7.65 -0.05
CA VAL A 1225 -18.06 6.95 -1.05
C VAL A 1225 -17.53 7.89 -2.15
N LYS A 1226 -17.41 9.19 -1.88
CA LYS A 1226 -16.58 10.09 -2.71
C LYS A 1226 -15.11 10.01 -2.26
N PHE A 1227 -14.22 9.71 -3.22
CA PHE A 1227 -12.75 9.54 -3.14
C PHE A 1227 -12.18 8.11 -2.95
N LYS A 1228 -12.36 7.25 -3.96
CA LYS A 1228 -11.27 6.41 -4.49
C LYS A 1228 -11.30 6.45 -6.03
N HIS A 1229 -10.18 6.76 -6.67
CA HIS A 1229 -10.11 6.85 -8.13
C HIS A 1229 -10.36 5.48 -8.79
N ARG A 1230 -11.39 5.38 -9.64
CA ARG A 1230 -11.55 4.30 -10.62
C ARG A 1230 -11.70 4.92 -12.02
N LEU A 1231 -11.06 4.30 -13.01
CA LEU A 1231 -11.09 4.70 -14.42
C LEU A 1231 -12.22 3.98 -15.16
N CYS A 1232 -12.79 4.61 -16.18
CA CYS A 1232 -13.76 4.00 -17.09
C CYS A 1232 -13.08 3.30 -18.28
N ALA A 1233 -13.80 2.37 -18.92
CA ALA A 1233 -13.26 1.44 -19.90
C ALA A 1233 -12.86 2.05 -21.26
N ASP A 1234 -13.02 3.36 -21.44
CA ASP A 1234 -12.66 4.12 -22.65
C ASP A 1234 -11.43 5.03 -22.47
N GLY A 1235 -10.81 5.01 -21.28
CA GLY A 1235 -9.60 5.81 -20.98
C GLY A 1235 -9.88 7.28 -20.67
N SER A 1236 -11.14 7.70 -20.58
CA SER A 1236 -11.51 9.06 -20.15
C SER A 1236 -11.64 9.16 -18.63
N THR A 1237 -11.40 10.36 -18.08
CA THR A 1237 -11.67 10.66 -16.67
C THR A 1237 -13.13 11.09 -16.49
N CYS A 1238 -13.89 10.39 -15.65
CA CYS A 1238 -15.24 10.80 -15.27
C CYS A 1238 -15.20 12.09 -14.44
N GLY A 1239 -15.23 13.23 -15.12
CA GLY A 1239 -15.37 14.53 -14.49
C GLY A 1239 -15.08 15.71 -15.40
N LYS A 1240 -16.09 16.15 -16.17
CA LYS A 1240 -16.48 17.57 -16.29
C LYS A 1240 -17.70 17.82 -17.19
N TYR A 1241 -18.72 18.45 -16.60
CA TYR A 1241 -19.80 19.23 -17.25
C TYR A 1241 -20.66 18.48 -18.30
N THR A 1242 -21.86 18.90 -18.68
CA THR A 1242 -22.63 20.15 -18.46
C THR A 1242 -24.11 19.78 -18.61
N PHE A 1243 -25.07 20.46 -17.98
CA PHE A 1243 -26.35 20.72 -18.67
C PHE A 1243 -27.02 22.01 -18.17
N LEU A 1244 -27.43 22.81 -19.15
CA LEU A 1244 -28.31 23.96 -19.00
C LEU A 1244 -29.78 23.48 -19.03
N LEU A 1245 -30.64 24.23 -18.33
CA LEU A 1245 -32.01 24.61 -18.69
C LEU A 1245 -32.85 23.66 -19.57
N VAL A 1246 -34.04 23.28 -19.10
CA VAL A 1246 -35.34 23.87 -19.51
C VAL A 1246 -36.51 23.02 -18.94
N ASP A 1247 -37.41 23.70 -18.22
CA ASP A 1247 -38.86 23.53 -18.00
C ASP A 1247 -39.55 22.15 -17.91
N GLY A 1248 -40.52 22.05 -16.98
CA GLY A 1248 -41.50 20.97 -16.92
C GLY A 1248 -42.25 20.86 -15.59
N ASN A 1249 -43.25 21.73 -15.36
CA ASN A 1249 -44.13 21.69 -14.18
C ASN A 1249 -44.88 20.35 -14.04
N ILE A 1250 -45.24 19.97 -12.81
CA ILE A 1250 -46.64 20.06 -12.30
C ILE A 1250 -46.72 19.64 -10.83
N ASP A 1251 -47.53 20.40 -10.10
CA ASP A 1251 -47.99 20.27 -8.70
C ASP A 1251 -48.80 18.95 -8.47
N ASP A 1252 -49.40 18.64 -7.32
CA ASP A 1252 -49.79 19.47 -6.18
C ASP A 1252 -50.14 18.64 -4.92
N SER A 1253 -50.01 19.25 -3.73
CA SER A 1253 -50.84 19.02 -2.53
C SER A 1253 -50.87 17.61 -1.90
N SER A 1254 -51.29 17.37 -0.65
CA SER A 1254 -51.36 18.05 0.67
C SER A 1254 -51.90 16.95 1.62
N GLY A 1255 -51.73 16.88 2.94
CA GLY A 1255 -51.23 17.70 4.04
C GLY A 1255 -51.69 16.97 5.33
N ASP A 1256 -51.51 17.41 6.58
CA ASP A 1256 -50.68 18.45 7.20
C ASP A 1256 -50.77 18.27 8.75
N LYS A 1257 -49.91 18.95 9.53
CA LYS A 1257 -50.00 19.25 10.99
C LYS A 1257 -49.63 18.10 11.96
N ASN A 1258 -48.78 18.30 12.99
CA ASN A 1258 -48.29 19.51 13.66
C ASN A 1258 -46.85 19.35 14.18
N GLY A 1259 -46.03 20.43 14.22
CA GLY A 1259 -44.63 20.30 14.66
C GLY A 1259 -43.71 21.54 14.83
N ILE A 1260 -44.23 22.75 15.11
CA ILE A 1260 -43.50 23.92 15.69
C ILE A 1260 -42.41 24.63 14.81
N GLU A 1261 -42.49 25.97 14.79
CA GLU A 1261 -41.67 26.96 14.06
C GLU A 1261 -40.27 27.24 14.72
N VAL A 1262 -39.12 27.36 14.01
CA VAL A 1262 -38.57 28.46 13.16
C VAL A 1262 -38.06 29.67 14.02
N PRO A 1263 -36.89 30.33 13.75
CA PRO A 1263 -36.15 30.53 12.48
C PRO A 1263 -34.67 30.04 12.45
N MET A 1264 -34.01 29.71 11.33
CA MET A 1264 -34.00 30.18 9.91
C MET A 1264 -32.95 31.28 9.60
N ILE A 1265 -32.15 31.04 8.54
CA ILE A 1265 -31.56 31.96 7.53
C ILE A 1265 -30.01 31.96 7.38
N LYS A 1266 -29.55 31.30 6.29
CA LYS A 1266 -28.34 31.53 5.45
C LYS A 1266 -26.94 31.39 6.12
N THR A 1267 -25.95 30.73 5.51
CA THR A 1267 -25.74 30.36 4.08
C THR A 1267 -25.36 28.91 3.88
#